data_AF-A0A0N1FBR6-F1
#
_entry.id   AF-A0A0N1FBR6-F1
#
_cell.length_a   1.000
_cell.length_b   1.000
_cell.length_c   1.000
_cell.angle_alpha   90.00
_cell.angle_beta   90.00
_cell.angle_gamma   90.00
#
_symmetry.space_group_name_H-M   'P 1'
#
loop_
_entity.id
_entity.type
_entity.pdbx_description
1 polymer ?
#
loop_
_entity_poly.entity_id
_entity_poly.type
_entity_poly.pdbx_seq_one_letter_code
_entity_poly.pdbx_strand_id
1 'polypeptide(L)'
;MATPRGLNWLILFLSAGGAFLCLSIGNITLDPGQQAYISVGTVALFFVLNRRKGRHITCILMMLSLFVSFRYLIWRLGSTVQFTGPLQIVMSVALLLAEGYALSTLCLSYFQMSWPLGRRPHSLPDNPADWPMVDVYVPSYNEDLDLVRSTVLGALDLHWPADKLNVYILDDGRRKSFYDFAQESGAGYIIRSENNHAKAGNLNHAMKITRGEYVVIFDCDHVPTRSFLLKTIGWMVADPRLALLQTPHHFYSPDPFQRNLAAGYDVPPEGNMFYGLVQDGNDFWDATFFCGSCAAIRRSALLSVGGFATETVTEDAHTALKMQRKGWGTAYLRQPLAGGLATERLILHIGQRVRWARGMLQIMRLDNPMLGPGLRWEQRLCYLSAMSHFLFAIPRVTFLVSPLGFLFFGQNIIAASPFAIMVYALPHIFHSIMTLSRIEGRWRYSFWSEIYETSLALFLVRITIVTLLQPHKGKFNVTDKGGLLARGYFDFSAVYPNVIMAGILFLGMVRGIVGMIFQYHQKLAFQSFLLNTFWISISLIVVLASIAVGRETRQIRHKPRVRVRLPVDICFEDGTEYHAHTTDISLGGAGVTLRLPRQMDTPQDITLRYDKPDDGIRVSVPATILGQRGSWLHLQWKIETLDQEREIVSLVFGRSDAWHNWADFKEDRPLNSIYQVIKSIRGLLSPPYLWDLSPAQETGESDESVQKEETLEKKSLVLPPTYRGVGYGMTLLVAGMAGLLSMVMPVQAQDTPAPAPVEAPAAAAPAVAAPARSLPPPSYSATGVSRLTPLGDTNSGDIPPVGSAVDRALADRVADTEITRTIPFRDLGLENGPLTLRGFSPLQGIDVVVPANRVVTHAVLTLSGAISPSLLPEATALTVTLNEQYIGTIRIDPAHPNFGPLELPVDPLYFTGDSKLNFHFAGEYRRDCNDLYNDVLWAQISDQSSITLTTARIVPERDLGRLPTPFFDPNLKVAMRVPVVMPAATPKPEIMQAGGLVASWFGRMADARQLSFPVSRSIPATGNAIEIGENIPVDAQGRPPAGPTLLEIANPNDRWGTVLVVTGRTAQEVEVAARALVFSTDTLGSGPSAVVQDVTLRARQPYDAPAFIPTDRPVRFGELVTAGDLQAGGFAPGTLHVPFHLPPDLYTWRGLPFLMDLWIRTPDNPVVDISASRLDVGLNNSYLQSYGLLPNSLWRTWSERMVTQHAGAVGHVTALPSWLLFGQNDLQFNFNTRPVDRGACRRTPDNLRMGIDSDSMLDFRRGVHFTTLPNLS
;
A
#
# COMPACT_ATOMS: atom_id res chain seq x y z
N MET A 1 37.36 30.86 -16.56
CA MET A 1 38.47 31.19 -17.48
C MET A 1 38.15 30.64 -18.85
N ALA A 2 38.00 31.50 -19.87
CA ALA A 2 37.75 31.07 -21.24
C ALA A 2 39.08 30.68 -21.89
N THR A 3 39.29 29.38 -22.14
CA THR A 3 40.36 28.93 -23.03
C THR A 3 40.03 29.36 -24.47
N PRO A 4 41.02 29.76 -25.29
CA PRO A 4 40.78 30.19 -26.66
C PRO A 4 40.14 29.05 -27.48
N ARG A 5 39.05 29.35 -28.19
CA ARG A 5 38.22 28.38 -28.93
C ARG A 5 39.02 27.41 -29.83
N GLY A 6 40.16 27.83 -30.37
CA GLY A 6 41.03 26.97 -31.20
C GLY A 6 41.72 25.83 -30.44
N LEU A 7 42.05 26.03 -29.16
CA LEU A 7 42.67 24.99 -28.32
C LEU A 7 41.68 23.86 -28.00
N ASN A 8 40.39 24.19 -27.82
CA ASN A 8 39.36 23.20 -27.56
C ASN A 8 39.11 22.29 -28.78
N TRP A 9 39.15 22.83 -30.00
CA TRP A 9 39.03 22.02 -31.23
C TRP A 9 40.22 21.08 -31.43
N LEU A 10 41.44 21.54 -31.14
CA LEU A 10 42.64 20.71 -31.21
C LEU A 10 42.60 19.57 -30.19
N ILE A 11 42.21 19.86 -28.94
CA ILE A 11 42.05 18.84 -27.89
C ILE A 11 40.98 17.83 -28.30
N LEU A 12 39.82 18.29 -28.78
CA LEU A 12 38.74 17.41 -29.22
C LEU A 12 39.18 16.51 -30.39
N PHE A 13 39.92 17.06 -31.36
CA PHE A 13 40.46 16.31 -32.49
C PHE A 13 41.50 15.27 -32.06
N LEU A 14 42.43 15.63 -31.18
CA LEU A 14 43.43 14.70 -30.64
C LEU A 14 42.79 13.60 -29.78
N SER A 15 41.79 13.94 -28.97
CA SER A 15 41.03 12.97 -28.18
C SER A 15 40.22 12.02 -29.06
N ALA A 16 39.57 12.54 -30.10
CA ALA A 16 38.83 11.72 -31.07
C ALA A 16 39.76 10.81 -31.87
N GLY A 17 40.91 11.31 -32.32
CA GLY A 17 41.96 10.52 -32.98
C GLY A 17 42.54 9.43 -32.08
N GLY A 18 42.80 9.75 -30.81
CA GLY A 18 43.25 8.77 -29.81
C GLY A 18 42.19 7.70 -29.52
N ALA A 19 40.92 8.08 -29.40
CA ALA A 19 39.82 7.14 -29.23
C ALA A 19 39.65 6.21 -30.45
N PHE A 20 39.74 6.77 -31.67
CA PHE A 20 39.70 6.00 -32.91
C PHE A 20 40.85 5.00 -33.01
N LEU A 21 42.07 5.42 -32.65
CA LEU A 21 43.24 4.53 -32.62
C LEU A 21 43.07 3.41 -31.59
N CYS A 22 42.61 3.74 -30.38
CA CYS A 22 42.31 2.77 -29.33
C CYS A 22 41.24 1.76 -29.75
N LEU A 23 40.18 2.21 -30.42
CA LEU A 23 39.12 1.31 -30.93
C LEU A 23 39.63 0.43 -32.06
N SER A 24 40.45 0.98 -32.97
CA SER A 24 41.03 0.26 -34.09
C SER A 24 42.00 -0.83 -33.62
N ILE A 25 42.88 -0.51 -32.66
CA ILE A 25 43.78 -1.49 -32.03
C ILE A 25 42.99 -2.48 -31.16
N GLY A 26 41.96 -2.00 -30.44
CA GLY A 26 41.08 -2.82 -29.61
C GLY A 26 40.33 -3.90 -30.39
N ASN A 27 39.96 -3.62 -31.64
CA ASN A 27 39.21 -4.53 -32.52
C ASN A 27 40.06 -5.60 -33.21
N ILE A 28 41.39 -5.57 -33.05
CA ILE A 28 42.25 -6.60 -33.66
C ILE A 28 42.03 -7.92 -32.94
N THR A 29 41.48 -8.90 -33.66
CA THR A 29 41.33 -10.28 -33.18
C THR A 29 42.70 -10.97 -33.17
N LEU A 30 43.07 -11.51 -32.02
CA LEU A 30 44.34 -12.21 -31.83
C LEU A 30 44.08 -13.63 -31.33
N ASP A 31 44.98 -14.54 -31.71
CA ASP A 31 45.03 -15.87 -31.09
C ASP A 31 45.24 -15.72 -29.57
N PRO A 32 44.62 -16.58 -28.72
CA PRO A 32 44.77 -16.49 -27.27
C PRO A 32 46.22 -16.44 -26.78
N GLY A 33 47.16 -17.10 -27.46
CA GLY A 33 48.59 -17.03 -27.12
C GLY A 33 49.18 -15.63 -27.36
N GLN A 34 48.81 -14.99 -28.47
CA GLN A 34 49.23 -13.61 -28.78
C GLN A 34 48.60 -12.60 -27.83
N GLN A 35 47.31 -12.77 -27.52
CA GLN A 35 46.63 -11.94 -26.52
C GLN A 35 47.33 -12.04 -25.16
N ALA A 36 47.82 -13.20 -24.75
CA ALA A 36 48.52 -13.37 -23.48
C ALA A 36 49.74 -12.43 -23.34
N TYR A 37 50.50 -12.18 -24.43
CA TYR A 37 51.61 -11.22 -24.40
C TYR A 37 51.13 -9.78 -24.17
N ILE A 38 50.03 -9.36 -24.81
CA ILE A 38 49.43 -8.03 -24.58
C ILE A 38 48.94 -7.93 -23.13
N SER A 39 48.29 -8.98 -22.64
CA SER A 39 47.79 -9.08 -21.27
C SER A 39 48.90 -8.89 -20.25
N VAL A 40 50.02 -9.60 -20.39
CA VAL A 40 51.21 -9.43 -19.52
C VAL A 40 51.84 -8.04 -19.70
N GLY A 41 51.97 -7.56 -20.94
CA GLY A 41 52.56 -6.25 -21.24
C GLY A 41 51.79 -5.09 -20.62
N THR A 42 50.46 -5.09 -20.71
CA THR A 42 49.63 -4.04 -20.10
C THR A 42 49.68 -4.08 -18.57
N VAL A 43 49.74 -5.27 -17.95
CA VAL A 43 49.93 -5.42 -16.50
C VAL A 43 51.31 -4.90 -16.06
N ALA A 44 52.37 -5.23 -16.80
CA ALA A 44 53.71 -4.70 -16.54
C ALA A 44 53.74 -3.16 -16.66
N LEU A 45 53.10 -2.61 -17.70
CA LEU A 45 52.95 -1.17 -17.89
C LEU A 45 52.20 -0.51 -16.73
N PHE A 46 51.12 -1.12 -16.24
CA PHE A 46 50.40 -0.65 -15.06
C PHE A 46 51.35 -0.51 -13.87
N PHE A 47 52.15 -1.53 -13.55
CA PHE A 47 53.08 -1.47 -12.41
C PHE A 47 54.13 -0.37 -12.58
N VAL A 48 54.66 -0.17 -13.79
CA VAL A 48 55.63 0.90 -14.08
C VAL A 48 54.99 2.27 -13.85
N LEU A 49 53.80 2.51 -14.40
CA LEU A 49 53.10 3.79 -14.30
C LEU A 49 52.65 4.07 -12.85
N ASN A 50 52.11 3.06 -12.16
CA ASN A 50 51.55 3.19 -10.81
C ASN A 50 52.59 3.63 -9.75
N ARG A 51 53.90 3.43 -10.00
CA ARG A 51 54.97 3.94 -9.12
C ARG A 51 54.98 5.46 -8.99
N ARG A 52 54.50 6.19 -9.99
CA ARG A 52 54.44 7.65 -9.94
C ARG A 52 53.13 8.11 -9.30
N LYS A 53 53.24 8.97 -8.29
CA LYS A 53 52.07 9.66 -7.70
C LYS A 53 51.70 10.85 -8.59
N GLY A 54 50.41 11.14 -8.70
CA GLY A 54 49.91 12.29 -9.47
C GLY A 54 48.60 12.01 -10.19
N ARG A 55 47.79 13.07 -10.36
CA ARG A 55 46.46 13.00 -10.99
C ARG A 55 46.54 12.58 -12.46
N HIS A 56 47.50 13.13 -13.22
CA HIS A 56 47.71 12.76 -14.62
C HIS A 56 48.03 11.26 -14.82
N ILE A 57 48.85 10.68 -13.93
CA ILE A 57 49.16 9.24 -13.97
C ILE A 57 47.89 8.43 -13.69
N THR A 58 47.06 8.86 -12.74
CA THR A 58 45.77 8.22 -12.47
C THR A 58 44.87 8.26 -13.71
N CYS A 59 44.77 9.38 -14.43
CA CYS A 59 44.01 9.46 -15.68
C CYS A 59 44.57 8.53 -16.79
N ILE A 60 45.90 8.41 -16.91
CA ILE A 60 46.53 7.47 -17.86
C ILE A 60 46.17 6.02 -17.50
N LEU A 61 46.18 5.68 -16.21
CA LEU A 61 45.78 4.35 -15.74
C LEU A 61 44.29 4.09 -16.00
N MET A 62 43.41 5.08 -15.81
CA MET A 62 42.00 5.00 -16.21
C MET A 62 41.87 4.71 -17.71
N MET A 63 42.60 5.44 -18.56
CA MET A 63 42.57 5.21 -20.02
C MET A 63 43.08 3.82 -20.40
N LEU A 64 44.16 3.34 -19.76
CA LEU A 64 44.69 2.00 -19.97
C LEU A 64 43.67 0.93 -19.55
N SER A 65 43.03 1.13 -18.39
CA SER A 65 41.95 0.28 -17.90
C SER A 65 40.77 0.22 -18.86
N LEU A 66 40.30 1.38 -19.35
CA LEU A 66 39.24 1.46 -20.36
C LEU A 66 39.64 0.75 -21.66
N PHE A 67 40.86 0.97 -22.15
CA PHE A 67 41.35 0.31 -23.36
C PHE A 67 41.30 -1.22 -23.25
N VAL A 68 41.82 -1.78 -22.15
CA VAL A 68 41.79 -3.23 -21.91
C VAL A 68 40.35 -3.73 -21.76
N SER A 69 39.48 -2.95 -21.11
CA SER A 69 38.07 -3.29 -20.89
C SER A 69 37.24 -3.26 -22.19
N PHE A 70 37.45 -2.27 -23.05
CA PHE A 70 36.81 -2.22 -24.37
C PHE A 70 37.31 -3.36 -25.26
N ARG A 71 38.61 -3.68 -25.22
CA ARG A 71 39.14 -4.85 -25.93
C ARG A 71 38.48 -6.15 -25.47
N TYR A 72 38.27 -6.33 -24.17
CA TYR A 72 37.52 -7.44 -23.61
C TYR A 72 36.08 -7.49 -24.17
N LEU A 73 35.35 -6.38 -24.11
CA LEU A 73 33.95 -6.34 -24.54
C LEU A 73 33.78 -6.52 -26.06
N ILE A 74 34.68 -5.95 -26.86
CA ILE A 74 34.69 -6.14 -28.32
C ILE A 74 34.93 -7.62 -28.66
N TRP A 75 35.88 -8.27 -27.99
CA TRP A 75 36.10 -9.72 -28.13
C TRP A 75 34.87 -10.52 -27.70
N ARG A 76 34.22 -10.15 -26.58
CA ARG A 76 32.98 -10.79 -26.13
C ARG A 76 31.89 -10.69 -27.19
N LEU A 77 31.63 -9.50 -27.74
CA LEU A 77 30.61 -9.26 -28.76
C LEU A 77 30.91 -9.96 -30.09
N GLY A 78 32.16 -9.90 -30.56
CA GLY A 78 32.52 -10.35 -31.90
C GLY A 78 32.87 -11.83 -32.02
N SER A 79 33.28 -12.50 -30.94
CA SER A 79 33.89 -13.84 -31.03
C SER A 79 33.29 -14.89 -30.10
N THR A 80 32.40 -14.52 -29.17
CA THR A 80 31.96 -15.45 -28.12
C THR A 80 30.44 -15.63 -27.97
N VAL A 81 29.65 -14.97 -28.81
CA VAL A 81 28.19 -15.08 -28.81
C VAL A 81 27.78 -16.12 -29.86
N GLN A 82 27.06 -17.16 -29.43
CA GLN A 82 26.50 -18.20 -30.30
C GLN A 82 25.00 -18.38 -30.02
N PHE A 83 24.22 -18.57 -31.07
CA PHE A 83 22.76 -18.65 -31.01
C PHE A 83 22.26 -20.04 -31.45
N THR A 84 22.68 -21.08 -30.75
CA THR A 84 22.34 -22.48 -31.06
C THR A 84 21.01 -22.95 -30.44
N GLY A 85 20.50 -22.28 -29.39
CA GLY A 85 19.21 -22.60 -28.79
C GLY A 85 18.63 -21.49 -27.90
N PRO A 86 17.31 -21.47 -27.65
CA PRO A 86 16.63 -20.35 -26.98
C PRO A 86 17.13 -20.12 -25.54
N LEU A 87 17.37 -21.17 -24.77
CA LEU A 87 17.90 -21.06 -23.40
C LEU A 87 19.31 -20.43 -23.38
N GLN A 88 20.18 -20.87 -24.28
CA GLN A 88 21.53 -20.33 -24.42
C GLN A 88 21.52 -18.89 -24.90
N ILE A 89 20.64 -18.53 -25.85
CA ILE A 89 20.46 -17.15 -26.31
C ILE A 89 20.12 -16.25 -25.13
N VAL A 90 19.09 -16.62 -24.35
CA VAL A 90 18.65 -15.83 -23.19
C VAL A 90 19.78 -15.66 -22.18
N MET A 91 20.45 -16.74 -21.78
CA MET A 91 21.55 -16.69 -20.80
C MET A 91 22.75 -15.88 -21.32
N SER A 92 23.12 -16.03 -22.59
CA SER A 92 24.26 -15.34 -23.20
C SER A 92 24.00 -13.85 -23.35
N VAL A 93 22.80 -13.47 -23.78
CA VAL A 93 22.39 -12.06 -23.89
C VAL A 93 22.28 -11.44 -22.50
N ALA A 94 21.69 -12.13 -21.51
CA ALA A 94 21.64 -11.61 -20.14
C ALA A 94 23.03 -11.34 -19.58
N LEU A 95 23.97 -12.29 -19.70
CA LEU A 95 25.35 -12.10 -19.24
C LEU A 95 26.02 -10.95 -20.00
N LEU A 96 25.87 -10.88 -21.32
CA LEU A 96 26.45 -9.82 -22.14
C LEU A 96 25.92 -8.42 -21.77
N LEU A 97 24.60 -8.29 -21.50
CA LEU A 97 24.00 -7.05 -21.02
C LEU A 97 24.51 -6.67 -19.62
N ALA A 98 24.69 -7.66 -18.74
CA ALA A 98 25.26 -7.42 -17.41
C ALA A 98 26.72 -6.94 -17.48
N GLU A 99 27.54 -7.53 -18.35
CA GLU A 99 28.91 -7.08 -18.62
C GLU A 99 28.96 -5.70 -19.28
N GLY A 100 28.07 -5.44 -20.25
CA GLY A 100 27.92 -4.13 -20.89
C GLY A 100 27.52 -3.04 -19.90
N TYR A 101 26.62 -3.35 -18.97
CA TYR A 101 26.29 -2.47 -17.85
C TYR A 101 27.51 -2.20 -16.97
N ALA A 102 28.24 -3.24 -16.55
CA ALA A 102 29.42 -3.08 -15.69
C ALA A 102 30.52 -2.22 -16.35
N LEU A 103 30.72 -2.35 -17.66
CA LEU A 103 31.62 -1.47 -18.39
C LEU A 103 31.09 -0.03 -18.48
N SER A 104 29.79 0.13 -18.71
CA SER A 104 29.15 1.44 -18.78
C SER A 104 29.28 2.19 -17.46
N THR A 105 29.03 1.53 -16.32
CA THR A 105 29.22 2.12 -15.00
C THR A 105 30.69 2.40 -14.70
N LEU A 106 31.62 1.54 -15.12
CA LEU A 106 33.06 1.83 -15.01
C LEU A 106 33.44 3.12 -15.75
N CYS A 107 32.94 3.32 -16.97
CA CYS A 107 33.18 4.52 -17.76
C CYS A 107 32.62 5.78 -17.07
N LEU A 108 31.37 5.70 -16.58
CA LEU A 108 30.70 6.80 -15.88
C LEU A 108 31.42 7.15 -14.56
N SER A 109 31.82 6.14 -13.79
CA SER A 109 32.60 6.29 -12.56
C SER A 109 33.96 6.95 -12.81
N TYR A 110 34.71 6.53 -13.84
CA TYR A 110 35.97 7.19 -14.18
C TYR A 110 35.80 8.62 -14.66
N PHE A 111 34.76 8.90 -15.46
CA PHE A 111 34.43 10.27 -15.86
C PHE A 111 34.17 11.15 -14.62
N GLN A 112 33.30 10.68 -13.74
CA GLN A 112 32.88 11.36 -12.52
C GLN A 112 34.05 11.61 -11.55
N MET A 113 34.95 10.63 -11.39
CA MET A 113 36.07 10.67 -10.44
C MET A 113 37.40 11.08 -11.07
N SER A 114 37.40 11.51 -12.33
CA SER A 114 38.62 11.89 -13.07
C SER A 114 39.35 13.06 -12.40
N TRP A 115 38.60 14.00 -11.82
CA TRP A 115 39.17 15.22 -11.24
C TRP A 115 38.40 15.79 -10.04
N PRO A 116 38.43 15.15 -8.86
CA PRO A 116 37.77 15.67 -7.67
C PRO A 116 38.24 17.09 -7.33
N LEU A 117 37.29 18.02 -7.15
CA LEU A 117 37.60 19.46 -7.11
C LEU A 117 38.36 19.86 -5.83
N GLY A 118 37.97 19.31 -4.68
CA GLY A 118 38.58 19.61 -3.39
C GLY A 118 38.29 21.04 -2.93
N ARG A 119 37.05 21.49 -3.08
CA ARG A 119 36.60 22.83 -2.71
C ARG A 119 36.97 23.18 -1.26
N ARG A 120 37.51 24.39 -1.06
CA ARG A 120 37.81 24.95 0.27
C ARG A 120 36.70 25.92 0.69
N PRO A 121 36.45 26.12 1.99
CA PRO A 121 35.54 27.16 2.46
C PRO A 121 35.92 28.53 1.88
N HIS A 122 34.92 29.35 1.58
CA HIS A 122 35.11 30.74 1.15
C HIS A 122 34.80 31.67 2.32
N SER A 123 35.53 32.77 2.46
CA SER A 123 35.29 33.76 3.52
C SER A 123 33.94 34.45 3.33
N LEU A 124 33.31 34.81 4.45
CA LEU A 124 32.16 35.70 4.49
C LEU A 124 32.60 37.18 4.41
N PRO A 125 31.68 38.12 4.13
CA PRO A 125 31.94 39.54 4.30
C PRO A 125 32.40 39.85 5.74
N ASP A 126 33.35 40.78 5.89
CA ASP A 126 33.95 41.11 7.19
C ASP A 126 32.93 41.65 8.21
N ASN A 127 31.89 42.35 7.74
CA ASN A 127 30.85 42.92 8.57
C ASN A 127 29.66 41.94 8.74
N PRO A 128 29.37 41.46 9.97
CA PRO A 128 28.22 40.57 10.23
C PRO A 128 26.86 41.19 9.90
N ALA A 129 26.76 42.52 9.83
CA ALA A 129 25.54 43.20 9.40
C ALA A 129 25.20 42.91 7.92
N ASP A 130 26.18 42.52 7.09
CA ASP A 130 25.97 42.16 5.68
C ASP A 130 25.65 40.67 5.49
N TRP A 131 25.67 39.87 6.56
CA TRP A 131 25.36 38.44 6.48
C TRP A 131 23.85 38.22 6.24
N PRO A 132 23.46 37.21 5.45
CA PRO A 132 22.07 36.97 5.10
C PRO A 132 21.25 36.36 6.25
N MET A 133 19.94 36.48 6.17
CA MET A 133 19.01 35.76 7.05
C MET A 133 18.91 34.29 6.62
N VAL A 134 18.97 33.37 7.58
CA VAL A 134 18.94 31.92 7.33
C VAL A 134 17.81 31.27 8.12
N ASP A 135 16.99 30.47 7.43
CA ASP A 135 16.02 29.59 8.05
C ASP A 135 16.58 28.15 8.08
N VAL A 136 16.65 27.56 9.26
CA VAL A 136 17.04 26.17 9.50
C VAL A 136 15.78 25.34 9.74
N TYR A 137 15.59 24.30 8.94
CA TYR A 137 14.47 23.38 9.03
C TYR A 137 14.91 22.02 9.56
N VAL A 138 14.23 21.55 10.60
CA VAL A 138 14.39 20.22 11.19
C VAL A 138 13.06 19.45 11.04
N PRO A 139 12.85 18.70 9.93
CA PRO A 139 11.63 17.95 9.73
C PRO A 139 11.62 16.67 10.57
N SER A 140 10.45 16.35 11.14
CA SER A 140 10.20 15.13 11.91
C SER A 140 8.79 14.59 11.65
N TYR A 141 8.61 13.27 11.81
CA TYR A 141 7.33 12.58 11.64
C TYR A 141 7.01 11.66 12.82
N ASN A 142 7.85 10.65 13.06
CA ASN A 142 7.67 9.62 14.09
C ASN A 142 8.89 9.43 15.00
N GLU A 143 9.92 10.27 14.86
CA GLU A 143 11.14 10.15 15.65
C GLU A 143 10.94 10.65 17.08
N ASP A 144 11.59 10.00 18.05
CA ASP A 144 11.54 10.39 19.47
C ASP A 144 11.99 11.84 19.68
N LEU A 145 11.36 12.54 20.62
CA LEU A 145 11.76 13.88 21.03
C LEU A 145 13.22 13.92 21.46
N ASP A 146 13.71 12.92 22.20
CA ASP A 146 15.11 12.86 22.67
C ASP A 146 16.13 12.95 21.52
N LEU A 147 15.79 12.36 20.38
CA LEU A 147 16.62 12.44 19.18
C LEU A 147 16.58 13.86 18.59
N VAL A 148 15.37 14.40 18.41
CA VAL A 148 15.14 15.70 17.78
C VAL A 148 15.70 16.85 18.62
N ARG A 149 15.62 16.77 19.95
CA ARG A 149 16.18 17.75 20.90
C ARG A 149 17.63 18.07 20.60
N SER A 150 18.46 17.04 20.44
CA SER A 150 19.89 17.21 20.19
C SER A 150 20.17 17.97 18.89
N THR A 151 19.43 17.69 17.82
CA THR A 151 19.55 18.38 16.53
C THR A 151 19.10 19.83 16.61
N VAL A 152 17.97 20.10 17.28
CA VAL A 152 17.45 21.46 17.46
C VAL A 152 18.39 22.31 18.31
N LEU A 153 18.91 21.77 19.42
CA LEU A 153 19.88 22.46 20.27
C LEU A 153 21.19 22.74 19.53
N GLY A 154 21.68 21.80 18.72
CA GLY A 154 22.83 22.03 17.85
C GLY A 154 22.58 23.12 16.80
N ALA A 155 21.39 23.15 16.21
CA ALA A 155 20.98 24.18 15.25
C ALA A 155 20.85 25.57 15.88
N LEU A 156 20.32 25.66 17.11
CA LEU A 156 20.24 26.91 17.88
C LEU A 156 21.62 27.44 18.33
N ASP A 157 22.66 26.60 18.29
CA ASP A 157 24.02 26.97 18.66
C ASP A 157 24.94 27.24 17.45
N LEU A 158 24.37 27.26 16.24
CA LEU A 158 25.09 27.69 15.03
C LEU A 158 25.66 29.09 15.22
N HIS A 159 26.92 29.28 14.84
CA HIS A 159 27.58 30.58 14.97
C HIS A 159 27.06 31.54 13.90
N TRP A 160 26.04 32.33 14.26
CA TRP A 160 25.37 33.32 13.41
C TRP A 160 24.75 34.44 14.27
N PRO A 161 24.53 35.66 13.74
CA PRO A 161 23.78 36.69 14.45
C PRO A 161 22.37 36.21 14.81
N ALA A 162 22.00 36.38 16.08
CA ALA A 162 20.76 35.82 16.63
C ALA A 162 19.52 36.33 15.88
N ASP A 163 19.48 37.61 15.52
CA ASP A 163 18.40 38.26 14.76
C ASP A 163 18.29 37.81 13.29
N LYS A 164 19.24 37.00 12.82
CA LYS A 164 19.31 36.50 11.43
C LYS A 164 19.27 34.97 11.33
N LEU A 165 19.12 34.27 12.45
CA LEU A 165 19.03 32.81 12.50
C LEU A 165 17.65 32.39 13.02
N ASN A 166 16.88 31.73 12.16
CA ASN A 166 15.60 31.15 12.55
C ASN A 166 15.69 29.63 12.51
N VAL A 167 15.42 28.94 13.63
CA VAL A 167 15.39 27.47 13.68
C VAL A 167 13.94 27.03 13.84
N TYR A 168 13.48 26.14 12.96
CA TYR A 168 12.11 25.62 12.96
C TYR A 168 12.08 24.09 13.02
N ILE A 169 11.30 23.56 13.96
CA ILE A 169 10.86 22.17 13.98
C ILE A 169 9.66 22.05 13.05
N LEU A 170 9.75 21.18 12.04
CA LEU A 170 8.65 20.92 11.11
C LEU A 170 8.04 19.55 11.42
N ASP A 171 6.98 19.50 12.22
CA ASP A 171 6.46 18.26 12.78
C ASP A 171 5.21 17.76 12.03
N ASP A 172 5.33 16.69 11.25
CA ASP A 172 4.17 16.04 10.62
C ASP A 172 3.43 15.07 11.57
N GLY A 173 4.01 14.79 12.75
CA GLY A 173 3.42 13.98 13.82
C GLY A 173 2.44 14.75 14.73
N ARG A 174 2.50 16.10 14.71
CA ARG A 174 1.66 17.00 15.51
C ARG A 174 1.73 16.74 17.02
N ARG A 175 2.92 16.55 17.57
CA ARG A 175 3.12 16.14 18.96
C ARG A 175 3.24 17.34 19.90
N LYS A 176 2.46 17.36 20.98
CA LYS A 176 2.45 18.45 21.96
C LYS A 176 3.79 18.59 22.69
N SER A 177 4.43 17.46 23.01
CA SER A 177 5.78 17.40 23.60
C SER A 177 6.82 18.21 22.78
N PHE A 178 6.72 18.16 21.45
CA PHE A 178 7.59 18.93 20.54
C PHE A 178 7.27 20.42 20.54
N TYR A 179 5.98 20.78 20.65
CA TYR A 179 5.56 22.17 20.79
C TYR A 179 6.05 22.78 22.11
N ASP A 180 5.88 22.06 23.21
CA ASP A 180 6.33 22.48 24.54
C ASP A 180 7.87 22.67 24.56
N PHE A 181 8.60 21.72 23.98
CA PHE A 181 10.06 21.84 23.82
C PHE A 181 10.49 23.00 22.92
N ALA A 182 9.78 23.27 21.82
CA ALA A 182 10.07 24.41 20.95
C ALA A 182 9.92 25.73 21.72
N GLN A 183 8.87 25.83 22.53
CA GLN A 183 8.63 26.99 23.39
C GLN A 183 9.71 27.17 24.47
N GLU A 184 10.14 26.07 25.11
CA GLU A 184 11.20 26.08 26.13
C GLU A 184 12.58 26.45 25.55
N SER A 185 12.92 25.87 24.38
CA SER A 185 14.22 26.07 23.71
C SER A 185 14.32 27.38 22.93
N GLY A 186 13.20 28.01 22.60
CA GLY A 186 13.12 29.20 21.75
C GLY A 186 13.15 28.92 20.25
N ALA A 187 13.04 27.64 19.85
CA ALA A 187 12.85 27.26 18.45
C ALA A 187 11.43 27.58 17.97
N GLY A 188 11.28 27.82 16.66
CA GLY A 188 9.97 27.85 16.03
C GLY A 188 9.41 26.44 15.84
N TYR A 189 8.09 26.32 15.75
CA TYR A 189 7.39 25.06 15.54
C TYR A 189 6.30 25.23 14.47
N ILE A 190 6.29 24.36 13.46
CA ILE A 190 5.34 24.42 12.35
C ILE A 190 4.72 23.03 12.16
N ILE A 191 3.39 22.99 12.20
CA ILE A 191 2.59 21.82 11.79
C ILE A 191 1.64 22.21 10.66
N ARG A 192 1.19 21.23 9.89
CA ARG A 192 0.23 21.42 8.79
C ARG A 192 -1.02 20.56 8.97
N SER A 193 -2.12 21.01 8.37
CA SER A 193 -3.42 20.33 8.43
C SER A 193 -3.42 18.97 7.72
N GLU A 194 -2.68 18.82 6.62
CA GLU A 194 -2.63 17.61 5.79
C GLU A 194 -1.20 17.13 5.50
N ASN A 195 -0.95 15.82 5.59
CA ASN A 195 0.38 15.21 5.43
C ASN A 195 0.66 14.77 3.97
N ASN A 196 0.29 15.60 3.00
CA ASN A 196 0.49 15.28 1.59
C ASN A 196 1.99 15.38 1.21
N HIS A 197 2.48 14.50 0.33
CA HIS A 197 3.86 14.52 -0.17
C HIS A 197 4.98 14.42 0.89
N ALA A 198 4.71 13.82 2.06
CA ALA A 198 5.71 13.53 3.10
C ALA A 198 6.63 14.73 3.40
N LYS A 199 7.95 14.50 3.55
CA LYS A 199 8.96 15.52 3.87
C LYS A 199 8.96 16.69 2.89
N ALA A 200 8.86 16.45 1.58
CA ALA A 200 8.81 17.50 0.57
C ALA A 200 7.66 18.47 0.78
N GLY A 201 6.47 17.93 1.08
CA GLY A 201 5.29 18.72 1.38
C GLY A 201 5.44 19.54 2.66
N ASN A 202 6.10 18.99 3.68
CA ASN A 202 6.36 19.67 4.95
C ASN A 202 7.31 20.87 4.74
N LEU A 203 8.42 20.66 4.03
CA LEU A 203 9.35 21.72 3.66
C LEU A 203 8.69 22.82 2.82
N ASN A 204 7.86 22.45 1.83
CA ASN A 204 7.12 23.39 1.00
C ASN A 204 6.07 24.18 1.79
N HIS A 205 5.47 23.60 2.82
CA HIS A 205 4.55 24.31 3.71
C HIS A 205 5.31 25.37 4.52
N ALA A 206 6.42 25.00 5.15
CA ALA A 206 7.27 25.92 5.91
C ALA A 206 7.79 27.07 5.05
N MET A 207 8.18 26.80 3.80
CA MET A 207 8.65 27.82 2.86
C MET A 207 7.62 28.93 2.57
N LYS A 208 6.32 28.66 2.71
CA LYS A 208 5.26 29.68 2.54
C LYS A 208 5.14 30.63 3.74
N ILE A 209 5.69 30.24 4.89
CA ILE A 209 5.54 30.92 6.17
C ILE A 209 6.79 31.73 6.49
N THR A 210 7.97 31.14 6.28
CA THR A 210 9.25 31.75 6.68
C THR A 210 9.89 32.56 5.54
N ARG A 211 10.89 33.41 5.85
CA ARG A 211 11.36 34.48 4.95
C ARG A 211 12.88 34.57 4.76
N GLY A 212 13.69 33.71 5.38
CA GLY A 212 15.15 33.73 5.25
C GLY A 212 15.62 33.55 3.81
N GLU A 213 16.71 34.23 3.42
CA GLU A 213 17.25 34.17 2.06
C GLU A 213 17.78 32.76 1.71
N TYR A 214 18.32 32.08 2.71
CA TYR A 214 18.81 30.72 2.60
C TYR A 214 18.01 29.78 3.51
N VAL A 215 17.78 28.57 3.01
CA VAL A 215 17.15 27.47 3.74
C VAL A 215 18.22 26.41 3.99
N VAL A 216 18.41 26.04 5.25
CA VAL A 216 19.28 24.94 5.66
C VAL A 216 18.42 23.80 6.16
N ILE A 217 18.74 22.58 5.76
CA ILE A 217 17.97 21.40 6.17
C ILE A 217 18.87 20.43 6.93
N PHE A 218 18.41 20.04 8.12
CA PHE A 218 18.96 18.92 8.87
C PHE A 218 17.84 17.92 9.12
N ASP A 219 18.02 16.66 8.74
CA ASP A 219 17.18 15.59 9.28
C ASP A 219 17.26 15.60 10.81
N CYS A 220 16.19 15.17 11.46
CA CYS A 220 16.05 15.18 12.92
C CYS A 220 17.14 14.42 13.70
N ASP A 221 17.94 13.59 13.02
CA ASP A 221 19.07 12.84 13.55
C ASP A 221 20.44 13.47 13.24
N HIS A 222 20.52 14.55 12.45
CA HIS A 222 21.76 15.20 12.01
C HIS A 222 22.08 16.46 12.80
N VAL A 223 22.86 16.32 13.87
CA VAL A 223 23.26 17.43 14.72
C VAL A 223 24.40 18.23 14.07
N PRO A 224 24.24 19.54 13.80
CA PRO A 224 25.26 20.34 13.14
C PRO A 224 26.41 20.76 14.06
N THR A 225 27.58 20.97 13.48
CA THR A 225 28.69 21.71 14.09
C THR A 225 28.37 23.21 14.07
N ARG A 226 28.87 23.97 15.04
CA ARG A 226 28.64 25.44 15.11
C ARG A 226 29.15 26.18 13.87
N SER A 227 30.18 25.62 13.23
CA SER A 227 30.84 26.20 12.04
C SER A 227 30.07 25.98 10.72
N PHE A 228 28.91 25.31 10.73
CA PHE A 228 28.19 24.93 9.51
C PHE A 228 27.91 26.13 8.60
N LEU A 229 27.28 27.19 9.11
CA LEU A 229 26.93 28.37 8.30
C LEU A 229 28.17 29.13 7.82
N LEU A 230 29.16 29.32 8.70
CA LEU A 230 30.42 30.00 8.39
C LEU A 230 31.15 29.36 7.20
N LYS A 231 31.14 28.02 7.11
CA LYS A 231 31.84 27.28 6.06
C LYS A 231 31.04 27.12 4.76
N THR A 232 29.72 27.29 4.82
CA THR A 232 28.81 27.01 3.69
C THR A 232 28.31 28.29 3.01
N ILE A 233 27.85 29.28 3.76
CA ILE A 233 27.19 30.48 3.21
C ILE A 233 28.16 31.37 2.43
N GLY A 234 29.46 31.39 2.78
CA GLY A 234 30.46 32.22 2.08
C GLY A 234 30.51 32.01 0.56
N TRP A 235 30.43 30.76 0.09
CA TRP A 235 30.35 30.46 -1.35
C TRP A 235 29.05 30.92 -1.98
N MET A 236 27.94 30.81 -1.24
CA MET A 236 26.63 31.21 -1.75
C MET A 236 26.51 32.74 -1.86
N VAL A 237 27.19 33.50 -1.00
CA VAL A 237 27.26 34.95 -1.14
C VAL A 237 28.16 35.34 -2.31
N ALA A 238 29.31 34.66 -2.45
CA ALA A 238 30.28 34.95 -3.51
C ALA A 238 29.76 34.63 -4.93
N ASP A 239 28.95 33.58 -5.07
CA ASP A 239 28.33 33.19 -6.35
C ASP A 239 26.79 33.34 -6.31
N PRO A 240 26.24 34.41 -6.92
CA PRO A 240 24.80 34.62 -7.00
C PRO A 240 24.04 33.50 -7.72
N ARG A 241 24.70 32.69 -8.56
CA ARG A 241 24.09 31.57 -9.30
C ARG A 241 24.21 30.24 -8.56
N LEU A 242 24.88 30.19 -7.41
CA LEU A 242 24.95 28.99 -6.59
C LEU A 242 23.62 28.81 -5.85
N ALA A 243 22.87 27.76 -6.22
CA ALA A 243 21.60 27.42 -5.61
C ALA A 243 21.73 26.49 -4.41
N LEU A 244 22.72 25.60 -4.41
CA LEU A 244 22.87 24.54 -3.43
C LEU A 244 24.33 24.38 -3.06
N LEU A 245 24.63 24.31 -1.76
CA LEU A 245 25.88 23.80 -1.24
C LEU A 245 25.61 22.62 -0.31
N GLN A 246 26.08 21.43 -0.71
CA GLN A 246 25.94 20.18 0.03
C GLN A 246 27.22 19.86 0.83
N THR A 247 27.05 19.29 2.03
CA THR A 247 28.15 18.74 2.86
C THR A 247 27.95 17.22 3.06
N PRO A 248 29.01 16.44 3.40
CA PRO A 248 28.90 15.01 3.72
C PRO A 248 27.80 14.69 4.74
N HIS A 249 27.08 13.59 4.51
CA HIS A 249 26.37 12.91 5.61
C HIS A 249 27.37 12.02 6.33
N HIS A 250 27.77 12.45 7.52
CA HIS A 250 28.63 11.65 8.37
C HIS A 250 27.80 11.03 9.48
N PHE A 251 27.88 9.71 9.60
CA PHE A 251 27.22 8.98 10.67
C PHE A 251 28.24 8.64 11.75
N TYR A 252 27.97 9.04 13.00
CA TYR A 252 28.86 8.75 14.12
C TYR A 252 28.53 7.40 14.79
N SER A 253 27.33 6.85 14.53
CA SER A 253 27.01 5.47 14.84
C SER A 253 27.41 4.54 13.68
N PRO A 254 27.90 3.32 13.99
CA PRO A 254 28.31 2.37 12.97
C PRO A 254 27.09 1.80 12.23
N ASP A 255 27.20 1.64 10.91
CA ASP A 255 26.21 0.94 10.11
C ASP A 255 26.24 -0.59 10.37
N PRO A 256 25.21 -1.36 9.94
CA PRO A 256 25.16 -2.80 10.19
C PRO A 256 26.36 -3.58 9.63
N PHE A 257 26.96 -3.13 8.53
CA PHE A 257 28.13 -3.80 7.96
C PHE A 257 29.37 -3.57 8.82
N GLN A 258 29.57 -2.34 9.30
CA GLN A 258 30.68 -2.03 10.20
C GLN A 258 30.57 -2.77 11.53
N ARG A 259 29.35 -2.83 12.07
CA ARG A 259 29.06 -3.40 13.37
C ARG A 259 29.09 -4.93 13.37
N ASN A 260 28.43 -5.56 12.39
CA ASN A 260 28.16 -7.00 12.41
C ASN A 260 29.32 -7.82 11.82
N LEU A 261 30.15 -7.24 10.96
CA LEU A 261 31.29 -7.93 10.36
C LEU A 261 32.56 -7.83 11.21
N ALA A 262 33.31 -8.93 11.31
CA ALA A 262 34.54 -9.00 12.12
C ALA A 262 35.68 -8.07 11.67
N ALA A 263 35.63 -7.57 10.44
CA ALA A 263 36.56 -6.58 9.89
C ALA A 263 35.92 -5.19 9.69
N GLY A 264 34.65 -5.01 10.08
CA GLY A 264 33.83 -3.85 9.70
C GLY A 264 34.34 -2.50 10.22
N TYR A 265 34.88 -2.44 11.44
CA TYR A 265 35.46 -1.20 11.99
C TYR A 265 36.82 -0.82 11.37
N ASP A 266 37.51 -1.78 10.74
CA ASP A 266 38.82 -1.55 10.10
C ASP A 266 38.69 -1.03 8.66
N VAL A 267 37.45 -0.90 8.16
CA VAL A 267 37.14 -0.50 6.79
C VAL A 267 36.23 0.73 6.74
N PRO A 268 36.34 1.55 5.69
CA PRO A 268 35.46 2.69 5.50
C PRO A 268 33.98 2.28 5.47
N PRO A 269 33.07 3.04 6.11
CA PRO A 269 31.63 2.83 6.01
C PRO A 269 31.13 2.94 4.56
N GLU A 270 29.93 2.39 4.31
CA GLU A 270 29.35 2.34 2.96
C GLU A 270 29.24 3.74 2.31
N GLY A 271 28.74 4.72 3.05
CA GLY A 271 28.52 6.09 2.55
C GLY A 271 29.80 6.88 2.24
N ASN A 272 30.97 6.47 2.75
CA ASN A 272 32.22 7.20 2.56
C ASN A 272 32.65 7.26 1.09
N MET A 273 32.33 6.26 0.27
CA MET A 273 32.60 6.30 -1.17
C MET A 273 31.89 7.48 -1.84
N PHE A 274 30.60 7.64 -1.54
CA PHE A 274 29.75 8.65 -2.16
C PHE A 274 30.12 10.07 -1.70
N TYR A 275 30.18 10.29 -0.38
CA TYR A 275 30.47 11.60 0.19
C TYR A 275 31.96 11.97 0.17
N GLY A 276 32.86 10.99 0.21
CA GLY A 276 34.30 11.22 0.21
C GLY A 276 34.88 11.53 -1.16
N LEU A 277 34.33 10.94 -2.21
CA LEU A 277 34.94 11.01 -3.54
C LEU A 277 33.95 11.37 -4.65
N VAL A 278 32.83 10.66 -4.72
CA VAL A 278 31.89 10.77 -5.85
C VAL A 278 31.26 12.17 -5.91
N GLN A 279 30.80 12.72 -4.79
CA GLN A 279 30.25 14.09 -4.72
C GLN A 279 31.29 15.18 -4.99
N ASP A 280 32.54 14.99 -4.55
CA ASP A 280 33.66 15.90 -4.87
C ASP A 280 34.06 15.84 -6.36
N GLY A 281 33.87 14.67 -6.99
CA GLY A 281 33.95 14.49 -8.44
C GLY A 281 32.81 15.19 -9.18
N ASN A 282 31.58 15.08 -8.68
CA ASN A 282 30.43 15.80 -9.24
C ASN A 282 30.56 17.32 -9.18
N ASP A 283 31.16 17.84 -8.10
CA ASP A 283 31.39 19.28 -7.92
C ASP A 283 32.27 19.87 -9.04
N PHE A 284 33.23 19.11 -9.55
CA PHE A 284 34.05 19.52 -10.70
C PHE A 284 33.19 19.75 -11.96
N TRP A 285 32.14 18.93 -12.13
CA TRP A 285 31.22 19.01 -13.26
C TRP A 285 30.01 19.92 -13.00
N ASP A 286 29.96 20.60 -11.84
CA ASP A 286 28.80 21.37 -11.36
C ASP A 286 27.53 20.51 -11.47
N ALA A 287 27.57 19.35 -10.83
CA ALA A 287 26.54 18.31 -10.83
C ALA A 287 26.33 17.71 -9.43
N THR A 288 26.62 18.48 -8.37
CA THR A 288 26.43 18.04 -6.98
C THR A 288 24.95 17.82 -6.67
N PHE A 289 24.65 16.66 -6.08
CA PHE A 289 23.29 16.30 -5.68
C PHE A 289 22.94 16.89 -4.32
N PHE A 290 21.67 17.27 -4.15
CA PHE A 290 21.07 17.48 -2.83
C PHE A 290 20.69 16.12 -2.24
N CYS A 291 21.15 15.84 -1.03
CA CYS A 291 20.94 14.57 -0.34
C CYS A 291 19.91 14.65 0.80
N GLY A 292 19.03 15.66 0.79
CA GLY A 292 17.92 15.76 1.74
C GLY A 292 18.27 16.36 3.10
N SER A 293 19.54 16.41 3.47
CA SER A 293 20.04 16.96 4.75
C SER A 293 21.46 17.52 4.58
N CYS A 294 21.96 18.26 5.56
CA CYS A 294 23.31 18.83 5.63
C CYS A 294 23.63 19.74 4.43
N ALA A 295 22.65 20.54 4.00
CA ALA A 295 22.77 21.40 2.83
C ALA A 295 22.21 22.81 3.10
N ALA A 296 22.86 23.81 2.49
CA ALA A 296 22.37 25.18 2.40
C ALA A 296 21.84 25.42 0.98
N ILE A 297 20.63 25.98 0.88
CA ILE A 297 19.90 26.14 -0.37
C ILE A 297 19.39 27.57 -0.48
N ARG A 298 19.57 28.21 -1.64
CA ARG A 298 19.06 29.55 -1.91
C ARG A 298 17.55 29.48 -2.10
N ARG A 299 16.80 30.27 -1.33
CA ARG A 299 15.33 30.30 -1.41
C ARG A 299 14.82 30.69 -2.80
N SER A 300 15.41 31.70 -3.44
CA SER A 300 15.00 32.14 -4.77
C SER A 300 15.17 31.04 -5.84
N ALA A 301 16.18 30.17 -5.70
CA ALA A 301 16.36 29.03 -6.57
C ALA A 301 15.25 27.99 -6.37
N LEU A 302 14.91 27.66 -5.12
CA LEU A 302 13.78 26.78 -4.79
C LEU A 302 12.45 27.32 -5.34
N LEU A 303 12.17 28.61 -5.14
CA LEU A 303 10.96 29.24 -5.66
C LEU A 303 10.89 29.20 -7.18
N SER A 304 12.02 29.32 -7.88
CA SER A 304 12.08 29.27 -9.36
C SER A 304 11.69 27.90 -9.96
N VAL A 305 11.70 26.85 -9.15
CA VAL A 305 11.32 25.47 -9.54
C VAL A 305 10.01 25.00 -8.90
N GLY A 306 9.29 25.89 -8.19
CA GLY A 306 8.02 25.57 -7.53
C GLY A 306 8.17 24.97 -6.13
N GLY A 307 9.35 25.09 -5.50
CA GLY A 307 9.68 24.50 -4.21
C GLY A 307 10.40 23.15 -4.34
N PHE A 308 10.39 22.37 -3.26
CA PHE A 308 10.89 20.98 -3.26
C PHE A 308 10.01 20.08 -4.13
N ALA A 309 10.63 19.21 -4.92
CA ALA A 309 9.95 18.30 -5.83
C ALA A 309 9.05 17.30 -5.06
N THR A 310 7.91 16.91 -5.62
CA THR A 310 6.93 16.03 -4.95
C THR A 310 6.55 14.79 -5.77
N GLU A 311 7.10 14.67 -6.98
CA GLU A 311 6.73 13.65 -7.96
C GLU A 311 7.40 12.30 -7.71
N THR A 312 8.51 12.28 -6.95
CA THR A 312 9.33 11.09 -6.70
C THR A 312 9.58 10.91 -5.21
N VAL A 313 9.86 9.67 -4.77
CA VAL A 313 10.13 9.39 -3.34
C VAL A 313 11.50 9.90 -2.86
N THR A 314 12.35 10.39 -3.77
CA THR A 314 13.62 11.08 -3.50
C THR A 314 13.47 12.52 -3.97
N GLU A 315 12.74 13.33 -3.20
CA GLU A 315 12.46 14.73 -3.50
C GLU A 315 13.73 15.57 -3.62
N ASP A 316 14.75 15.18 -2.87
CA ASP A 316 15.99 15.89 -2.69
C ASP A 316 16.80 15.98 -3.99
N ALA A 317 17.21 14.83 -4.52
CA ALA A 317 17.96 14.73 -5.75
C ALA A 317 17.17 15.30 -6.94
N HIS A 318 15.86 15.11 -6.94
CA HIS A 318 14.98 15.66 -7.98
C HIS A 318 14.89 17.20 -7.90
N THR A 319 14.89 17.78 -6.70
CA THR A 319 14.92 19.24 -6.52
C THR A 319 16.22 19.84 -7.06
N ALA A 320 17.37 19.23 -6.75
CA ALA A 320 18.66 19.66 -7.31
C ALA A 320 18.66 19.61 -8.86
N LEU A 321 18.16 18.51 -9.43
CA LEU A 321 18.04 18.34 -10.88
C LEU A 321 17.18 19.46 -11.52
N LYS A 322 16.04 19.78 -10.93
CA LYS A 322 15.17 20.86 -11.42
C LYS A 322 15.86 22.23 -11.37
N MET A 323 16.59 22.52 -10.29
CA MET A 323 17.35 23.78 -10.18
C MET A 323 18.44 23.87 -11.25
N GLN A 324 19.19 22.79 -11.46
CA GLN A 324 20.24 22.77 -12.48
C GLN A 324 19.70 22.93 -13.91
N ARG A 325 18.53 22.36 -14.21
CA ARG A 325 17.85 22.57 -15.50
C ARG A 325 17.44 24.03 -15.76
N LYS A 326 17.27 24.82 -14.70
CA LYS A 326 17.03 26.27 -14.77
C LYS A 326 18.33 27.08 -14.85
N GLY A 327 19.48 26.43 -14.94
CA GLY A 327 20.79 27.07 -15.06
C GLY A 327 21.43 27.47 -13.73
N TRP A 328 20.88 27.04 -12.60
CA TRP A 328 21.51 27.24 -11.30
C TRP A 328 22.69 26.29 -11.10
N GLY A 329 23.74 26.77 -10.43
CA GLY A 329 24.88 25.96 -10.04
C GLY A 329 24.66 25.20 -8.73
N THR A 330 25.37 24.10 -8.55
CA THR A 330 25.44 23.35 -7.28
C THR A 330 26.89 23.07 -6.89
N ALA A 331 27.16 23.04 -5.59
CA ALA A 331 28.52 22.87 -5.07
C ALA A 331 28.58 21.86 -3.92
N TYR A 332 29.75 21.24 -3.75
CA TYR A 332 30.03 20.33 -2.66
C TYR A 332 31.19 20.83 -1.80
N LEU A 333 31.02 20.82 -0.48
CA LEU A 333 32.13 21.02 0.46
C LEU A 333 32.40 19.70 1.17
N ARG A 334 33.50 19.03 0.83
CA ARG A 334 33.92 17.76 1.45
C ARG A 334 34.49 17.97 2.87
N GLN A 335 33.65 18.44 3.78
CA GLN A 335 33.91 18.53 5.21
C GLN A 335 32.63 18.15 5.95
N PRO A 336 32.61 17.12 6.81
CA PRO A 336 31.42 16.82 7.58
C PRO A 336 31.18 17.93 8.60
N LEU A 337 30.02 18.57 8.48
CA LEU A 337 29.60 19.68 9.34
C LEU A 337 28.35 19.33 10.15
N ALA A 338 27.91 18.07 10.12
CA ALA A 338 26.87 17.51 10.97
C ALA A 338 27.12 16.01 11.19
N GLY A 339 26.70 15.48 12.34
CA GLY A 339 26.79 14.07 12.69
C GLY A 339 25.41 13.43 12.84
N GLY A 340 25.15 12.39 12.04
CA GLY A 340 23.90 11.63 11.98
C GLY A 340 23.95 10.26 12.64
N LEU A 341 22.78 9.61 12.76
CA LEU A 341 22.68 8.20 13.12
C LEU A 341 22.49 7.29 11.89
N ALA A 342 23.30 6.25 11.77
CA ALA A 342 23.09 5.17 10.81
C ALA A 342 21.94 4.25 11.27
N THR A 343 21.37 3.50 10.32
CA THR A 343 20.32 2.51 10.57
C THR A 343 20.78 1.42 11.52
N GLU A 344 19.98 1.11 12.54
CA GLU A 344 20.39 0.20 13.61
C GLU A 344 20.27 -1.28 13.28
N ARG A 345 19.49 -1.68 12.27
CA ARG A 345 19.31 -3.09 11.85
C ARG A 345 19.50 -3.22 10.35
N LEU A 346 19.95 -4.39 9.90
CA LEU A 346 20.15 -4.70 8.49
C LEU A 346 18.84 -4.59 7.70
N ILE A 347 17.72 -5.07 8.23
CA ILE A 347 16.42 -5.00 7.53
C ILE A 347 15.96 -3.54 7.30
N LEU A 348 16.20 -2.65 8.28
CA LEU A 348 15.91 -1.22 8.16
C LEU A 348 16.84 -0.57 7.13
N HIS A 349 18.12 -0.96 7.13
CA HIS A 349 19.09 -0.54 6.13
C HIS A 349 18.65 -0.93 4.71
N ILE A 350 18.23 -2.18 4.50
CA ILE A 350 17.69 -2.66 3.22
C ILE A 350 16.48 -1.81 2.80
N GLY A 351 15.54 -1.55 3.73
CA GLY A 351 14.35 -0.73 3.47
C GLY A 351 14.69 0.70 3.00
N GLN A 352 15.72 1.32 3.58
CA GLN A 352 16.19 2.64 3.15
C GLN A 352 16.75 2.61 1.71
N ARG A 353 17.56 1.60 1.36
CA ARG A 353 18.15 1.47 0.01
C ARG A 353 17.12 1.10 -1.05
N VAL A 354 16.09 0.33 -0.69
CA VAL A 354 14.94 0.06 -1.56
C VAL A 354 14.24 1.37 -1.95
N ARG A 355 14.05 2.30 -1.00
CA ARG A 355 13.46 3.62 -1.27
C ARG A 355 14.32 4.45 -2.20
N TRP A 356 15.63 4.53 -1.94
CA TRP A 356 16.56 5.30 -2.76
C TRP A 356 16.63 4.77 -4.19
N ALA A 357 16.72 3.44 -4.35
CA ALA A 357 16.69 2.79 -5.66
C ALA A 357 15.41 3.13 -6.41
N ARG A 358 14.25 3.03 -5.75
CA ARG A 358 12.97 3.39 -6.36
C ARG A 358 12.94 4.86 -6.80
N GLY A 359 13.32 5.79 -5.93
CA GLY A 359 13.28 7.22 -6.25
C GLY A 359 14.20 7.60 -7.41
N MET A 360 15.43 7.12 -7.41
CA MET A 360 16.39 7.41 -8.49
C MET A 360 15.94 6.81 -9.83
N LEU A 361 15.36 5.61 -9.83
CA LEU A 361 14.79 5.01 -11.04
C LEU A 361 13.50 5.70 -11.50
N GLN A 362 12.70 6.25 -10.57
CA GLN A 362 11.57 7.12 -10.92
C GLN A 362 12.06 8.39 -11.62
N ILE A 363 13.10 9.06 -11.11
CA ILE A 363 13.67 10.25 -11.79
C ILE A 363 14.20 9.84 -13.18
N MET A 364 14.91 8.71 -13.28
CA MET A 364 15.42 8.20 -14.55
C MET A 364 14.31 7.99 -15.60
N ARG A 365 13.14 7.48 -15.19
CA ARG A 365 12.03 7.14 -16.09
C ARG A 365 11.06 8.29 -16.34
N LEU A 366 10.73 9.06 -15.31
CA LEU A 366 9.73 10.13 -15.37
C LEU A 366 10.35 11.43 -15.85
N ASP A 367 11.48 11.83 -15.28
CA ASP A 367 12.11 13.12 -15.60
C ASP A 367 13.19 13.00 -16.69
N ASN A 368 13.80 11.83 -16.84
CA ASN A 368 14.78 11.48 -17.88
C ASN A 368 15.87 12.56 -18.12
N PRO A 369 16.85 12.68 -17.22
CA PRO A 369 17.92 13.69 -17.34
C PRO A 369 18.75 13.57 -18.63
N MET A 370 18.88 12.37 -19.19
CA MET A 370 19.71 12.14 -20.37
C MET A 370 19.16 12.81 -21.62
N LEU A 371 17.83 12.81 -21.82
CA LEU A 371 17.20 13.37 -23.02
C LEU A 371 16.43 14.68 -22.75
N GLY A 372 16.11 14.99 -21.49
CA GLY A 372 15.40 16.23 -21.13
C GLY A 372 16.22 17.50 -21.38
N PRO A 373 15.61 18.66 -21.61
CA PRO A 373 16.33 19.92 -21.83
C PRO A 373 16.95 20.50 -20.54
N GLY A 374 17.81 21.51 -20.68
CA GLY A 374 18.30 22.34 -19.55
C GLY A 374 19.59 21.91 -18.87
N LEU A 375 20.07 20.67 -19.10
CA LEU A 375 21.37 20.20 -18.57
C LEU A 375 22.48 20.22 -19.60
N ARG A 376 23.71 20.53 -19.15
CA ARG A 376 24.94 20.32 -19.91
C ARG A 376 25.27 18.84 -20.05
N TRP A 377 26.09 18.49 -21.04
CA TRP A 377 26.44 17.09 -21.32
C TRP A 377 27.12 16.41 -20.11
N GLU A 378 28.00 17.11 -19.42
CA GLU A 378 28.75 16.60 -18.26
C GLU A 378 27.81 16.31 -17.09
N GLN A 379 26.84 17.21 -16.84
CA GLN A 379 25.80 17.03 -15.82
C GLN A 379 24.93 15.81 -16.15
N ARG A 380 24.56 15.61 -17.41
CA ARG A 380 23.79 14.42 -17.86
C ARG A 380 24.51 13.13 -17.50
N LEU A 381 25.83 13.06 -17.75
CA LEU A 381 26.64 11.89 -17.40
C LEU A 381 26.72 11.66 -15.90
N CYS A 382 26.85 12.71 -15.07
CA CYS A 382 26.81 12.59 -13.61
C CYS A 382 25.45 12.08 -13.09
N TYR A 383 24.33 12.61 -13.59
CA TYR A 383 22.99 12.11 -13.24
C TYR A 383 22.77 10.68 -13.72
N LEU A 384 23.22 10.34 -14.94
CA LEU A 384 23.16 8.98 -15.45
C LEU A 384 24.00 8.02 -14.60
N SER A 385 25.19 8.43 -14.16
CA SER A 385 26.03 7.65 -13.25
C SER A 385 25.27 7.32 -11.96
N ALA A 386 24.70 8.34 -11.30
CA ALA A 386 23.96 8.16 -10.06
C ALA A 386 22.71 7.27 -10.22
N MET A 387 21.95 7.44 -11.30
CA MET A 387 20.73 6.65 -11.56
C MET A 387 21.04 5.22 -11.97
N SER A 388 22.02 5.05 -12.87
CA SER A 388 22.43 3.73 -13.35
C SER A 388 23.03 2.90 -12.23
N HIS A 389 23.71 3.50 -11.25
CA HIS A 389 24.22 2.78 -10.08
C HIS A 389 23.15 1.92 -9.40
N PHE A 390 21.91 2.40 -9.28
CA PHE A 390 20.81 1.65 -8.66
C PHE A 390 20.26 0.49 -9.50
N LEU A 391 20.76 0.27 -10.72
CA LEU A 391 20.44 -0.90 -11.53
C LEU A 391 21.28 -2.13 -11.17
N PHE A 392 22.28 -2.01 -10.27
CA PHE A 392 23.27 -3.05 -9.96
C PHE A 392 22.66 -4.41 -9.58
N ALA A 393 21.43 -4.41 -9.03
CA ALA A 393 20.78 -5.63 -8.56
C ALA A 393 20.59 -6.67 -9.67
N ILE A 394 20.23 -6.24 -10.89
CA ILE A 394 20.04 -7.11 -12.06
C ILE A 394 21.35 -7.81 -12.46
N PRO A 395 22.43 -7.09 -12.84
CA PRO A 395 23.70 -7.69 -13.23
C PRO A 395 24.35 -8.48 -12.09
N ARG A 396 24.21 -8.04 -10.83
CA ARG A 396 24.73 -8.79 -9.68
C ARG A 396 24.11 -10.18 -9.60
N VAL A 397 22.78 -10.30 -9.73
CA VAL A 397 22.11 -11.61 -9.78
C VAL A 397 22.54 -12.40 -11.01
N THR A 398 22.66 -11.76 -12.18
CA THR A 398 23.15 -12.42 -13.41
C THR A 398 24.54 -13.03 -13.24
N PHE A 399 25.49 -12.29 -12.64
CA PHE A 399 26.85 -12.79 -12.38
C PHE A 399 26.88 -13.95 -11.37
N LEU A 400 26.00 -13.94 -10.38
CA LEU A 400 25.88 -15.04 -9.43
C LEU A 400 25.38 -16.33 -10.11
N VAL A 401 24.39 -16.21 -11.00
CA VAL A 401 23.77 -17.40 -11.62
C VAL A 401 24.42 -17.87 -12.91
N SER A 402 25.24 -17.04 -13.58
CA SER A 402 25.80 -17.41 -14.89
C SER A 402 26.62 -18.71 -14.89
N PRO A 403 27.48 -19.01 -13.90
CA PRO A 403 28.23 -20.28 -13.92
C PRO A 403 27.33 -21.52 -13.79
N LEU A 404 26.15 -21.36 -13.19
CA LEU A 404 25.18 -22.45 -13.01
C LEU A 404 24.58 -22.93 -14.34
N GLY A 405 24.54 -22.06 -15.36
CA GLY A 405 24.07 -22.40 -16.70
C GLY A 405 24.87 -23.54 -17.34
N PHE A 406 26.19 -23.49 -17.21
CA PHE A 406 27.07 -24.57 -17.67
C PHE A 406 26.97 -25.80 -16.74
N LEU A 407 27.00 -25.60 -15.43
CA LEU A 407 27.11 -26.70 -14.47
C LEU A 407 25.87 -27.59 -14.40
N PHE A 408 24.67 -27.01 -14.46
CA PHE A 408 23.42 -27.77 -14.41
C PHE A 408 22.86 -28.11 -15.79
N PHE A 409 22.95 -27.19 -16.75
CA PHE A 409 22.28 -27.34 -18.05
C PHE A 409 23.24 -27.61 -19.22
N GLY A 410 24.55 -27.67 -18.98
CA GLY A 410 25.56 -27.87 -20.02
C GLY A 410 25.64 -26.74 -21.04
N GLN A 411 25.05 -25.58 -20.75
CA GLN A 411 24.96 -24.46 -21.70
C GLN A 411 26.26 -23.64 -21.70
N ASN A 412 26.87 -23.50 -22.87
CA ASN A 412 28.04 -22.65 -23.05
C ASN A 412 27.60 -21.18 -23.28
N ILE A 413 27.51 -20.41 -22.19
CA ILE A 413 27.12 -18.99 -22.22
C ILE A 413 28.20 -18.11 -22.87
N ILE A 414 29.47 -18.53 -22.78
CA ILE A 414 30.60 -17.91 -23.47
C ILE A 414 31.18 -18.95 -24.40
N ALA A 415 31.01 -18.78 -25.71
CA ALA A 415 31.53 -19.70 -26.72
C ALA A 415 33.02 -19.46 -26.98
N ALA A 416 33.85 -19.71 -25.97
CA ALA A 416 35.30 -19.58 -26.05
C ALA A 416 35.99 -20.64 -25.20
N SER A 417 37.26 -20.96 -25.52
CA SER A 417 38.06 -21.82 -24.66
C SER A 417 38.31 -21.14 -23.30
N PRO A 418 38.41 -21.90 -22.19
CA PRO A 418 38.72 -21.33 -20.87
C PRO A 418 40.01 -20.50 -20.85
N PHE A 419 41.01 -20.89 -21.65
CA PHE A 419 42.25 -20.12 -21.82
C PHE A 419 42.00 -18.76 -22.48
N ALA A 420 41.19 -18.71 -23.55
CA ALA A 420 40.80 -17.44 -24.19
C ALA A 420 40.05 -16.52 -23.21
N ILE A 421 39.10 -17.06 -22.44
CA ILE A 421 38.39 -16.30 -21.40
C ILE A 421 39.39 -15.71 -20.40
N MET A 422 40.33 -16.52 -19.92
CA MET A 422 41.31 -16.07 -18.93
C MET A 422 42.20 -14.92 -19.44
N VAL A 423 42.74 -15.02 -20.65
CA VAL A 423 43.68 -14.01 -21.19
C VAL A 423 43.00 -12.70 -21.58
N TYR A 424 41.69 -12.69 -21.82
CA TYR A 424 40.92 -11.47 -22.08
C TYR A 424 40.27 -10.90 -20.79
N ALA A 425 39.67 -11.74 -19.94
CA ALA A 425 38.94 -11.31 -18.75
C ALA A 425 39.85 -10.91 -17.58
N LEU A 426 40.89 -11.70 -17.25
CA LEU A 426 41.74 -11.40 -16.08
C LEU A 426 42.45 -10.04 -16.16
N PRO A 427 43.01 -9.62 -17.31
CA PRO A 427 43.60 -8.29 -17.42
C PRO A 427 42.56 -7.19 -17.25
N HIS A 428 41.36 -7.34 -17.82
CA HIS A 428 40.27 -6.40 -17.62
C HIS A 428 39.93 -6.25 -16.12
N ILE A 429 39.73 -7.37 -15.42
CA ILE A 429 39.45 -7.41 -13.98
C ILE A 429 40.60 -6.80 -13.18
N PHE A 430 41.85 -7.13 -13.53
CA PHE A 430 43.03 -6.58 -12.88
C PHE A 430 43.10 -5.05 -13.01
N HIS A 431 42.98 -4.54 -14.24
CA HIS A 431 43.10 -3.10 -14.49
C HIS A 431 41.94 -2.32 -13.88
N SER A 432 40.72 -2.85 -13.91
CA SER A 432 39.56 -2.20 -13.28
C SER A 432 39.73 -2.12 -11.76
N ILE A 433 40.03 -3.24 -11.10
CA ILE A 433 40.22 -3.30 -9.64
C ILE A 433 41.42 -2.47 -9.19
N MET A 434 42.58 -2.64 -9.81
CA MET A 434 43.81 -1.96 -9.36
C MET A 434 43.75 -0.45 -9.60
N THR A 435 43.12 -0.01 -10.69
CA THR A 435 42.93 1.41 -10.96
C THR A 435 41.91 2.01 -10.00
N LEU A 436 40.79 1.33 -9.73
CA LEU A 436 39.81 1.76 -8.73
C LEU A 436 40.41 1.81 -7.32
N SER A 437 41.19 0.81 -6.92
CA SER A 437 41.91 0.79 -5.63
C SER A 437 42.80 2.02 -5.45
N ARG A 438 43.46 2.49 -6.52
CA ARG A 438 44.25 3.74 -6.48
C ARG A 438 43.39 5.00 -6.31
N ILE A 439 42.19 5.01 -6.89
CA ILE A 439 41.29 6.18 -6.91
C ILE A 439 40.48 6.24 -5.60
N GLU A 440 39.88 5.12 -5.24
CA GLU A 440 38.89 4.97 -4.18
C GLU A 440 39.48 4.48 -2.86
N GLY A 441 40.73 4.02 -2.82
CA GLY A 441 41.25 3.19 -1.74
C GLY A 441 41.24 3.78 -0.32
N ARG A 442 40.95 5.06 -0.13
CA ARG A 442 40.70 5.67 1.19
C ARG A 442 39.22 5.66 1.62
N TRP A 443 38.33 5.49 0.65
CA TRP A 443 36.88 5.66 0.77
C TRP A 443 36.10 4.36 0.57
N ARG A 444 36.65 3.42 -0.22
CA ARG A 444 36.10 2.09 -0.46
C ARG A 444 37.24 1.10 -0.69
N TYR A 445 37.21 -0.02 0.03
CA TYR A 445 38.18 -1.09 -0.18
C TYR A 445 37.71 -2.04 -1.28
N SER A 446 38.67 -2.65 -1.99
CA SER A 446 38.39 -3.64 -3.03
C SER A 446 37.58 -4.82 -2.48
N PHE A 447 36.66 -5.37 -3.28
CA PHE A 447 35.78 -6.50 -2.95
C PHE A 447 34.68 -6.25 -1.92
N TRP A 448 34.69 -5.09 -1.25
CA TRP A 448 33.64 -4.75 -0.27
C TRP A 448 32.35 -4.29 -0.93
N SER A 449 32.43 -3.59 -2.07
CA SER A 449 31.26 -3.18 -2.87
C SER A 449 30.39 -4.39 -3.23
N GLU A 450 31.01 -5.53 -3.51
CA GLU A 450 30.37 -6.78 -3.85
C GLU A 450 29.59 -7.36 -2.67
N ILE A 451 30.05 -7.18 -1.43
CA ILE A 451 29.30 -7.57 -0.22
C ILE A 451 28.07 -6.68 -0.09
N TYR A 452 28.26 -5.36 -0.11
CA TYR A 452 27.16 -4.39 0.02
C TYR A 452 26.07 -4.64 -1.04
N GLU A 453 26.47 -4.76 -2.30
CA GLU A 453 25.54 -5.01 -3.40
C GLU A 453 24.89 -6.37 -3.28
N THR A 454 25.61 -7.44 -2.94
CA THR A 454 25.02 -8.78 -2.81
C THR A 454 23.98 -8.84 -1.68
N SER A 455 24.24 -8.16 -0.55
CA SER A 455 23.27 -8.06 0.55
C SER A 455 21.95 -7.43 0.12
N LEU A 456 21.98 -6.53 -0.86
CA LEU A 456 20.82 -5.78 -1.33
C LEU A 456 20.18 -6.38 -2.60
N ALA A 457 20.96 -7.01 -3.46
CA ALA A 457 20.58 -7.33 -4.85
C ALA A 457 19.30 -8.16 -4.97
N LEU A 458 19.15 -9.20 -4.15
CA LEU A 458 17.99 -10.10 -4.22
C LEU A 458 16.68 -9.44 -3.76
N PHE A 459 16.75 -8.43 -2.89
CA PHE A 459 15.60 -7.60 -2.51
C PHE A 459 15.31 -6.52 -3.57
N LEU A 460 16.37 -5.92 -4.12
CA LEU A 460 16.25 -4.82 -5.05
C LEU A 460 15.90 -5.25 -6.48
N VAL A 461 16.20 -6.48 -6.90
CA VAL A 461 15.98 -6.92 -8.30
C VAL A 461 14.52 -6.75 -8.73
N ARG A 462 13.58 -7.16 -7.88
CA ARG A 462 12.14 -7.00 -8.12
C ARG A 462 11.76 -5.52 -8.19
N ILE A 463 12.20 -4.72 -7.22
CA ILE A 463 11.87 -3.29 -7.14
C ILE A 463 12.44 -2.53 -8.34
N THR A 464 13.65 -2.86 -8.75
CA THR A 464 14.35 -2.28 -9.91
C THR A 464 13.53 -2.52 -11.17
N ILE A 465 13.16 -3.78 -11.44
CA ILE A 465 12.37 -4.17 -12.61
C ILE A 465 11.00 -3.50 -12.58
N VAL A 466 10.28 -3.57 -11.45
CA VAL A 466 8.93 -2.98 -11.33
C VAL A 466 8.98 -1.46 -11.50
N THR A 467 9.96 -0.76 -10.92
CA THR A 467 10.03 0.70 -11.02
C THR A 467 10.41 1.15 -12.43
N LEU A 468 11.29 0.43 -13.12
CA LEU A 468 11.62 0.71 -14.52
C LEU A 468 10.39 0.58 -15.43
N LEU A 469 9.55 -0.41 -15.18
CA LEU A 469 8.38 -0.70 -16.01
C LEU A 469 7.15 0.12 -15.62
N GLN A 470 6.94 0.33 -14.32
CA GLN A 470 5.76 0.96 -13.72
C GLN A 470 6.17 1.91 -12.58
N PRO A 471 6.76 3.07 -12.89
CA PRO A 471 7.35 3.98 -11.89
C PRO A 471 6.33 4.53 -10.87
N HIS A 472 5.04 4.58 -11.22
CA HIS A 472 3.98 5.07 -10.35
C HIS A 472 3.50 4.05 -9.30
N LYS A 473 3.86 2.76 -9.42
CA LYS A 473 3.36 1.70 -8.50
C LYS A 473 4.25 1.50 -7.28
N GLY A 474 3.59 1.19 -6.15
CA GLY A 474 4.19 0.78 -4.89
C GLY A 474 3.83 1.72 -3.72
N LYS A 475 3.60 1.18 -2.53
CA LYS A 475 3.33 1.99 -1.32
C LYS A 475 4.64 2.48 -0.68
N PHE A 476 4.61 3.66 -0.08
CA PHE A 476 5.69 4.19 0.75
C PHE A 476 5.33 3.89 2.20
N ASN A 477 6.19 3.13 2.90
CA ASN A 477 6.10 3.01 4.35
C ASN A 477 7.26 3.80 4.96
N VAL A 478 6.97 4.59 6.00
CA VAL A 478 8.00 5.27 6.78
C VAL A 478 8.86 4.19 7.44
N THR A 479 10.18 4.33 7.37
CA THR A 479 11.08 3.40 8.06
C THR A 479 11.15 3.81 9.51
N ASP A 480 10.94 2.86 10.42
CA ASP A 480 11.14 3.11 11.84
C ASP A 480 12.59 3.51 12.10
N LYS A 481 12.78 4.64 12.78
CA LYS A 481 14.08 5.13 13.24
C LYS A 481 14.14 4.93 14.75
N GLY A 482 15.02 4.05 15.21
CA GLY A 482 15.21 3.72 16.63
C GLY A 482 14.80 2.28 17.00
N GLY A 483 15.42 1.77 18.05
CA GLY A 483 15.26 0.39 18.54
C GLY A 483 16.49 -0.15 19.25
N LEU A 484 16.34 -0.54 20.52
CA LEU A 484 17.39 -1.24 21.26
C LEU A 484 17.49 -2.71 20.84
N LEU A 485 18.73 -3.21 20.75
CA LEU A 485 19.03 -4.63 20.60
C LEU A 485 19.58 -5.16 21.92
N ALA A 486 18.67 -5.49 22.84
CA ALA A 486 19.02 -5.99 24.17
C ALA A 486 19.89 -7.27 24.12
N ARG A 487 19.68 -8.10 23.09
CA ARG A 487 20.45 -9.32 22.78
C ARG A 487 20.86 -9.31 21.30
N GLY A 488 21.97 -9.97 20.99
CA GLY A 488 22.34 -10.24 19.60
C GLY A 488 21.62 -11.49 19.10
N TYR A 489 21.19 -11.49 17.84
CA TYR A 489 20.49 -12.61 17.20
C TYR A 489 20.87 -12.69 15.72
N PHE A 490 20.43 -13.74 15.02
CA PHE A 490 20.63 -13.87 13.58
C PHE A 490 19.35 -13.49 12.83
N ASP A 491 19.38 -12.37 12.10
CA ASP A 491 18.22 -11.86 11.39
C ASP A 491 18.01 -12.61 10.06
N PHE A 492 17.38 -13.78 10.14
CA PHE A 492 17.07 -14.60 8.98
C PHE A 492 16.16 -13.85 7.98
N SER A 493 15.27 -12.98 8.46
CA SER A 493 14.36 -12.20 7.60
C SER A 493 15.12 -11.26 6.66
N ALA A 494 16.26 -10.74 7.09
CA ALA A 494 17.14 -9.87 6.30
C ALA A 494 18.05 -10.63 5.32
N VAL A 495 18.31 -11.93 5.52
CA VAL A 495 19.31 -12.69 4.73
C VAL A 495 18.78 -13.93 4.03
N TYR A 496 17.54 -14.35 4.23
CA TYR A 496 16.99 -15.59 3.65
C TYR A 496 17.19 -15.72 2.12
N PRO A 497 17.10 -14.66 1.27
CA PRO A 497 17.33 -14.82 -0.16
C PRO A 497 18.78 -15.18 -0.45
N ASN A 498 19.72 -14.59 0.30
CA ASN A 498 21.14 -14.89 0.18
C ASN A 498 21.45 -16.31 0.67
N VAL A 499 20.76 -16.81 1.69
CA VAL A 499 20.88 -18.21 2.15
C VAL A 499 20.43 -19.19 1.06
N ILE A 500 19.29 -18.92 0.40
CA ILE A 500 18.82 -19.72 -0.74
C ILE A 500 19.85 -19.69 -1.87
N MET A 501 20.35 -18.51 -2.23
CA MET A 501 21.38 -18.35 -3.26
C MET A 501 22.66 -19.11 -2.91
N ALA A 502 23.12 -19.05 -1.65
CA ALA A 502 24.28 -19.82 -1.18
C ALA A 502 24.07 -21.32 -1.34
N GLY A 503 22.86 -21.83 -1.03
CA GLY A 503 22.51 -23.24 -1.24
C GLY A 503 22.58 -23.66 -2.71
N ILE A 504 22.04 -22.83 -3.62
CA ILE A 504 22.11 -23.09 -5.08
C ILE A 504 23.55 -23.07 -5.58
N LEU A 505 24.34 -22.07 -5.16
CA LEU A 505 25.76 -21.96 -5.51
C LEU A 505 26.57 -23.15 -4.96
N PHE A 506 26.29 -23.58 -3.74
CA PHE A 506 26.95 -24.75 -3.14
C PHE A 506 26.64 -26.03 -3.94
N LEU A 507 25.38 -26.25 -4.32
CA LEU A 507 25.01 -27.38 -5.18
C LEU A 507 25.72 -27.30 -6.55
N GLY A 508 25.83 -26.10 -7.11
CA GLY A 508 26.62 -25.84 -8.32
C GLY A 508 28.10 -26.20 -8.14
N MET A 509 28.71 -25.80 -7.02
CA MET A 509 30.09 -26.15 -6.68
C MET A 509 30.29 -27.67 -6.60
N VAL A 510 29.40 -28.38 -5.93
CA VAL A 510 29.42 -29.85 -5.85
C VAL A 510 29.31 -30.47 -7.25
N ARG A 511 28.36 -30.01 -8.07
CA ARG A 511 28.19 -30.47 -9.46
C ARG A 511 29.43 -30.21 -10.32
N GLY A 512 30.13 -29.10 -10.08
CA GLY A 512 31.39 -28.75 -10.73
C GLY A 512 32.54 -29.68 -10.36
N ILE A 513 32.70 -29.97 -9.06
CA ILE A 513 33.69 -30.93 -8.55
C ILE A 513 33.43 -32.33 -9.10
N VAL A 514 32.18 -32.80 -9.03
CA VAL A 514 31.76 -34.07 -9.63
C VAL A 514 32.07 -34.09 -11.13
N GLY A 515 31.77 -33.00 -11.85
CA GLY A 515 32.09 -32.86 -13.27
C GLY A 515 33.59 -33.01 -13.57
N MET A 516 34.46 -32.39 -12.76
CA MET A 516 35.91 -32.53 -12.90
C MET A 516 36.40 -33.96 -12.66
N ILE A 517 35.81 -34.67 -11.68
CA ILE A 517 36.17 -36.05 -11.35
C ILE A 517 35.78 -36.99 -12.50
N PHE A 518 34.57 -36.87 -13.05
CA PHE A 518 34.10 -37.78 -14.10
C PHE A 518 34.63 -37.46 -15.51
N GLN A 519 34.98 -36.20 -15.78
CA GLN A 519 35.44 -35.74 -17.11
C GLN A 519 36.95 -35.46 -17.17
N TYR A 520 37.75 -36.03 -16.26
CA TYR A 520 39.19 -35.73 -16.17
C TYR A 520 39.99 -36.06 -17.45
N HIS A 521 39.54 -37.03 -18.25
CA HIS A 521 40.16 -37.39 -19.52
C HIS A 521 39.92 -36.36 -20.63
N GLN A 522 38.86 -35.57 -20.54
CA GLN A 522 38.50 -34.57 -21.54
C GLN A 522 39.05 -33.20 -21.14
N LYS A 523 40.23 -32.84 -21.67
CA LYS A 523 40.95 -31.62 -21.29
C LYS A 523 40.07 -30.35 -21.35
N LEU A 524 39.28 -30.17 -22.40
CA LEU A 524 38.43 -28.98 -22.55
C LEU A 524 37.26 -28.99 -21.55
N ALA A 525 36.59 -30.13 -21.37
CA ALA A 525 35.48 -30.25 -20.42
C ALA A 525 35.96 -30.05 -18.97
N PHE A 526 37.09 -30.67 -18.61
CA PHE A 526 37.75 -30.47 -17.31
C PHE A 526 38.05 -28.99 -17.06
N GLN A 527 38.65 -28.29 -18.03
CA GLN A 527 38.96 -26.87 -17.90
C GLN A 527 37.69 -26.00 -17.76
N SER A 528 36.60 -26.33 -18.44
CA SER A 528 35.32 -25.61 -18.31
C SER A 528 34.67 -25.84 -16.94
N PHE A 529 34.70 -27.07 -16.42
CA PHE A 529 34.25 -27.34 -15.04
C PHE A 529 35.12 -26.61 -14.01
N LEU A 530 36.44 -26.60 -14.19
CA LEU A 530 37.37 -25.90 -13.30
C LEU A 530 37.09 -24.40 -13.28
N LEU A 531 36.95 -23.76 -14.45
CA LEU A 531 36.68 -22.32 -14.56
C LEU A 531 35.36 -21.93 -13.86
N ASN A 532 34.27 -22.66 -14.14
CA ASN A 532 32.97 -22.34 -13.54
C ASN A 532 32.94 -22.66 -12.03
N THR A 533 33.61 -23.72 -11.59
CA THR A 533 33.74 -24.04 -10.16
C THR A 533 34.51 -22.93 -9.43
N PHE A 534 35.60 -22.45 -10.03
CA PHE A 534 36.38 -21.32 -9.48
C PHE A 534 35.53 -20.05 -9.33
N TRP A 535 34.74 -19.69 -10.35
CA TRP A 535 33.83 -18.56 -10.28
C TRP A 535 32.76 -18.72 -9.20
N ILE A 536 32.16 -19.90 -9.08
CA ILE A 536 31.20 -20.17 -8.01
C ILE A 536 31.84 -20.07 -6.64
N SER A 537 33.08 -20.55 -6.46
CA SER A 537 33.78 -20.43 -5.19
C SER A 537 33.97 -18.97 -4.77
N ILE A 538 34.32 -18.08 -5.70
CA ILE A 538 34.41 -16.63 -5.44
C ILE A 538 33.03 -16.06 -5.10
N SER A 539 32.01 -16.37 -5.90
CA SER A 539 30.62 -15.92 -5.66
C SER A 539 30.11 -16.39 -4.29
N LEU A 540 30.42 -17.62 -3.90
CA LEU A 540 30.02 -18.19 -2.63
C LEU A 540 30.68 -17.45 -1.45
N ILE A 541 31.96 -17.08 -1.56
CA ILE A 541 32.66 -16.26 -0.55
C ILE A 541 31.91 -14.92 -0.34
N VAL A 542 31.55 -14.23 -1.42
CA VAL A 542 30.84 -12.94 -1.34
C VAL A 542 29.44 -13.12 -0.74
N VAL A 543 28.67 -14.13 -1.18
CA VAL A 543 27.33 -14.41 -0.65
C VAL A 543 27.41 -14.80 0.84
N LEU A 544 28.37 -15.61 1.25
CA LEU A 544 28.58 -15.97 2.66
C LEU A 544 28.97 -14.73 3.49
N ALA A 545 29.83 -13.85 2.99
CA ALA A 545 30.15 -12.60 3.68
C ALA A 545 28.91 -11.71 3.83
N SER A 546 28.04 -11.66 2.81
CA SER A 546 26.75 -10.98 2.87
C SER A 546 25.79 -11.58 3.90
N ILE A 547 25.73 -12.92 4.02
CA ILE A 547 24.94 -13.61 5.05
C ILE A 547 25.48 -13.28 6.45
N ALA A 548 26.81 -13.16 6.61
CA ALA A 548 27.44 -12.82 7.88
C ALA A 548 27.00 -11.45 8.43
N VAL A 549 26.57 -10.52 7.57
CA VAL A 549 26.02 -9.22 7.99
C VAL A 549 24.73 -9.37 8.80
N GLY A 550 23.96 -10.45 8.57
CA GLY A 550 22.72 -10.72 9.30
C GLY A 550 22.91 -11.08 10.78
N ARG A 551 24.16 -11.20 11.27
CA ARG A 551 24.47 -11.43 12.68
C ARG A 551 24.38 -10.12 13.46
N GLU A 552 23.18 -9.79 13.91
CA GLU A 552 22.94 -8.58 14.70
C GLU A 552 23.64 -8.67 16.05
N THR A 553 24.56 -7.73 16.31
CA THR A 553 25.27 -7.65 17.58
C THR A 553 24.48 -6.83 18.59
N ARG A 554 24.54 -7.22 19.86
CA ARG A 554 23.93 -6.51 20.99
C ARG A 554 24.27 -5.01 20.98
N GLN A 555 23.24 -4.16 20.98
CA GLN A 555 23.35 -2.72 21.14
C GLN A 555 22.38 -2.26 22.23
N ILE A 556 22.94 -1.98 23.41
CA ILE A 556 22.19 -1.54 24.61
C ILE A 556 22.29 -0.04 24.85
N ARG A 557 23.05 0.70 24.04
CA ARG A 557 23.29 2.13 24.26
C ARG A 557 22.38 2.96 23.35
N HIS A 558 21.41 3.67 23.93
CA HIS A 558 20.58 4.68 23.24
C HIS A 558 21.41 5.85 22.67
N LYS A 559 22.50 6.23 23.35
CA LYS A 559 23.35 7.37 23.00
C LYS A 559 24.74 6.89 22.58
N PRO A 560 25.02 6.72 21.27
CA PRO A 560 26.30 6.23 20.79
C PRO A 560 27.46 7.12 21.27
N ARG A 561 28.61 6.48 21.56
CA ARG A 561 29.80 7.18 22.05
C ARG A 561 30.78 7.45 20.91
N VAL A 562 31.28 8.68 20.83
CA VAL A 562 32.30 9.13 19.90
C VAL A 562 33.67 9.02 20.57
N ARG A 563 34.60 8.29 19.96
CA ARG A 563 35.98 8.20 20.46
C ARG A 563 36.72 9.49 20.13
N VAL A 564 37.09 10.24 21.15
CA VAL A 564 37.81 11.50 20.99
C VAL A 564 38.63 11.80 22.25
N ARG A 565 39.81 12.37 22.05
CA ARG A 565 40.71 12.79 23.12
C ARG A 565 40.71 14.30 23.25
N LEU A 566 39.95 14.81 24.22
CA LEU A 566 39.84 16.22 24.55
C LEU A 566 40.52 16.52 25.89
N PRO A 567 41.25 17.63 26.03
CA PRO A 567 41.68 18.13 27.34
C PRO A 567 40.45 18.59 28.12
N VAL A 568 40.24 18.06 29.32
CA VAL A 568 39.12 18.43 30.21
C VAL A 568 39.62 18.55 31.63
N ASP A 569 38.96 19.40 32.41
CA ASP A 569 39.27 19.59 33.82
C ASP A 569 38.15 18.98 34.67
N ILE A 570 38.54 18.17 35.66
CA ILE A 570 37.61 17.57 36.62
C ILE A 570 37.72 18.34 37.94
N CYS A 571 36.65 19.00 38.34
CA CYS A 571 36.53 19.72 39.61
C CYS A 571 35.71 18.89 40.61
N PHE A 572 36.31 18.57 41.75
CA PHE A 572 35.65 17.90 42.87
C PHE A 572 34.96 18.92 43.80
N GLU A 573 34.00 18.46 44.61
CA GLU A 573 33.31 19.32 45.59
C GLU A 573 34.25 19.92 46.65
N ASP A 574 35.37 19.25 46.94
CA ASP A 574 36.41 19.73 47.85
C ASP A 574 37.28 20.86 47.25
N GLY A 575 36.99 21.28 46.01
CA GLY A 575 37.70 22.32 45.28
C GLY A 575 38.96 21.82 44.54
N THR A 576 39.28 20.52 44.60
CA THR A 576 40.43 19.96 43.89
C THR A 576 40.14 19.85 42.40
N GLU A 577 41.08 20.31 41.57
CA GLU A 577 40.98 20.26 40.11
C GLU A 577 42.06 19.34 39.53
N TYR A 578 41.66 18.46 38.62
CA TYR A 578 42.58 17.57 37.92
C TYR A 578 42.45 17.70 36.41
N HIS A 579 43.58 17.94 35.74
CA HIS A 579 43.67 17.89 34.29
C HIS A 579 43.59 16.45 33.79
N ALA A 580 42.66 16.19 32.88
CA ALA A 580 42.39 14.87 32.34
C ALA A 580 42.19 14.90 30.82
N HIS A 581 42.05 13.71 30.24
CA HIS A 581 41.70 13.57 28.84
C HIS A 581 40.53 12.63 28.63
N THR A 582 39.57 13.00 27.80
CA THR A 582 38.52 12.07 27.40
C THR A 582 39.09 10.89 26.60
N THR A 583 38.48 9.72 26.71
CA THR A 583 38.67 8.57 25.81
C THR A 583 37.55 8.50 24.78
N ASP A 584 36.33 8.80 25.24
CA ASP A 584 35.10 8.82 24.47
C ASP A 584 34.08 9.73 25.15
N ILE A 585 33.15 10.29 24.37
CA ILE A 585 32.07 11.16 24.85
C ILE A 585 30.75 10.76 24.19
N SER A 586 29.62 10.95 24.87
CA SER A 586 28.28 10.88 24.30
C SER A 586 27.34 11.86 24.99
N LEU A 587 26.10 11.94 24.50
CA LEU A 587 25.02 12.69 25.16
C LEU A 587 24.61 12.13 26.54
N GLY A 588 25.17 10.99 26.98
CA GLY A 588 24.83 10.36 28.27
C GLY A 588 25.99 10.31 29.27
N GLY A 589 27.23 10.51 28.81
CA GLY A 589 28.39 10.52 29.68
C GLY A 589 29.72 10.59 28.92
N ALA A 590 30.82 10.44 29.64
CA ALA A 590 32.16 10.40 29.07
C ALA A 590 33.02 9.31 29.72
N GLY A 591 33.92 8.71 28.94
CA GLY A 591 35.08 8.00 29.47
C GLY A 591 36.24 8.98 29.60
N VAL A 592 36.91 9.00 30.75
CA VAL A 592 38.02 9.93 31.00
C VAL A 592 39.22 9.18 31.53
N THR A 593 40.41 9.48 31.01
CA THR A 593 41.68 9.00 31.54
C THR A 593 42.25 10.04 32.49
N LEU A 594 42.35 9.68 33.77
CA LEU A 594 42.96 10.48 34.82
C LEU A 594 43.86 9.60 35.70
N ARG A 595 45.07 10.06 36.02
CA ARG A 595 45.96 9.39 36.97
C ARG A 595 45.75 9.98 38.36
N LEU A 596 45.03 9.24 39.20
CA LEU A 596 44.83 9.60 40.60
C LEU A 596 45.85 8.90 41.51
N PRO A 597 46.30 9.53 42.61
CA PRO A 597 47.24 8.92 43.56
C PRO A 597 46.66 7.73 44.34
N ARG A 598 45.32 7.66 44.46
CA ARG A 598 44.57 6.60 45.15
C ARG A 598 43.30 6.23 44.37
N GLN A 599 42.78 5.04 44.63
CA GLN A 599 41.48 4.60 44.14
C GLN A 599 40.38 5.40 44.88
N MET A 600 39.40 5.92 44.15
CA MET A 600 38.31 6.71 44.71
C MET A 600 37.12 5.82 45.09
N ASP A 601 36.38 6.26 46.10
CA ASP A 601 35.07 5.69 46.44
C ASP A 601 34.03 6.21 45.42
N THR A 602 33.31 5.29 44.77
CA THR A 602 32.29 5.60 43.76
C THR A 602 30.91 5.11 44.21
N PRO A 603 29.81 5.83 43.97
CA PRO A 603 29.71 7.02 43.11
C PRO A 603 30.11 8.33 43.78
N GLN A 604 30.67 9.26 43.00
CA GLN A 604 31.07 10.60 43.46
C GLN A 604 30.71 11.67 42.43
N ASP A 605 30.22 12.82 42.88
CA ASP A 605 29.84 13.93 42.03
C ASP A 605 31.00 14.88 41.76
N ILE A 606 31.06 15.37 40.52
CA ILE A 606 32.09 16.25 39.99
C ILE A 606 31.47 17.26 39.02
N THR A 607 32.22 18.31 38.69
CA THR A 607 31.94 19.16 37.53
C THR A 607 33.03 18.94 36.48
N LEU A 608 32.63 18.66 35.24
CA LEU A 608 33.55 18.59 34.11
C LEU A 608 33.56 19.92 33.37
N ARG A 609 34.74 20.50 33.20
CA ARG A 609 34.96 21.74 32.48
C ARG A 609 35.73 21.50 31.19
N TYR A 610 35.28 22.16 30.13
CA TYR A 610 35.93 22.18 28.83
C TYR A 610 35.84 23.58 28.24
N ASP A 611 36.98 24.13 27.83
CA ASP A 611 37.05 25.44 27.17
C ASP A 611 37.84 25.30 25.86
N LYS A 612 37.21 25.73 24.77
CA LYS A 612 37.83 25.89 23.45
C LYS A 612 37.45 27.27 22.90
N PRO A 613 38.26 28.32 23.20
CA PRO A 613 37.95 29.70 22.83
C PRO A 613 37.78 29.90 21.32
N ASP A 614 38.55 29.20 20.49
CA ASP A 614 38.51 29.31 19.02
C ASP A 614 37.13 28.96 18.42
N ASP A 615 36.44 27.99 19.03
CA ASP A 615 35.09 27.58 18.63
C ASP A 615 34.01 28.29 19.45
N GLY A 616 34.40 29.16 20.41
CA GLY A 616 33.52 29.82 21.36
C GLY A 616 32.80 28.87 22.32
N ILE A 617 33.34 27.67 22.56
CA ILE A 617 32.70 26.61 23.36
C ILE A 617 33.27 26.67 24.78
N ARG A 618 32.40 26.94 25.75
CA ARG A 618 32.69 26.80 27.18
C ARG A 618 31.61 25.93 27.79
N VAL A 619 32.02 24.86 28.47
CA VAL A 619 31.13 23.83 29.00
C VAL A 619 31.52 23.60 30.45
N SER A 620 30.54 23.60 31.34
CA SER A 620 30.72 23.35 32.77
C SER A 620 29.53 22.57 33.30
N VAL A 621 29.60 21.25 33.15
CA VAL A 621 28.44 20.36 33.36
C VAL A 621 28.69 19.42 34.54
N PRO A 622 27.72 19.27 35.47
CA PRO A 622 27.82 18.31 36.56
C PRO A 622 27.75 16.86 36.05
N ALA A 623 28.54 15.98 36.66
CA ALA A 623 28.62 14.58 36.32
C ALA A 623 28.86 13.71 37.56
N THR A 624 28.43 12.45 37.51
CA THR A 624 28.73 11.45 38.53
C THR A 624 29.72 10.44 37.99
N ILE A 625 30.75 10.14 38.77
CA ILE A 625 31.68 9.04 38.52
C ILE A 625 30.99 7.74 38.92
N LEU A 626 30.66 6.89 37.95
CA LEU A 626 30.01 5.59 38.19
C LEU A 626 31.00 4.48 38.56
N GLY A 627 32.25 4.59 38.12
CA GLY A 627 33.25 3.56 38.37
C GLY A 627 34.63 3.88 37.81
N GLN A 628 35.66 3.35 38.49
CA GLN A 628 37.07 3.49 38.13
C GLN A 628 37.68 2.13 37.75
N ARG A 629 38.41 2.08 36.63
CA ARG A 629 39.23 0.93 36.23
C ARG A 629 40.65 1.39 35.92
N GLY A 630 41.55 1.29 36.91
CA GLY A 630 42.90 1.84 36.80
C GLY A 630 42.85 3.37 36.64
N SER A 631 43.39 3.89 35.53
CA SER A 631 43.34 5.32 35.21
C SER A 631 42.07 5.74 34.43
N TRP A 632 41.12 4.83 34.21
CA TRP A 632 39.91 5.10 33.43
C TRP A 632 38.73 5.34 34.35
N LEU A 633 38.08 6.49 34.20
CA LEU A 633 36.86 6.88 34.91
C LEU A 633 35.67 6.83 33.95
N HIS A 634 34.54 6.31 34.44
CA HIS A 634 33.27 6.33 33.73
C HIS A 634 32.38 7.41 34.34
N LEU A 635 32.06 8.43 33.56
CA LEU A 635 31.23 9.55 33.96
C LEU A 635 29.83 9.42 33.35
N GLN A 636 28.81 9.83 34.10
CA GLN A 636 27.44 10.03 33.63
C GLN A 636 27.04 11.49 33.87
N TRP A 637 26.42 12.14 32.88
CA TRP A 637 25.98 13.53 33.03
C TRP A 637 24.79 13.63 33.99
N LYS A 638 24.76 14.69 34.80
CA LYS A 638 23.55 15.12 35.51
C LYS A 638 22.92 16.27 34.72
N ILE A 639 21.78 16.00 34.08
CA ILE A 639 21.09 16.97 33.24
C ILE A 639 19.81 17.36 33.96
N GLU A 640 19.79 18.56 34.53
CA GLU A 640 18.64 19.11 35.26
C GLU A 640 18.00 20.28 34.50
N THR A 641 18.75 20.93 33.61
CA THR A 641 18.31 22.11 32.87
C THR A 641 18.58 21.98 31.38
N LEU A 642 17.79 22.67 30.57
CA LEU A 642 17.96 22.71 29.12
C LEU A 642 19.31 23.31 28.69
N ASP A 643 19.82 24.30 29.45
CA ASP A 643 21.12 24.92 29.14
C ASP A 643 22.28 23.91 29.35
N GLN A 644 22.22 23.04 30.36
CA GLN A 644 23.19 21.95 30.54
C GLN A 644 23.13 20.94 29.37
N GLU A 645 21.93 20.58 28.91
CA GLU A 645 21.77 19.70 27.75
C GLU A 645 22.38 20.33 26.48
N ARG A 646 22.14 21.63 26.27
CA ARG A 646 22.74 22.40 25.18
C ARG A 646 24.27 22.38 25.25
N GLU A 647 24.86 22.63 26.43
CA GLU A 647 26.32 22.58 26.61
C GLU A 647 26.91 21.20 26.27
N ILE A 648 26.22 20.11 26.65
CA ILE A 648 26.62 18.74 26.29
C ILE A 648 26.56 18.53 24.77
N VAL A 649 25.49 19.02 24.11
CA VAL A 649 25.37 18.96 22.65
C VAL A 649 26.52 19.72 21.98
N SER A 650 26.86 20.92 22.47
CA SER A 650 27.98 21.71 21.96
C SER A 650 29.34 21.04 22.19
N LEU A 651 29.54 20.37 23.34
CA LEU A 651 30.75 19.57 23.62
C LEU A 651 30.91 18.41 22.63
N VAL A 652 29.83 17.67 22.38
CA VAL A 652 29.89 16.44 21.56
C VAL A 652 29.93 16.77 20.08
N PHE A 653 29.02 17.64 19.61
CA PHE A 653 28.75 17.90 18.19
C PHE A 653 29.19 19.29 17.72
N GLY A 654 29.16 20.29 18.61
CA GLY A 654 29.36 21.69 18.24
C GLY A 654 30.77 22.03 17.73
N ARG A 655 31.79 21.28 18.18
CA ARG A 655 33.21 21.55 17.87
C ARG A 655 33.48 21.52 16.37
N SER A 656 34.29 22.46 15.88
CA SER A 656 34.62 22.54 14.44
C SER A 656 35.51 21.40 13.95
N ASP A 657 36.15 20.69 14.88
CA ASP A 657 37.01 19.52 14.67
C ASP A 657 36.32 18.17 14.98
N ALA A 658 35.03 18.17 15.38
CA ALA A 658 34.32 16.99 15.86
C ALA A 658 34.45 15.78 14.91
N TRP A 659 34.46 16.04 13.59
CA TRP A 659 34.45 15.02 12.55
C TRP A 659 35.69 15.04 11.65
N HIS A 660 36.81 15.66 12.08
CA HIS A 660 37.99 15.78 11.24
C HIS A 660 38.58 14.41 10.82
N ASN A 661 38.43 13.40 11.68
CA ASN A 661 39.00 12.06 11.49
C ASN A 661 38.10 11.10 10.68
N TRP A 662 36.99 11.56 10.11
CA TRP A 662 36.05 10.72 9.36
C TRP A 662 36.64 9.98 8.14
N ALA A 663 37.81 10.42 7.68
CA ALA A 663 38.56 9.85 6.56
C ALA A 663 39.88 9.17 7.00
N ASP A 664 40.06 8.89 8.28
CA ASP A 664 41.28 8.30 8.85
C ASP A 664 41.32 6.76 8.68
N PHE A 665 41.20 6.30 7.43
CA PHE A 665 41.34 4.90 7.06
C PHE A 665 42.65 4.68 6.31
N LYS A 666 43.22 3.47 6.45
CA LYS A 666 44.42 3.09 5.70
C LYS A 666 44.10 3.00 4.21
N GLU A 667 45.10 3.21 3.35
CA GLU A 667 44.92 3.00 1.92
C GLU A 667 44.70 1.51 1.62
N ASP A 668 43.72 1.23 0.75
CA ASP A 668 43.35 -0.09 0.28
C ASP A 668 44.56 -0.87 -0.28
N ARG A 669 44.55 -2.16 0.02
CA ARG A 669 45.48 -3.13 -0.57
C ARG A 669 44.64 -4.33 -0.98
N PRO A 670 44.38 -4.56 -2.28
CA PRO A 670 43.36 -5.52 -2.72
C PRO A 670 43.51 -6.92 -2.11
N LEU A 671 44.73 -7.43 -1.95
CA LEU A 671 44.98 -8.72 -1.30
C LEU A 671 44.62 -8.74 0.20
N ASN A 672 44.90 -7.66 0.92
CA ASN A 672 44.48 -7.51 2.31
C ASN A 672 42.96 -7.39 2.42
N SER A 673 42.31 -6.73 1.45
CA SER A 673 40.86 -6.56 1.42
C SER A 673 40.15 -7.89 1.15
N ILE A 674 40.67 -8.74 0.25
CA ILE A 674 40.21 -10.14 0.12
C ILE A 674 40.32 -10.88 1.45
N TYR A 675 41.48 -10.76 2.14
CA TYR A 675 41.65 -11.40 3.44
C TYR A 675 40.63 -10.88 4.47
N GLN A 676 40.31 -9.59 4.47
CA GLN A 676 39.28 -9.03 5.32
C GLN A 676 37.88 -9.56 4.99
N VAL A 677 37.52 -9.73 3.70
CA VAL A 677 36.27 -10.38 3.27
C VAL A 677 36.19 -11.82 3.80
N ILE A 678 37.26 -12.60 3.65
CA ILE A 678 37.31 -13.98 4.17
C ILE A 678 37.23 -13.98 5.71
N LYS A 679 37.90 -13.05 6.38
CA LYS A 679 37.84 -12.87 7.84
C LYS A 679 36.41 -12.58 8.31
N SER A 680 35.64 -11.81 7.55
CA SER A 680 34.23 -11.50 7.85
C SER A 680 33.34 -12.75 7.88
N ILE A 681 33.66 -13.78 7.07
CA ILE A 681 32.91 -15.06 7.05
C ILE A 681 33.13 -15.87 8.33
N ARG A 682 34.27 -15.72 9.02
CA ARG A 682 34.55 -16.46 10.28
C ARG A 682 33.47 -16.23 11.34
N GLY A 683 32.78 -15.09 11.31
CA GLY A 683 31.66 -14.77 12.20
C GLY A 683 30.48 -15.76 12.07
N LEU A 684 30.31 -16.41 10.91
CA LEU A 684 29.30 -17.46 10.70
C LEU A 684 29.72 -18.81 11.32
N LEU A 685 31.02 -19.04 11.50
CA LEU A 685 31.58 -20.32 11.95
C LEU A 685 31.98 -20.34 13.44
N SER A 686 31.85 -19.21 14.15
CA SER A 686 32.29 -19.06 15.55
C SER A 686 31.11 -19.12 16.55
N PRO A 687 31.07 -20.07 17.52
CA PRO A 687 30.05 -20.10 18.59
C PRO A 687 30.35 -19.07 19.71
N PRO A 688 29.38 -18.61 20.55
CA PRO A 688 28.04 -19.15 20.82
C PRO A 688 26.91 -18.11 20.61
N TYR A 689 26.08 -18.27 19.57
CA TYR A 689 24.66 -17.86 19.48
C TYR A 689 24.15 -18.53 18.20
N LEU A 690 24.30 -19.85 18.17
CA LEU A 690 23.82 -20.67 17.09
C LEU A 690 22.29 -20.76 17.29
N TRP A 691 21.55 -20.05 16.43
CA TRP A 691 20.12 -20.25 16.15
C TRP A 691 19.08 -19.76 17.17
N ASP A 692 19.30 -18.63 17.86
CA ASP A 692 18.12 -17.89 18.34
C ASP A 692 17.53 -17.14 17.13
N LEU A 693 16.63 -17.82 16.42
CA LEU A 693 15.95 -17.34 15.20
C LEU A 693 14.84 -16.35 15.52
N SER A 694 14.46 -16.28 16.79
CA SER A 694 13.42 -15.39 17.25
C SER A 694 14.03 -13.99 17.35
N PRO A 695 13.49 -12.95 16.70
CA PRO A 695 13.61 -11.64 17.30
C PRO A 695 13.11 -11.81 18.73
N ALA A 696 13.80 -11.26 19.72
CA ALA A 696 13.22 -11.24 21.05
C ALA A 696 11.78 -10.73 20.87
N GLN A 697 10.77 -11.54 21.22
CA GLN A 697 9.51 -10.97 21.65
C GLN A 697 9.94 -9.86 22.57
N GLU A 698 9.52 -8.63 22.30
CA GLU A 698 9.63 -7.53 23.24
C GLU A 698 9.26 -8.13 24.59
N THR A 699 10.28 -8.46 25.39
CA THR A 699 10.07 -8.98 26.74
C THR A 699 9.47 -7.78 27.38
N GLY A 700 8.15 -7.85 27.60
CA GLY A 700 7.32 -6.73 27.99
C GLY A 700 8.17 -5.76 28.76
N GLU A 701 8.43 -4.61 28.12
CA GLU A 701 8.79 -3.45 28.91
C GLU A 701 7.79 -3.47 30.06
N SER A 702 8.34 -3.44 31.27
CA SER A 702 7.60 -3.10 32.46
C SER A 702 6.54 -2.07 32.08
N ASP A 703 5.32 -2.28 32.58
CA ASP A 703 4.17 -1.36 32.61
C ASP A 703 4.54 0.06 33.12
N GLU A 704 5.56 0.71 32.56
CA GLU A 704 5.61 2.14 32.44
C GLU A 704 4.64 2.44 31.32
N SER A 705 3.43 2.80 31.74
CA SER A 705 2.40 3.39 30.89
C SER A 705 3.03 4.15 29.73
N VAL A 706 2.98 3.60 28.52
CA VAL A 706 3.19 4.38 27.30
C VAL A 706 2.10 5.43 27.34
N GLN A 707 2.41 6.59 27.93
CA GLN A 707 1.55 7.74 27.91
C GLN A 707 1.33 8.02 26.43
N LYS A 708 0.11 7.79 25.97
CA LYS A 708 -0.29 8.04 24.60
C LYS A 708 0.07 9.49 24.29
N GLU A 709 1.11 9.69 23.48
CA GLU A 709 1.67 11.02 23.23
C GLU A 709 0.56 11.96 22.76
N GLU A 710 0.37 13.07 23.49
CA GLU A 710 -0.72 14.00 23.24
C GLU A 710 -0.50 14.67 21.88
N THR A 711 -1.49 14.54 20.99
CA THR A 711 -1.42 15.13 19.64
C THR A 711 -2.22 16.42 19.59
N LEU A 712 -1.63 17.44 18.99
CA LEU A 712 -2.26 18.71 18.70
C LEU A 712 -3.36 18.54 17.64
N GLU A 713 -4.34 19.45 17.65
CA GLU A 713 -5.41 19.46 16.66
C GLU A 713 -4.85 19.46 15.22
N LYS A 714 -5.57 18.83 14.28
CA LYS A 714 -5.22 18.80 12.85
C LYS A 714 -5.48 20.15 12.16
N LYS A 715 -4.86 21.21 12.67
CA LYS A 715 -4.86 22.56 12.11
C LYS A 715 -3.43 22.99 11.83
N SER A 716 -3.25 23.91 10.89
CA SER A 716 -1.95 24.57 10.73
C SER A 716 -1.70 25.44 11.96
N LEU A 717 -0.56 25.25 12.61
CA LEU A 717 -0.11 26.03 13.76
C LEU A 717 1.34 26.44 13.50
N VAL A 718 1.65 27.70 13.83
CA VAL A 718 2.97 28.28 13.68
C VAL A 718 3.34 28.99 14.98
N LEU A 719 4.37 28.47 15.64
CA LEU A 719 5.09 29.15 16.70
C LEU A 719 6.34 29.80 16.08
N PRO A 720 6.47 31.14 16.09
CA PRO A 720 7.68 31.79 15.62
C PRO A 720 8.85 31.58 16.61
N PRO A 721 10.11 31.56 16.14
CA PRO A 721 11.28 31.48 17.02
C PRO A 721 11.38 32.74 17.89
N THR A 722 11.89 32.59 19.12
CA THR A 722 12.12 33.71 20.04
C THR A 722 13.59 34.03 20.13
N TYR A 723 13.93 35.30 19.91
CA TYR A 723 15.30 35.78 20.04
C TYR A 723 15.61 36.01 21.52
N ARG A 724 16.53 35.21 22.10
CA ARG A 724 17.11 35.54 23.41
C ARG A 724 17.95 36.81 23.27
N GLY A 725 17.35 37.95 23.60
CA GLY A 725 18.08 39.20 23.74
C GLY A 725 19.11 39.10 24.86
N VAL A 726 20.36 39.41 24.55
CA VAL A 726 21.36 39.76 25.56
C VAL A 726 20.79 40.93 26.35
N GLY A 727 20.62 40.73 27.66
CA GLY A 727 19.92 41.68 28.52
C GLY A 727 20.53 43.07 28.50
N TYR A 728 19.71 44.05 28.12
CA TYR A 728 19.77 45.40 28.67
C TYR A 728 18.37 45.74 29.19
N GLY A 729 18.26 45.80 30.52
CA GLY A 729 17.00 46.08 31.18
C GLY A 729 16.51 47.48 30.86
N MET A 730 15.36 47.59 30.19
CA MET A 730 14.50 48.76 30.26
C MET A 730 13.12 48.49 29.65
N THR A 731 12.24 47.79 30.39
CA THR A 731 10.80 47.78 30.06
C THR A 731 9.95 47.61 31.31
N LEU A 732 10.15 48.52 32.26
CA LEU A 732 9.24 48.83 33.34
C LEU A 732 8.82 50.32 33.19
N LEU A 733 8.26 50.69 32.03
CA LEU A 733 7.77 52.06 31.79
C LEU A 733 6.94 52.23 30.51
N VAL A 734 5.91 51.39 30.28
CA VAL A 734 4.82 51.74 29.33
C VAL A 734 3.42 51.44 29.90
N ALA A 735 3.31 50.95 31.15
CA ALA A 735 2.01 50.74 31.81
C ALA A 735 1.40 52.03 32.45
N GLY A 736 1.91 53.22 32.12
CA GLY A 736 1.62 54.45 32.87
C GLY A 736 1.16 55.68 32.07
N MET A 737 0.93 55.58 30.75
CA MET A 737 0.50 56.74 29.94
C MET A 737 -0.45 56.35 28.80
N ALA A 738 -1.67 55.93 29.14
CA ALA A 738 -2.83 56.04 28.25
C ALA A 738 -4.16 56.06 29.05
N GLY A 739 -4.11 56.55 30.30
CA GLY A 739 -5.28 56.93 31.07
C GLY A 739 -5.29 58.45 31.22
N LEU A 740 -6.41 59.07 30.87
CA LEU A 740 -6.79 60.48 31.07
C LEU A 740 -6.39 61.48 29.98
N LEU A 741 -7.22 61.52 28.94
CA LEU A 741 -7.89 62.74 28.44
C LEU A 741 -9.18 62.26 27.76
N SER A 742 -10.28 62.23 28.53
CA SER A 742 -11.34 63.26 28.56
C SER A 742 -12.49 62.89 27.60
N MET A 743 -13.52 62.18 28.08
CA MET A 743 -14.73 62.74 28.74
C MET A 743 -15.56 63.66 27.82
N VAL A 744 -16.62 63.10 27.21
CA VAL A 744 -17.93 63.76 27.06
C VAL A 744 -19.05 62.75 27.36
N MET A 745 -19.80 63.14 28.38
CA MET A 745 -21.16 62.83 28.85
C MET A 745 -22.09 61.88 28.07
N PRO A 746 -22.84 61.01 28.81
CA PRO A 746 -24.01 60.29 28.32
C PRO A 746 -25.31 61.00 28.76
N VAL A 747 -26.24 61.28 27.84
CA VAL A 747 -27.61 61.75 28.19
C VAL A 747 -28.65 61.18 27.23
N GLN A 748 -29.53 60.39 27.83
CA GLN A 748 -30.95 60.10 27.58
C GLN A 748 -31.59 60.42 26.21
N ALA A 749 -32.18 59.39 25.62
CA ALA A 749 -33.63 59.37 25.42
C ALA A 749 -34.17 57.98 25.80
N GLN A 750 -35.03 57.98 26.83
CA GLN A 750 -35.95 56.90 27.17
C GLN A 750 -37.06 56.87 26.11
N ASP A 751 -37.42 55.68 25.63
CA ASP A 751 -38.82 55.24 25.64
C ASP A 751 -38.91 53.70 25.59
N THR A 752 -39.75 53.21 26.48
CA THR A 752 -40.26 51.87 26.80
C THR A 752 -41.18 51.27 25.70
N PRO A 753 -41.77 50.06 25.85
CA PRO A 753 -41.19 48.72 26.05
C PRO A 753 -41.81 47.63 25.11
N ALA A 754 -41.32 46.40 25.26
CA ALA A 754 -41.73 45.06 24.75
C ALA A 754 -43.22 44.82 24.39
N PRO A 755 -43.65 43.77 23.61
CA PRO A 755 -43.09 42.40 23.62
C PRO A 755 -43.22 41.52 22.32
N ALA A 756 -42.65 40.30 22.41
CA ALA A 756 -43.04 39.00 21.81
C ALA A 756 -43.34 38.85 20.29
N PRO A 757 -42.79 37.82 19.61
CA PRO A 757 -43.31 37.36 18.33
C PRO A 757 -44.33 36.23 18.55
N VAL A 758 -45.61 36.49 18.26
CA VAL A 758 -46.70 35.49 18.37
C VAL A 758 -47.70 35.65 17.20
N GLU A 759 -47.96 34.50 16.54
CA GLU A 759 -49.18 34.04 15.85
C GLU A 759 -49.76 34.81 14.62
N ALA A 760 -49.92 34.16 13.46
CA ALA A 760 -51.01 33.24 13.02
C ALA A 760 -52.24 34.02 12.49
N PRO A 761 -53.38 33.43 12.00
CA PRO A 761 -53.71 32.03 11.70
C PRO A 761 -54.54 31.81 10.39
N ALA A 762 -54.90 30.54 10.12
CA ALA A 762 -56.20 29.96 9.65
C ALA A 762 -57.00 30.62 8.47
N ALA A 763 -57.91 29.96 7.73
CA ALA A 763 -58.82 28.84 7.96
C ALA A 763 -59.35 28.35 6.58
N ALA A 764 -59.47 27.05 6.28
CA ALA A 764 -60.57 26.11 6.58
C ALA A 764 -61.73 26.03 5.53
N ALA A 765 -61.82 24.85 4.89
CA ALA A 765 -63.01 24.07 4.45
C ALA A 765 -64.02 24.71 3.43
N PRO A 766 -64.80 23.92 2.64
CA PRO A 766 -65.75 22.92 3.15
C PRO A 766 -65.87 21.61 2.34
N ALA A 767 -66.71 20.73 2.87
CA ALA A 767 -66.97 19.35 2.47
C ALA A 767 -68.26 19.18 1.61
N VAL A 768 -68.49 17.92 1.21
CA VAL A 768 -69.76 17.23 0.87
C VAL A 768 -70.28 17.34 -0.58
N ALA A 769 -70.29 16.21 -1.31
CA ALA A 769 -71.50 15.42 -1.65
C ALA A 769 -71.25 14.39 -2.79
N ALA A 770 -71.71 13.16 -2.57
CA ALA A 770 -72.02 12.14 -3.60
C ALA A 770 -73.47 12.35 -4.11
N PRO A 771 -74.23 11.38 -4.72
CA PRO A 771 -73.94 10.14 -5.47
C PRO A 771 -74.86 9.94 -6.73
N ALA A 772 -74.68 8.83 -7.48
CA ALA A 772 -75.72 7.89 -8.04
C ALA A 772 -75.10 6.97 -9.12
N ARG A 773 -75.03 5.62 -8.93
CA ARG A 773 -75.90 4.53 -9.49
C ARG A 773 -76.05 4.56 -11.03
N SER A 774 -75.97 3.48 -11.84
CA SER A 774 -76.09 2.01 -11.67
C SER A 774 -75.87 1.28 -13.03
N LEU A 775 -75.44 0.00 -13.00
CA LEU A 775 -75.68 -1.23 -13.85
C LEU A 775 -76.52 -1.15 -15.17
N PRO A 776 -76.55 -2.15 -16.11
CA PRO A 776 -76.06 -3.57 -16.13
C PRO A 776 -75.43 -4.06 -17.52
N PRO A 777 -75.15 -5.37 -17.75
CA PRO A 777 -74.41 -5.93 -18.92
C PRO A 777 -75.28 -6.68 -19.98
N PRO A 778 -74.71 -7.09 -21.14
CA PRO A 778 -74.94 -8.45 -21.72
C PRO A 778 -73.64 -9.04 -22.35
N SER A 779 -73.25 -10.32 -22.28
CA SER A 779 -73.81 -11.65 -22.67
C SER A 779 -73.46 -12.12 -24.11
N TYR A 780 -72.80 -13.30 -24.19
CA TYR A 780 -72.58 -14.23 -25.33
C TYR A 780 -71.79 -13.70 -26.55
N SER A 781 -71.01 -14.47 -27.34
CA SER A 781 -70.86 -15.89 -27.62
C SER A 781 -69.55 -16.12 -28.41
N ALA A 782 -69.06 -17.37 -28.43
CA ALA A 782 -68.59 -18.12 -29.62
C ALA A 782 -67.92 -17.35 -30.79
N THR A 783 -66.81 -17.75 -31.38
CA THR A 783 -66.18 -19.06 -31.59
C THR A 783 -65.07 -18.80 -32.61
N GLY A 784 -64.04 -19.65 -32.62
CA GLY A 784 -63.50 -20.07 -33.90
C GLY A 784 -62.00 -19.95 -34.02
N VAL A 785 -61.28 -20.96 -33.51
CA VAL A 785 -60.32 -21.65 -34.37
C VAL A 785 -60.45 -23.14 -34.13
N SER A 786 -60.93 -23.82 -35.18
CA SER A 786 -60.91 -25.26 -35.33
C SER A 786 -59.48 -25.75 -35.55
N ARG A 787 -59.24 -26.95 -34.98
CA ARG A 787 -58.20 -27.93 -35.26
C ARG A 787 -57.57 -27.85 -36.65
N LEU A 788 -56.24 -27.83 -36.67
CA LEU A 788 -55.43 -28.64 -37.58
C LEU A 788 -54.26 -29.24 -36.79
N THR A 789 -54.25 -30.56 -36.79
CA THR A 789 -53.32 -31.51 -36.17
C THR A 789 -51.93 -31.51 -36.84
N PRO A 790 -50.93 -32.18 -36.25
CA PRO A 790 -49.52 -31.77 -36.28
C PRO A 790 -48.70 -32.54 -37.31
N LEU A 791 -47.53 -31.99 -37.63
CA LEU A 791 -46.42 -32.77 -38.17
C LEU A 791 -45.65 -33.40 -37.01
N GLY A 792 -45.46 -34.72 -37.10
CA GLY A 792 -44.69 -35.56 -36.17
C GLY A 792 -43.23 -35.09 -36.03
N ASP A 793 -42.50 -35.54 -35.01
CA ASP A 793 -42.16 -36.96 -34.89
C ASP A 793 -42.58 -37.65 -33.59
N THR A 794 -42.91 -38.92 -33.79
CA THR A 794 -43.40 -39.92 -32.86
C THR A 794 -42.27 -40.54 -32.02
N ASN A 795 -42.41 -40.46 -30.69
CA ASN A 795 -42.02 -41.55 -29.79
C ASN A 795 -43.31 -42.15 -29.22
N SER A 796 -43.97 -42.98 -30.02
CA SER A 796 -45.07 -43.83 -29.58
C SER A 796 -44.51 -45.09 -28.92
N GLY A 797 -44.41 -45.07 -27.60
CA GLY A 797 -44.54 -46.26 -26.78
C GLY A 797 -45.92 -46.25 -26.16
N ASP A 798 -46.68 -47.33 -26.33
CA ASP A 798 -48.00 -47.51 -25.72
C ASP A 798 -48.00 -47.10 -24.25
N ILE A 799 -48.93 -46.20 -23.90
CA ILE A 799 -49.28 -45.93 -22.51
C ILE A 799 -49.81 -47.26 -21.94
N PRO A 800 -49.13 -47.90 -20.97
CA PRO A 800 -49.80 -48.93 -20.19
C PRO A 800 -50.98 -48.25 -19.49
N PRO A 801 -52.11 -48.92 -19.25
CA PRO A 801 -53.17 -48.34 -18.44
C PRO A 801 -52.64 -48.27 -17.00
N VAL A 802 -51.86 -47.24 -16.69
CA VAL A 802 -51.39 -46.95 -15.35
C VAL A 802 -52.51 -46.14 -14.71
N GLY A 803 -53.50 -46.88 -14.24
CA GLY A 803 -54.05 -46.57 -12.93
C GLY A 803 -52.89 -46.62 -11.93
N SER A 804 -52.15 -45.53 -11.80
CA SER A 804 -51.46 -45.25 -10.55
C SER A 804 -52.57 -44.79 -9.63
N ALA A 805 -52.97 -45.67 -8.71
CA ALA A 805 -53.78 -45.28 -7.57
C ALA A 805 -53.18 -43.99 -7.02
N VAL A 806 -53.95 -42.90 -7.07
CA VAL A 806 -53.65 -41.70 -6.30
C VAL A 806 -53.39 -42.21 -4.89
N ASP A 807 -52.17 -42.02 -4.39
CA ASP A 807 -51.87 -42.36 -3.01
C ASP A 807 -52.85 -41.56 -2.15
N ARG A 808 -53.86 -42.24 -1.60
CA ARG A 808 -54.93 -41.57 -0.85
C ARG A 808 -54.35 -40.75 0.30
N ALA A 809 -53.20 -41.14 0.85
CA ALA A 809 -52.48 -40.41 1.87
C ALA A 809 -51.81 -39.10 1.37
N LEU A 810 -51.48 -38.98 0.08
CA LEU A 810 -51.00 -37.73 -0.54
C LEU A 810 -52.18 -36.82 -0.92
N ALA A 811 -53.28 -37.38 -1.42
CA ALA A 811 -54.50 -36.63 -1.70
C ALA A 811 -55.17 -36.05 -0.45
N ASP A 812 -55.19 -36.80 0.67
CA ASP A 812 -55.74 -36.33 1.96
C ASP A 812 -54.98 -35.12 2.55
N ARG A 813 -53.77 -34.81 2.05
CA ARG A 813 -52.92 -33.68 2.46
C ARG A 813 -53.18 -32.38 1.70
N VAL A 814 -53.99 -32.40 0.64
CA VAL A 814 -54.39 -31.21 -0.14
C VAL A 814 -55.81 -30.81 0.27
N ALA A 815 -56.10 -29.51 0.34
CA ALA A 815 -57.46 -29.02 0.61
C ALA A 815 -58.40 -29.22 -0.59
N ASP A 816 -59.64 -29.60 -0.35
CA ASP A 816 -60.68 -29.73 -1.40
C ASP A 816 -61.15 -28.38 -1.99
N THR A 817 -60.76 -27.26 -1.36
CA THR A 817 -61.20 -25.91 -1.78
C THR A 817 -60.06 -25.17 -2.47
N GLU A 818 -60.21 -24.94 -3.77
CA GLU A 818 -59.28 -24.16 -4.58
C GLU A 818 -59.58 -22.66 -4.52
N ILE A 819 -58.54 -21.84 -4.53
CA ILE A 819 -58.65 -20.38 -4.61
C ILE A 819 -57.95 -19.92 -5.88
N THR A 820 -58.72 -19.27 -6.76
CA THR A 820 -58.22 -18.64 -7.98
C THR A 820 -57.89 -17.17 -7.71
N ARG A 821 -56.71 -16.71 -8.12
CA ARG A 821 -56.27 -15.32 -8.05
C ARG A 821 -55.64 -14.89 -9.37
N THR A 822 -56.08 -13.76 -9.90
CA THR A 822 -55.45 -13.10 -11.05
C THR A 822 -54.52 -12.02 -10.52
N ILE A 823 -53.24 -12.10 -10.88
CA ILE A 823 -52.19 -11.18 -10.45
C ILE A 823 -51.70 -10.42 -11.69
N PRO A 824 -51.90 -9.09 -11.78
CA PRO A 824 -51.38 -8.31 -12.88
C PRO A 824 -49.87 -8.13 -12.76
N PHE A 825 -49.18 -7.96 -13.89
CA PHE A 825 -47.73 -7.82 -13.96
C PHE A 825 -47.20 -6.60 -13.22
N ARG A 826 -47.99 -5.51 -13.15
CA ARG A 826 -47.70 -4.37 -12.27
C ARG A 826 -47.42 -4.80 -10.83
N ASP A 827 -48.26 -5.69 -10.30
CA ASP A 827 -48.18 -6.14 -8.91
C ASP A 827 -47.05 -7.20 -8.72
N LEU A 828 -46.45 -7.67 -9.82
CA LEU A 828 -45.26 -8.52 -9.85
C LEU A 828 -43.95 -7.74 -10.05
N GLY A 829 -43.99 -6.40 -10.05
CA GLY A 829 -42.80 -5.53 -10.09
C GLY A 829 -42.65 -4.66 -11.34
N LEU A 830 -43.59 -4.70 -12.29
CA LEU A 830 -43.62 -3.78 -13.44
C LEU A 830 -44.36 -2.48 -13.12
N GLU A 831 -43.89 -1.71 -12.13
CA GLU A 831 -44.56 -0.48 -11.67
C GLU A 831 -44.36 0.74 -12.61
N ASN A 832 -43.34 0.70 -13.47
CA ASN A 832 -42.87 1.85 -14.26
C ASN A 832 -43.16 1.76 -15.78
N GLY A 833 -44.08 0.89 -16.21
CA GLY A 833 -44.50 0.74 -17.61
C GLY A 833 -44.19 -0.64 -18.24
N PRO A 834 -44.32 -0.78 -19.58
CA PRO A 834 -44.24 -2.08 -20.25
C PRO A 834 -42.82 -2.64 -20.31
N LEU A 835 -42.71 -3.97 -20.22
CA LEU A 835 -41.46 -4.72 -20.34
C LEU A 835 -40.96 -4.64 -21.80
N THR A 836 -39.82 -3.99 -22.05
CA THR A 836 -39.32 -3.76 -23.43
C THR A 836 -38.10 -4.63 -23.73
N LEU A 837 -38.27 -5.58 -24.65
CA LEU A 837 -37.23 -6.45 -25.22
C LEU A 837 -36.63 -5.78 -26.47
N ARG A 838 -35.31 -5.91 -26.66
CA ARG A 838 -34.59 -5.35 -27.82
C ARG A 838 -33.63 -6.37 -28.43
N GLY A 839 -33.16 -6.14 -29.65
CA GLY A 839 -32.21 -7.05 -30.33
C GLY A 839 -30.95 -7.37 -29.51
N PHE A 840 -30.39 -6.41 -28.78
CA PHE A 840 -29.22 -6.60 -27.89
C PHE A 840 -29.58 -6.99 -26.43
N SER A 841 -30.86 -6.96 -26.07
CA SER A 841 -31.41 -7.39 -24.77
C SER A 841 -32.63 -8.28 -25.01
N PRO A 842 -32.44 -9.47 -25.62
CA PRO A 842 -33.54 -10.30 -26.08
C PRO A 842 -34.24 -11.06 -24.96
N LEU A 843 -33.70 -11.10 -23.74
CA LEU A 843 -34.26 -11.85 -22.61
C LEU A 843 -34.60 -10.91 -21.46
N GLN A 844 -35.84 -10.93 -20.99
CA GLN A 844 -36.26 -10.30 -19.73
C GLN A 844 -37.19 -11.23 -18.96
N GLY A 845 -37.25 -11.09 -17.64
CA GLY A 845 -38.10 -11.95 -16.81
C GLY A 845 -38.71 -11.23 -15.61
N ILE A 846 -39.77 -11.83 -15.09
CA ILE A 846 -40.58 -11.36 -13.96
C ILE A 846 -40.71 -12.51 -12.96
N ASP A 847 -40.59 -12.21 -11.67
CA ASP A 847 -40.71 -13.22 -10.62
C ASP A 847 -42.18 -13.45 -10.26
N VAL A 848 -42.58 -14.71 -10.20
CA VAL A 848 -43.91 -15.18 -9.79
C VAL A 848 -43.75 -16.03 -8.55
N VAL A 849 -44.13 -15.47 -7.41
CA VAL A 849 -43.98 -16.13 -6.10
C VAL A 849 -45.25 -16.87 -5.73
N VAL A 850 -45.11 -18.16 -5.38
CA VAL A 850 -46.18 -18.99 -4.82
C VAL A 850 -45.84 -19.26 -3.34
N PRO A 851 -46.75 -18.95 -2.38
CA PRO A 851 -46.52 -19.22 -0.97
C PRO A 851 -46.20 -20.69 -0.70
N ALA A 852 -45.23 -20.97 0.17
CA ALA A 852 -44.76 -22.33 0.45
C ALA A 852 -45.86 -23.31 0.95
N ASN A 853 -46.97 -22.81 1.50
CA ASN A 853 -48.09 -23.62 1.99
C ASN A 853 -49.19 -23.86 0.93
N ARG A 854 -48.91 -23.53 -0.33
CA ARG A 854 -49.84 -23.70 -1.45
C ARG A 854 -49.15 -24.37 -2.62
N VAL A 855 -49.96 -25.14 -3.35
CA VAL A 855 -49.56 -25.71 -4.63
C VAL A 855 -50.46 -25.14 -5.71
N VAL A 856 -49.90 -24.88 -6.88
CA VAL A 856 -50.67 -24.48 -8.06
C VAL A 856 -51.35 -25.73 -8.61
N THR A 857 -52.66 -25.69 -8.82
CA THR A 857 -53.44 -26.77 -9.44
C THR A 857 -53.85 -26.43 -10.86
N HIS A 858 -53.99 -25.13 -11.16
CA HIS A 858 -54.24 -24.63 -12.51
C HIS A 858 -53.59 -23.24 -12.67
N ALA A 859 -53.05 -22.95 -13.86
CA ALA A 859 -52.46 -21.64 -14.14
C ALA A 859 -52.72 -21.23 -15.59
N VAL A 860 -53.10 -19.97 -15.79
CA VAL A 860 -53.32 -19.37 -17.11
C VAL A 860 -52.60 -18.02 -17.16
N LEU A 861 -51.74 -17.86 -18.14
CA LEU A 861 -51.03 -16.61 -18.41
C LEU A 861 -51.77 -15.82 -19.48
N THR A 862 -52.17 -14.59 -19.18
CA THR A 862 -52.83 -13.67 -20.11
C THR A 862 -51.85 -12.57 -20.52
N LEU A 863 -51.42 -12.57 -21.79
CA LEU A 863 -50.41 -11.63 -22.30
C LEU A 863 -51.02 -10.64 -23.28
N SER A 864 -50.66 -9.37 -23.16
CA SER A 864 -50.87 -8.34 -24.17
C SER A 864 -49.59 -7.55 -24.39
N GLY A 865 -49.43 -6.94 -25.56
CA GLY A 865 -48.19 -6.27 -25.91
C GLY A 865 -48.16 -5.77 -27.34
N ALA A 866 -46.97 -5.32 -27.77
CA ALA A 866 -46.73 -4.84 -29.11
C ALA A 866 -45.36 -5.31 -29.61
N ILE A 867 -45.22 -5.54 -30.92
CA ILE A 867 -43.96 -5.89 -31.57
C ILE A 867 -43.74 -4.95 -32.75
N SER A 868 -42.49 -4.67 -33.08
CA SER A 868 -42.14 -3.85 -34.24
C SER A 868 -42.77 -4.37 -35.54
N PRO A 869 -43.43 -3.51 -36.34
CA PRO A 869 -44.05 -3.90 -37.62
C PRO A 869 -43.03 -4.16 -38.73
N SER A 870 -41.75 -3.82 -38.52
CA SER A 870 -40.69 -4.00 -39.51
C SER A 870 -39.99 -5.36 -39.44
N LEU A 871 -40.47 -6.27 -38.59
CA LEU A 871 -39.90 -7.60 -38.42
C LEU A 871 -40.42 -8.60 -39.46
N LEU A 872 -39.59 -9.59 -39.79
CA LEU A 872 -39.95 -10.71 -40.64
C LEU A 872 -40.77 -11.72 -39.84
N PRO A 873 -42.05 -11.95 -40.18
CA PRO A 873 -42.93 -12.83 -39.40
C PRO A 873 -42.51 -14.31 -39.42
N GLU A 874 -41.75 -14.72 -40.43
CA GLU A 874 -41.26 -16.10 -40.60
C GLU A 874 -39.99 -16.43 -39.78
N ALA A 875 -39.26 -15.39 -39.34
CA ALA A 875 -37.96 -15.51 -38.66
C ALA A 875 -37.95 -14.87 -37.26
N THR A 876 -39.07 -14.29 -36.82
CA THR A 876 -39.19 -13.68 -35.50
C THR A 876 -40.12 -14.47 -34.59
N ALA A 877 -39.67 -14.70 -33.35
CA ALA A 877 -40.43 -15.38 -32.31
C ALA A 877 -40.28 -14.67 -30.96
N LEU A 878 -41.38 -14.58 -30.22
CA LEU A 878 -41.37 -14.23 -28.80
C LEU A 878 -41.74 -15.46 -27.99
N THR A 879 -40.74 -16.12 -27.40
CA THR A 879 -40.90 -17.35 -26.63
C THR A 879 -41.05 -17.02 -25.15
N VAL A 880 -42.02 -17.65 -24.51
CA VAL A 880 -42.32 -17.50 -23.08
C VAL A 880 -41.92 -18.78 -22.37
N THR A 881 -41.11 -18.66 -21.33
CA THR A 881 -40.70 -19.78 -20.49
C THR A 881 -40.92 -19.48 -19.01
N LEU A 882 -41.18 -20.50 -18.20
CA LEU A 882 -41.24 -20.40 -16.74
C LEU A 882 -40.19 -21.36 -16.18
N ASN A 883 -39.23 -20.86 -15.41
CA ASN A 883 -38.12 -21.67 -14.90
C ASN A 883 -37.43 -22.48 -16.01
N GLU A 884 -37.18 -21.82 -17.15
CA GLU A 884 -36.61 -22.40 -18.38
C GLU A 884 -37.49 -23.45 -19.10
N GLN A 885 -38.68 -23.77 -18.58
CA GLN A 885 -39.65 -24.65 -19.23
C GLN A 885 -40.54 -23.88 -20.21
N TYR A 886 -40.77 -24.45 -21.38
CA TYR A 886 -41.50 -23.80 -22.47
C TYR A 886 -43.02 -23.70 -22.19
N ILE A 887 -43.58 -22.48 -22.23
CA ILE A 887 -45.03 -22.25 -22.13
C ILE A 887 -45.64 -22.09 -23.53
N GLY A 888 -45.05 -21.23 -24.36
CA GLY A 888 -45.63 -20.89 -25.65
C GLY A 888 -44.79 -19.89 -26.43
N THR A 889 -45.11 -19.71 -27.71
CA THR A 889 -44.46 -18.74 -28.58
C THR A 889 -45.53 -17.89 -29.25
N ILE A 890 -45.38 -16.58 -29.15
CA ILE A 890 -46.24 -15.60 -29.82
C ILE A 890 -45.64 -15.37 -31.21
N ARG A 891 -46.42 -15.69 -32.25
CA ARG A 891 -46.07 -15.44 -33.65
C ARG A 891 -46.56 -14.06 -34.07
N ILE A 892 -45.83 -13.43 -34.98
CA ILE A 892 -46.08 -12.05 -35.40
C ILE A 892 -47.03 -11.98 -36.59
N ASP A 893 -47.93 -11.02 -36.53
CA ASP A 893 -48.67 -10.49 -37.66
C ASP A 893 -48.24 -9.03 -37.90
N PRO A 894 -47.46 -8.74 -38.95
CA PRO A 894 -47.00 -7.37 -39.24
C PRO A 894 -48.15 -6.38 -39.52
N ALA A 895 -49.34 -6.88 -39.90
CA ALA A 895 -50.52 -6.04 -40.11
C ALA A 895 -51.16 -5.60 -38.78
N HIS A 896 -50.90 -6.32 -37.68
CA HIS A 896 -51.41 -6.06 -36.34
C HIS A 896 -50.26 -6.10 -35.33
N PRO A 897 -49.47 -5.02 -35.22
CA PRO A 897 -48.29 -4.99 -34.34
C PRO A 897 -48.62 -5.16 -32.86
N ASN A 898 -49.87 -4.89 -32.45
CA ASN A 898 -50.35 -5.15 -31.09
C ASN A 898 -50.94 -6.56 -31.01
N PHE A 899 -50.58 -7.31 -29.97
CA PHE A 899 -51.13 -8.63 -29.69
C PHE A 899 -51.80 -8.69 -28.31
N GLY A 900 -52.76 -9.59 -28.18
CA GLY A 900 -53.43 -9.91 -26.93
C GLY A 900 -54.77 -9.20 -26.68
N PRO A 901 -55.49 -9.61 -25.61
CA PRO A 901 -55.08 -10.60 -24.61
C PRO A 901 -55.02 -12.03 -25.16
N LEU A 902 -53.86 -12.68 -25.04
CA LEU A 902 -53.62 -14.07 -25.41
C LEU A 902 -53.56 -14.92 -24.13
N GLU A 903 -54.40 -15.95 -24.04
CA GLU A 903 -54.38 -16.90 -22.93
C GLU A 903 -53.50 -18.11 -23.27
N LEU A 904 -52.45 -18.31 -22.47
CA LEU A 904 -51.53 -19.44 -22.55
C LEU A 904 -51.70 -20.31 -21.29
N PRO A 905 -52.13 -21.58 -21.40
CA PRO A 905 -52.15 -22.47 -20.25
C PRO A 905 -50.73 -22.76 -19.79
N VAL A 906 -50.49 -22.71 -18.48
CA VAL A 906 -49.19 -23.00 -17.87
C VAL A 906 -49.31 -24.30 -17.08
N ASP A 907 -48.39 -25.24 -17.30
CA ASP A 907 -48.34 -26.47 -16.53
C ASP A 907 -48.05 -26.15 -15.04
N PRO A 908 -48.93 -26.55 -14.10
CA PRO A 908 -48.70 -26.31 -12.68
C PRO A 908 -47.39 -26.87 -12.14
N LEU A 909 -46.82 -27.91 -12.77
CA LEU A 909 -45.53 -28.51 -12.40
C LEU A 909 -44.33 -27.58 -12.62
N TYR A 910 -44.48 -26.53 -13.43
CA TYR A 910 -43.40 -25.57 -13.68
C TYR A 910 -43.21 -24.56 -12.54
N PHE A 911 -44.17 -24.47 -11.61
CA PHE A 911 -44.08 -23.59 -10.46
C PHE A 911 -43.24 -24.20 -9.33
N THR A 912 -42.26 -23.45 -8.90
CA THR A 912 -41.46 -23.63 -7.68
C THR A 912 -41.72 -22.47 -6.71
N GLY A 913 -41.20 -22.54 -5.49
CA GLY A 913 -41.40 -21.49 -4.48
C GLY A 913 -40.88 -20.09 -4.87
N ASP A 914 -39.98 -20.02 -5.86
CA ASP A 914 -39.55 -18.79 -6.53
C ASP A 914 -39.45 -19.09 -8.02
N SER A 915 -40.48 -18.70 -8.79
CA SER A 915 -40.58 -19.03 -10.22
C SER A 915 -40.31 -17.82 -11.09
N LYS A 916 -39.45 -17.95 -12.08
CA LYS A 916 -39.11 -16.86 -13.00
C LYS A 916 -39.78 -17.03 -14.36
N LEU A 917 -40.69 -16.13 -14.69
CA LEU A 917 -41.35 -16.04 -15.99
C LEU A 917 -40.49 -15.22 -16.93
N ASN A 918 -39.87 -15.86 -17.92
CA ASN A 918 -38.97 -15.23 -18.88
C ASN A 918 -39.62 -15.07 -20.26
N PHE A 919 -39.25 -13.99 -20.94
CA PHE A 919 -39.63 -13.65 -22.30
C PHE A 919 -38.37 -13.54 -23.14
N HIS A 920 -38.28 -14.36 -24.17
CA HIS A 920 -37.16 -14.42 -25.09
C HIS A 920 -37.60 -13.95 -26.48
N PHE A 921 -37.05 -12.83 -26.93
CA PHE A 921 -37.30 -12.19 -28.21
C PHE A 921 -36.17 -12.52 -29.19
N ALA A 922 -36.47 -13.36 -30.17
CA ALA A 922 -35.60 -13.62 -31.31
C ALA A 922 -36.16 -12.86 -32.50
N GLY A 923 -35.61 -11.67 -32.81
CA GLY A 923 -36.09 -10.77 -33.85
C GLY A 923 -35.18 -10.64 -35.06
N GLU A 924 -35.77 -10.74 -36.25
CA GLU A 924 -35.10 -10.49 -37.53
C GLU A 924 -35.94 -9.53 -38.38
N TYR A 925 -35.32 -8.52 -38.98
CA TYR A 925 -35.96 -7.56 -39.90
C TYR A 925 -35.44 -7.68 -41.34
N ARG A 926 -34.39 -8.48 -41.54
CA ARG A 926 -33.74 -8.77 -42.82
C ARG A 926 -33.35 -10.25 -42.89
N ARG A 927 -33.48 -10.86 -44.09
CA ARG A 927 -33.23 -12.30 -44.32
C ARG A 927 -31.74 -12.63 -44.48
N ASP A 928 -30.94 -11.63 -44.83
CA ASP A 928 -29.53 -11.72 -45.14
C ASP A 928 -28.67 -11.36 -43.93
N CYS A 929 -28.96 -10.24 -43.26
CA CYS A 929 -28.26 -9.86 -42.04
C CYS A 929 -28.99 -8.86 -41.13
N ASN A 930 -28.96 -9.15 -39.82
CA ASN A 930 -29.59 -8.33 -38.78
C ASN A 930 -28.53 -7.67 -37.88
N ASP A 931 -28.63 -6.35 -37.72
CA ASP A 931 -27.89 -5.58 -36.71
C ASP A 931 -28.69 -5.55 -35.41
N LEU A 932 -28.11 -6.09 -34.32
CA LEU A 932 -28.74 -6.20 -33.01
C LEU A 932 -29.04 -4.85 -32.33
N TYR A 933 -28.37 -3.77 -32.74
CA TYR A 933 -28.61 -2.42 -32.22
C TYR A 933 -29.60 -1.60 -33.05
N ASN A 934 -30.17 -2.17 -34.10
CA ASN A 934 -31.14 -1.46 -34.90
C ASN A 934 -32.42 -1.19 -34.08
N ASP A 935 -32.85 0.07 -34.06
CA ASP A 935 -34.02 0.53 -33.30
C ASP A 935 -35.34 -0.14 -33.74
N VAL A 936 -35.36 -0.83 -34.89
CA VAL A 936 -36.53 -1.62 -35.34
C VAL A 936 -36.65 -2.98 -34.64
N LEU A 937 -35.62 -3.47 -33.94
CA LEU A 937 -35.66 -4.75 -33.22
C LEU A 937 -36.18 -4.57 -31.80
N TRP A 938 -37.50 -4.54 -31.64
CA TRP A 938 -38.14 -4.45 -30.32
C TRP A 938 -39.44 -5.25 -30.21
N ALA A 939 -39.73 -5.69 -28.98
CA ALA A 939 -41.01 -6.24 -28.54
C ALA A 939 -41.33 -5.71 -27.13
N GLN A 940 -42.61 -5.47 -26.84
CA GLN A 940 -43.08 -4.93 -25.58
C GLN A 940 -44.17 -5.83 -25.01
N ILE A 941 -44.05 -6.18 -23.73
CA ILE A 941 -45.11 -6.82 -22.95
C ILE A 941 -45.77 -5.77 -22.08
N SER A 942 -47.09 -5.65 -22.20
CA SER A 942 -47.90 -4.72 -21.44
C SER A 942 -47.87 -5.06 -19.95
N ASP A 943 -47.82 -4.03 -19.10
CA ASP A 943 -48.00 -4.10 -17.65
C ASP A 943 -49.43 -4.54 -17.25
N GLN A 944 -50.38 -4.46 -18.19
CA GLN A 944 -51.74 -5.00 -18.05
C GLN A 944 -51.83 -6.52 -18.25
N SER A 945 -50.74 -7.17 -18.65
CA SER A 945 -50.67 -8.64 -18.68
C SER A 945 -50.83 -9.20 -17.26
N SER A 946 -51.34 -10.42 -17.14
CA SER A 946 -51.63 -11.01 -15.83
C SER A 946 -51.45 -12.51 -15.83
N ILE A 947 -51.13 -13.07 -14.67
CA ILE A 947 -51.14 -14.51 -14.44
C ILE A 947 -52.27 -14.88 -13.48
N THR A 948 -53.12 -15.81 -13.90
CA THR A 948 -54.20 -16.37 -13.07
C THR A 948 -53.74 -17.69 -12.51
N LEU A 949 -53.65 -17.78 -11.19
CA LEU A 949 -53.23 -18.97 -10.46
C LEU A 949 -54.38 -19.51 -9.62
N THR A 950 -54.73 -20.78 -9.84
CA THR A 950 -55.59 -21.58 -8.97
C THR A 950 -54.71 -22.38 -8.03
N THR A 951 -54.90 -22.20 -6.73
CA THR A 951 -54.05 -22.82 -5.70
C THR A 951 -54.88 -23.58 -4.68
N ALA A 952 -54.37 -24.73 -4.25
CA ALA A 952 -54.89 -25.49 -3.12
C ALA A 952 -53.89 -25.41 -1.95
N ARG A 953 -54.41 -25.40 -0.71
CA ARG A 953 -53.55 -25.46 0.49
C ARG A 953 -53.03 -26.87 0.70
N ILE A 954 -51.80 -26.98 1.14
CA ILE A 954 -51.22 -28.26 1.60
C ILE A 954 -51.08 -28.25 3.12
N VAL A 955 -51.24 -29.42 3.74
CA VAL A 955 -50.94 -29.59 5.17
C VAL A 955 -49.43 -29.38 5.36
N PRO A 956 -49.00 -28.40 6.16
CA PRO A 956 -47.59 -28.11 6.37
C PRO A 956 -46.89 -29.28 7.08
N GLU A 957 -45.69 -29.61 6.61
CA GLU A 957 -44.81 -30.55 7.31
C GLU A 957 -44.21 -29.85 8.52
N ARG A 958 -44.44 -30.41 9.71
CA ARG A 958 -44.09 -29.79 10.98
C ARG A 958 -42.70 -30.25 11.39
N ASP A 959 -41.72 -29.37 11.25
CA ASP A 959 -40.32 -29.64 11.44
C ASP A 959 -39.60 -28.36 11.85
N LEU A 960 -39.03 -28.37 13.06
CA LEU A 960 -38.32 -27.22 13.61
C LEU A 960 -37.11 -26.81 12.74
N GLY A 961 -36.54 -27.74 11.97
CA GLY A 961 -35.46 -27.46 11.02
C GLY A 961 -35.87 -26.57 9.83
N ARG A 962 -37.18 -26.32 9.63
CA ARG A 962 -37.72 -25.49 8.53
C ARG A 962 -38.13 -24.08 8.94
N LEU A 963 -38.00 -23.77 10.22
CA LEU A 963 -38.24 -22.42 10.73
C LEU A 963 -37.35 -21.40 9.99
N PRO A 964 -37.89 -20.23 9.62
CA PRO A 964 -39.13 -19.63 10.11
C PRO A 964 -40.40 -19.97 9.29
N THR A 965 -40.32 -20.82 8.27
CA THR A 965 -41.50 -21.28 7.51
C THR A 965 -42.33 -22.22 8.40
N PRO A 966 -43.67 -22.15 8.46
CA PRO A 966 -44.61 -21.35 7.64
C PRO A 966 -45.03 -20.00 8.26
N PHE A 967 -44.38 -19.54 9.32
CA PHE A 967 -44.73 -18.29 10.01
C PHE A 967 -44.22 -17.06 9.26
N PHE A 968 -43.12 -17.21 8.53
CA PHE A 968 -42.55 -16.20 7.67
C PHE A 968 -42.01 -16.83 6.39
N ASP A 969 -42.37 -16.24 5.25
CA ASP A 969 -41.90 -16.63 3.92
C ASP A 969 -41.10 -15.46 3.34
N PRO A 970 -39.78 -15.61 3.14
CA PRO A 970 -38.94 -14.51 2.68
C PRO A 970 -39.33 -14.03 1.28
N ASN A 971 -39.94 -14.87 0.45
CA ASN A 971 -40.28 -14.55 -0.94
C ASN A 971 -41.56 -13.71 -1.05
N LEU A 972 -42.38 -13.66 0.00
CA LEU A 972 -43.60 -12.85 0.02
C LEU A 972 -43.29 -11.37 0.33
N LYS A 973 -43.69 -10.48 -0.58
CA LYS A 973 -43.49 -9.02 -0.50
C LYS A 973 -44.64 -8.26 0.19
N VAL A 974 -45.61 -8.97 0.78
CA VAL A 974 -46.79 -8.38 1.43
C VAL A 974 -46.57 -8.11 2.93
N ALA A 975 -47.37 -7.23 3.53
CA ALA A 975 -47.36 -7.01 4.97
C ALA A 975 -47.70 -8.30 5.73
N MET A 976 -46.84 -8.68 6.66
CA MET A 976 -46.91 -9.98 7.35
C MET A 976 -47.58 -9.82 8.72
N ARG A 977 -48.47 -10.76 9.05
CA ARG A 977 -49.15 -10.84 10.35
C ARG A 977 -48.82 -12.16 11.01
N VAL A 978 -48.18 -12.13 12.18
CA VAL A 978 -47.77 -13.32 12.93
C VAL A 978 -48.50 -13.32 14.29
N PRO A 979 -49.64 -14.00 14.42
CA PRO A 979 -50.40 -14.04 15.67
C PRO A 979 -49.59 -14.67 16.82
N VAL A 980 -49.60 -14.03 17.98
CA VAL A 980 -48.95 -14.50 19.20
C VAL A 980 -50.00 -14.79 20.26
N VAL A 981 -50.00 -16.00 20.82
CA VAL A 981 -50.94 -16.46 21.83
C VAL A 981 -50.22 -16.50 23.18
N MET A 982 -50.74 -15.77 24.16
CA MET A 982 -50.25 -15.78 25.54
C MET A 982 -51.42 -16.19 26.45
N PRO A 983 -51.50 -17.47 26.87
CA PRO A 983 -52.65 -17.99 27.63
C PRO A 983 -52.85 -17.32 28.99
N ALA A 984 -51.77 -16.86 29.63
CA ALA A 984 -51.82 -16.20 30.93
C ALA A 984 -52.45 -14.81 30.82
N ALA A 985 -53.41 -14.50 31.70
CA ALA A 985 -54.07 -13.19 31.71
C ALA A 985 -53.11 -12.02 31.96
N THR A 986 -52.08 -12.26 32.77
CA THR A 986 -50.97 -11.34 33.07
C THR A 986 -49.66 -12.14 32.97
N PRO A 987 -49.00 -12.14 31.80
CA PRO A 987 -47.75 -12.89 31.62
C PRO A 987 -46.65 -12.38 32.55
N LYS A 988 -45.83 -13.29 33.07
CA LYS A 988 -44.64 -12.94 33.86
C LYS A 988 -43.61 -12.20 32.98
N PRO A 989 -42.71 -11.38 33.56
CA PRO A 989 -41.71 -10.62 32.81
C PRO A 989 -40.87 -11.47 31.83
N GLU A 990 -40.50 -12.69 32.23
CA GLU A 990 -39.68 -13.59 31.42
C GLU A 990 -40.45 -14.12 30.19
N ILE A 991 -41.77 -14.31 30.30
CA ILE A 991 -42.64 -14.70 29.17
C ILE A 991 -42.81 -13.52 28.19
N MET A 992 -42.93 -12.29 28.72
CA MET A 992 -42.94 -11.07 27.89
C MET A 992 -41.59 -10.89 27.17
N GLN A 993 -40.48 -11.15 27.85
CA GLN A 993 -39.14 -11.12 27.27
C GLN A 993 -38.99 -12.18 26.17
N ALA A 994 -39.47 -13.41 26.40
CA ALA A 994 -39.53 -14.46 25.39
C ALA A 994 -40.30 -14.02 24.14
N GLY A 995 -41.48 -13.40 24.31
CA GLY A 995 -42.24 -12.82 23.21
C GLY A 995 -41.49 -11.71 22.47
N GLY A 996 -40.80 -10.83 23.19
CA GLY A 996 -39.95 -9.78 22.62
C GLY A 996 -38.77 -10.33 21.81
N LEU A 997 -38.13 -11.40 22.28
CA LEU A 997 -37.04 -12.08 21.57
C LEU A 997 -37.53 -12.66 20.24
N VAL A 998 -38.64 -13.41 20.25
CA VAL A 998 -39.22 -14.01 19.04
C VAL A 998 -39.68 -12.94 18.05
N ALA A 999 -40.35 -11.89 18.52
CA ALA A 999 -40.76 -10.77 17.67
C ALA A 999 -39.56 -10.05 17.05
N SER A 1000 -38.47 -9.84 17.79
CA SER A 1000 -37.23 -9.22 17.31
C SER A 1000 -36.54 -10.06 16.23
N TRP A 1001 -36.59 -11.40 16.37
CA TRP A 1001 -36.06 -12.32 15.38
C TRP A 1001 -36.81 -12.22 14.05
N PHE A 1002 -38.15 -12.23 14.07
CA PHE A 1002 -38.95 -11.96 12.86
C PHE A 1002 -38.72 -10.55 12.30
N GLY A 1003 -38.59 -9.54 13.18
CA GLY A 1003 -38.25 -8.17 12.80
C GLY A 1003 -36.96 -8.08 11.99
N ARG A 1004 -35.90 -8.74 12.45
CA ARG A 1004 -34.61 -8.81 11.74
C ARG A 1004 -34.74 -9.46 10.36
N MET A 1005 -35.58 -10.49 10.21
CA MET A 1005 -35.75 -11.19 8.93
C MET A 1005 -36.62 -10.43 7.93
N ALA A 1006 -37.60 -9.67 8.42
CA ALA A 1006 -38.48 -8.87 7.58
C ALA A 1006 -37.83 -7.61 7.03
N ASP A 1007 -36.76 -7.13 7.66
CA ASP A 1007 -36.03 -5.91 7.31
C ASP A 1007 -36.99 -4.70 7.21
N ALA A 1008 -37.16 -4.09 6.03
CA ALA A 1008 -38.06 -2.95 5.83
C ALA A 1008 -39.56 -3.32 5.70
N ARG A 1009 -39.93 -4.62 5.71
CA ARG A 1009 -41.34 -5.04 5.52
C ARG A 1009 -42.17 -4.78 6.78
N GLN A 1010 -43.41 -4.31 6.57
CA GLN A 1010 -44.37 -4.13 7.66
C GLN A 1010 -44.74 -5.47 8.30
N LEU A 1011 -44.43 -5.61 9.60
CA LEU A 1011 -44.81 -6.75 10.44
C LEU A 1011 -45.81 -6.33 11.51
N SER A 1012 -46.75 -7.21 11.83
CA SER A 1012 -47.61 -7.06 13.00
C SER A 1012 -47.72 -8.37 13.79
N PHE A 1013 -47.68 -8.26 15.11
CA PHE A 1013 -47.80 -9.38 16.05
C PHE A 1013 -49.07 -9.23 16.89
N PRO A 1014 -50.26 -9.55 16.36
CA PRO A 1014 -51.49 -9.45 17.15
C PRO A 1014 -51.44 -10.46 18.31
N VAL A 1015 -51.61 -9.97 19.54
CA VAL A 1015 -51.55 -10.80 20.75
C VAL A 1015 -52.96 -11.20 21.19
N SER A 1016 -53.20 -12.49 21.39
CA SER A 1016 -54.48 -13.05 21.89
C SER A 1016 -54.25 -14.03 23.04
N ARG A 1017 -55.32 -14.38 23.76
CA ARG A 1017 -55.29 -15.42 24.82
C ARG A 1017 -55.69 -16.81 24.32
N SER A 1018 -56.21 -16.90 23.11
CA SER A 1018 -56.68 -18.12 22.49
C SER A 1018 -56.10 -18.26 21.08
N ILE A 1019 -55.83 -19.49 20.69
CA ILE A 1019 -55.36 -19.83 19.34
C ILE A 1019 -56.40 -19.36 18.31
N PRO A 1020 -55.98 -18.69 17.21
CA PRO A 1020 -56.90 -18.20 16.19
C PRO A 1020 -57.67 -19.36 15.52
N ALA A 1021 -58.88 -19.05 15.06
CA ALA A 1021 -59.75 -20.02 14.42
C ALA A 1021 -59.18 -20.58 13.10
N THR A 1022 -58.31 -19.84 12.40
CA THR A 1022 -57.61 -20.28 11.19
C THR A 1022 -56.19 -19.72 11.11
N GLY A 1023 -55.31 -20.40 10.38
CA GLY A 1023 -53.94 -19.96 10.11
C GLY A 1023 -52.90 -20.35 11.17
N ASN A 1024 -51.70 -19.79 11.04
CA ASN A 1024 -50.55 -20.08 11.89
C ASN A 1024 -50.51 -19.16 13.12
N ALA A 1025 -49.95 -19.63 14.24
CA ALA A 1025 -49.76 -18.83 15.44
C ALA A 1025 -48.54 -19.26 16.26
N ILE A 1026 -48.03 -18.38 17.11
CA ILE A 1026 -46.95 -18.69 18.05
C ILE A 1026 -47.52 -18.63 19.47
N GLU A 1027 -47.54 -19.75 20.17
CA GLU A 1027 -48.03 -19.83 21.54
C GLU A 1027 -46.85 -19.83 22.54
N ILE A 1028 -46.88 -18.92 23.51
CA ILE A 1028 -45.78 -18.74 24.48
C ILE A 1028 -46.36 -18.77 25.89
N GLY A 1029 -45.89 -19.71 26.73
CA GLY A 1029 -46.42 -19.87 28.08
C GLY A 1029 -45.82 -21.03 28.88
N GLU A 1030 -46.09 -21.05 30.18
CA GLU A 1030 -45.65 -22.12 31.10
C GLU A 1030 -46.56 -23.34 31.00
N ASN A 1031 -45.96 -24.54 31.06
CA ASN A 1031 -46.67 -25.82 31.14
C ASN A 1031 -47.70 -26.06 30.02
N ILE A 1032 -47.48 -25.50 28.84
CA ILE A 1032 -48.28 -25.82 27.66
C ILE A 1032 -48.03 -27.30 27.31
N PRO A 1033 -49.08 -28.13 27.13
CA PRO A 1033 -48.94 -29.56 26.86
C PRO A 1033 -48.09 -29.85 25.61
N VAL A 1034 -47.21 -30.84 25.71
CA VAL A 1034 -46.32 -31.26 24.60
C VAL A 1034 -46.87 -32.42 23.78
N ASP A 1035 -47.94 -33.07 24.24
CA ASP A 1035 -48.63 -34.16 23.55
C ASP A 1035 -50.15 -34.16 23.80
N ALA A 1036 -50.88 -34.95 23.01
CA ALA A 1036 -52.34 -35.08 23.13
C ALA A 1036 -52.80 -35.73 24.45
N GLN A 1037 -51.87 -36.31 25.22
CA GLN A 1037 -52.09 -36.94 26.52
C GLN A 1037 -51.98 -35.93 27.67
N GLY A 1038 -51.70 -34.66 27.38
CA GLY A 1038 -51.66 -33.59 28.38
C GLY A 1038 -50.39 -33.59 29.23
N ARG A 1039 -49.28 -34.19 28.75
CA ARG A 1039 -48.04 -34.24 29.53
C ARG A 1039 -47.37 -32.86 29.59
N PRO A 1040 -46.86 -32.45 30.77
CA PRO A 1040 -46.09 -31.21 30.90
C PRO A 1040 -44.72 -31.34 30.20
N PRO A 1041 -44.10 -30.22 29.79
CA PRO A 1041 -42.79 -30.24 29.13
C PRO A 1041 -41.69 -30.76 30.05
N ALA A 1042 -40.71 -31.48 29.49
CA ALA A 1042 -39.58 -32.04 30.24
C ALA A 1042 -38.53 -30.97 30.64
N GLY A 1043 -38.54 -29.82 29.97
CA GLY A 1043 -37.63 -28.68 30.15
C GLY A 1043 -37.97 -27.55 29.15
N PRO A 1044 -37.03 -26.64 28.83
CA PRO A 1044 -37.20 -25.68 27.74
C PRO A 1044 -37.49 -26.42 26.43
N THR A 1045 -38.66 -26.20 25.83
CA THR A 1045 -39.15 -27.03 24.72
C THR A 1045 -39.74 -26.14 23.62
N LEU A 1046 -39.36 -26.45 22.38
CA LEU A 1046 -39.96 -25.94 21.15
C LEU A 1046 -40.70 -27.08 20.48
N LEU A 1047 -41.89 -26.83 19.97
CA LEU A 1047 -42.61 -27.81 19.16
C LEU A 1047 -43.58 -27.16 18.17
N GLU A 1048 -43.76 -27.78 17.03
CA GLU A 1048 -44.77 -27.44 16.03
C GLU A 1048 -45.92 -28.43 16.08
N ILE A 1049 -47.12 -27.92 16.38
CA ILE A 1049 -48.36 -28.72 16.41
C ILE A 1049 -49.36 -28.23 15.37
N ALA A 1050 -50.37 -29.04 15.08
CA ALA A 1050 -51.51 -28.60 14.26
C ALA A 1050 -52.27 -27.49 15.00
N ASN A 1051 -52.74 -26.47 14.29
CA ASN A 1051 -53.73 -25.58 14.87
C ASN A 1051 -55.00 -26.41 15.18
N PRO A 1052 -55.44 -26.48 16.45
CA PRO A 1052 -56.60 -27.30 16.84
C PRO A 1052 -57.91 -26.92 16.12
N ASN A 1053 -58.01 -25.67 15.66
CA ASN A 1053 -59.18 -25.14 14.96
C ASN A 1053 -59.06 -25.21 13.43
N ASP A 1054 -57.86 -25.44 12.89
CA ASP A 1054 -57.54 -25.42 11.46
C ASP A 1054 -56.42 -26.42 11.16
N ARG A 1055 -56.76 -27.60 10.62
CA ARG A 1055 -55.75 -28.65 10.33
C ARG A 1055 -54.68 -28.23 9.32
N TRP A 1056 -54.88 -27.12 8.58
CA TRP A 1056 -53.94 -26.56 7.62
C TRP A 1056 -53.02 -25.49 8.23
N GLY A 1057 -53.27 -25.07 9.47
CA GLY A 1057 -52.41 -24.17 10.24
C GLY A 1057 -51.43 -24.90 11.15
N THR A 1058 -50.33 -24.24 11.48
CA THR A 1058 -49.32 -24.69 12.45
C THR A 1058 -49.26 -23.74 13.64
N VAL A 1059 -49.16 -24.29 14.84
CA VAL A 1059 -48.85 -23.53 16.06
C VAL A 1059 -47.45 -23.87 16.52
N LEU A 1060 -46.57 -22.87 16.57
CA LEU A 1060 -45.25 -23.00 17.19
C LEU A 1060 -45.40 -22.71 18.68
N VAL A 1061 -45.16 -23.73 19.49
CA VAL A 1061 -45.27 -23.64 20.95
C VAL A 1061 -43.87 -23.44 21.53
N VAL A 1062 -43.71 -22.36 22.31
CA VAL A 1062 -42.51 -22.06 23.09
C VAL A 1062 -42.88 -22.22 24.57
N THR A 1063 -42.46 -23.32 25.18
CA THR A 1063 -42.92 -23.75 26.50
C THR A 1063 -41.78 -24.25 27.39
N GLY A 1064 -42.06 -24.33 28.69
CA GLY A 1064 -41.16 -24.82 29.72
C GLY A 1064 -41.91 -25.03 31.03
N ARG A 1065 -41.26 -25.67 32.01
CA ARG A 1065 -41.87 -25.92 33.33
C ARG A 1065 -42.02 -24.62 34.13
N THR A 1066 -41.14 -23.66 33.86
CA THR A 1066 -41.08 -22.34 34.51
C THR A 1066 -40.90 -21.24 33.46
N ALA A 1067 -41.23 -20.00 33.82
CA ALA A 1067 -41.08 -18.83 32.95
C ALA A 1067 -39.63 -18.61 32.49
N GLN A 1068 -38.65 -18.99 33.31
CA GLN A 1068 -37.24 -18.95 32.94
C GLN A 1068 -36.90 -20.00 31.87
N GLU A 1069 -37.48 -21.20 31.94
CA GLU A 1069 -37.32 -22.21 30.89
C GLU A 1069 -37.98 -21.77 29.57
N VAL A 1070 -39.10 -21.04 29.62
CA VAL A 1070 -39.74 -20.44 28.43
C VAL A 1070 -38.83 -19.40 27.78
N GLU A 1071 -38.16 -18.57 28.57
CA GLU A 1071 -37.19 -17.58 28.09
C GLU A 1071 -35.96 -18.24 27.46
N VAL A 1072 -35.46 -19.33 28.06
CA VAL A 1072 -34.39 -20.17 27.49
C VAL A 1072 -34.83 -20.79 26.16
N ALA A 1073 -36.06 -21.30 26.07
CA ALA A 1073 -36.59 -21.88 24.83
C ALA A 1073 -36.66 -20.82 23.70
N ALA A 1074 -37.09 -19.60 24.02
CA ALA A 1074 -37.08 -18.49 23.07
C ALA A 1074 -35.66 -18.07 22.67
N ARG A 1075 -34.70 -18.05 23.60
CA ARG A 1075 -33.30 -17.73 23.30
C ARG A 1075 -32.68 -18.77 22.37
N ALA A 1076 -32.91 -20.05 22.62
CA ALA A 1076 -32.49 -21.13 21.75
C ALA A 1076 -33.13 -21.03 20.35
N LEU A 1077 -34.42 -20.71 20.28
CA LEU A 1077 -35.11 -20.46 19.00
C LEU A 1077 -34.46 -19.33 18.20
N VAL A 1078 -34.00 -18.25 18.85
CA VAL A 1078 -33.45 -17.08 18.13
C VAL A 1078 -31.98 -17.24 17.76
N PHE A 1079 -31.17 -17.87 18.62
CA PHE A 1079 -29.70 -17.90 18.48
C PHE A 1079 -29.13 -19.26 18.06
N SER A 1080 -29.95 -20.31 17.95
CA SER A 1080 -29.50 -21.66 17.64
C SER A 1080 -30.40 -22.42 16.65
N THR A 1081 -31.10 -21.69 15.76
CA THR A 1081 -32.01 -22.24 14.74
C THR A 1081 -31.40 -23.40 13.95
N ASP A 1082 -30.14 -23.28 13.54
CA ASP A 1082 -29.45 -24.24 12.67
C ASP A 1082 -29.12 -25.57 13.40
N THR A 1083 -29.33 -25.62 14.72
CA THR A 1083 -29.03 -26.78 15.58
C THR A 1083 -30.28 -27.46 16.15
N LEU A 1084 -31.49 -26.99 15.79
CA LEU A 1084 -32.75 -27.54 16.31
C LEU A 1084 -33.08 -28.96 15.83
N GLY A 1085 -32.40 -29.46 14.79
CA GLY A 1085 -32.55 -30.81 14.26
C GLY A 1085 -33.81 -31.02 13.41
N SER A 1086 -33.95 -32.22 12.82
CA SER A 1086 -35.12 -32.61 12.02
C SER A 1086 -36.16 -33.30 12.92
N GLY A 1087 -37.27 -32.63 13.21
CA GLY A 1087 -38.38 -33.17 14.01
C GLY A 1087 -39.38 -32.11 14.48
N PRO A 1088 -40.62 -32.50 14.84
CA PRO A 1088 -41.68 -31.57 15.24
C PRO A 1088 -41.53 -31.03 16.67
N SER A 1089 -40.61 -31.55 17.48
CA SER A 1089 -40.39 -31.12 18.87
C SER A 1089 -38.94 -31.31 19.29
N ALA A 1090 -38.38 -30.35 20.02
CA ALA A 1090 -37.03 -30.40 20.56
C ALA A 1090 -36.99 -29.81 21.98
N VAL A 1091 -36.30 -30.50 22.89
CA VAL A 1091 -35.91 -29.95 24.18
C VAL A 1091 -34.55 -29.26 24.00
N VAL A 1092 -34.51 -27.97 24.29
CA VAL A 1092 -33.36 -27.10 23.99
C VAL A 1092 -32.59 -26.73 25.24
N GLN A 1093 -31.31 -26.41 25.05
CA GLN A 1093 -30.43 -25.97 26.13
C GLN A 1093 -30.23 -24.46 26.08
N ASP A 1094 -29.78 -23.88 27.19
CA ASP A 1094 -29.46 -22.45 27.23
C ASP A 1094 -28.27 -22.11 26.33
N VAL A 1095 -28.36 -20.95 25.69
CA VAL A 1095 -27.37 -20.42 24.76
C VAL A 1095 -26.61 -19.30 25.44
N THR A 1096 -25.31 -19.49 25.63
CA THR A 1096 -24.42 -18.46 26.18
C THR A 1096 -24.15 -17.38 25.14
N LEU A 1097 -24.72 -16.19 25.36
CA LEU A 1097 -24.50 -15.03 24.49
C LEU A 1097 -23.25 -14.26 24.92
N ARG A 1098 -22.43 -13.86 23.94
CA ARG A 1098 -21.29 -12.96 24.20
C ARG A 1098 -21.79 -11.53 24.42
N ALA A 1099 -21.11 -10.79 25.28
CA ALA A 1099 -21.37 -9.37 25.46
C ALA A 1099 -21.16 -8.61 24.14
N ARG A 1100 -22.12 -7.77 23.78
CA ARG A 1100 -22.09 -6.95 22.57
C ARG A 1100 -21.06 -5.81 22.71
N GLN A 1101 -20.35 -5.51 21.64
CA GLN A 1101 -19.41 -4.41 21.52
C GLN A 1101 -20.09 -3.20 20.84
N PRO A 1102 -19.62 -1.96 21.07
CA PRO A 1102 -20.14 -0.81 20.31
C PRO A 1102 -20.05 -1.03 18.79
N TYR A 1103 -21.10 -0.67 18.06
CA TYR A 1103 -21.22 -0.78 16.59
C TYR A 1103 -21.17 -2.21 16.02
N ASP A 1104 -21.33 -3.23 16.86
CA ASP A 1104 -21.39 -4.63 16.42
C ASP A 1104 -22.80 -5.08 15.97
N ALA A 1105 -23.68 -4.12 15.66
CA ALA A 1105 -25.05 -4.38 15.22
C ALA A 1105 -25.03 -5.20 13.91
N PRO A 1106 -25.74 -6.35 13.83
CA PRO A 1106 -25.63 -7.27 12.69
C PRO A 1106 -25.97 -6.65 11.33
N ALA A 1107 -26.78 -5.59 11.31
CA ALA A 1107 -27.16 -4.91 10.08
C ALA A 1107 -26.10 -3.91 9.59
N PHE A 1108 -25.24 -3.40 10.48
CA PHE A 1108 -24.19 -2.46 10.11
C PHE A 1108 -22.98 -3.18 9.58
N ILE A 1109 -22.38 -2.59 8.54
CA ILE A 1109 -21.10 -3.05 8.05
C ILE A 1109 -20.02 -2.79 9.12
N PRO A 1110 -19.12 -3.76 9.37
CA PRO A 1110 -17.96 -3.53 10.23
C PRO A 1110 -17.12 -2.35 9.76
N THR A 1111 -16.80 -1.43 10.68
CA THR A 1111 -15.98 -0.23 10.40
C THR A 1111 -14.52 -0.38 10.85
N ASP A 1112 -14.18 -1.48 11.53
CA ASP A 1112 -12.85 -1.79 12.07
C ASP A 1112 -11.96 -2.58 11.09
N ARG A 1113 -12.56 -3.18 10.06
CA ARG A 1113 -11.88 -3.98 9.02
C ARG A 1113 -12.46 -3.74 7.63
N PRO A 1114 -11.72 -4.05 6.55
CA PRO A 1114 -12.29 -4.17 5.23
C PRO A 1114 -13.31 -5.31 5.16
N VAL A 1115 -14.37 -5.12 4.38
CA VAL A 1115 -15.47 -6.07 4.23
C VAL A 1115 -15.61 -6.47 2.77
N ARG A 1116 -15.67 -7.78 2.51
CA ARG A 1116 -15.79 -8.31 1.15
C ARG A 1116 -17.23 -8.21 0.64
N PHE A 1117 -17.41 -8.06 -0.67
CA PHE A 1117 -18.74 -8.07 -1.27
C PHE A 1117 -19.46 -9.40 -1.04
N GLY A 1118 -18.73 -10.51 -1.04
CA GLY A 1118 -19.27 -11.83 -0.69
C GLY A 1118 -19.75 -11.97 0.76
N GLU A 1119 -19.46 -11.01 1.64
CA GLU A 1119 -20.05 -10.94 2.99
C GLU A 1119 -21.40 -10.19 3.00
N LEU A 1120 -21.71 -9.44 1.93
CA LEU A 1120 -22.90 -8.59 1.82
C LEU A 1120 -23.97 -9.20 0.89
N VAL A 1121 -23.54 -9.81 -0.21
CA VAL A 1121 -24.40 -10.43 -1.22
C VAL A 1121 -23.84 -11.77 -1.68
N THR A 1122 -24.68 -12.63 -2.27
CA THR A 1122 -24.21 -13.93 -2.75
C THR A 1122 -23.38 -13.77 -4.03
N ALA A 1123 -22.52 -14.76 -4.32
CA ALA A 1123 -21.73 -14.73 -5.55
C ALA A 1123 -22.57 -14.77 -6.83
N GLY A 1124 -23.81 -15.27 -6.77
CA GLY A 1124 -24.76 -15.23 -7.88
C GLY A 1124 -25.26 -13.82 -8.18
N ASP A 1125 -25.48 -13.01 -7.15
CA ASP A 1125 -25.94 -11.62 -7.27
C ASP A 1125 -24.86 -10.68 -7.85
N LEU A 1126 -23.59 -11.11 -7.81
CA LEU A 1126 -22.45 -10.40 -8.39
C LEU A 1126 -22.14 -10.85 -9.82
N GLN A 1127 -22.96 -11.71 -10.42
CA GLN A 1127 -22.80 -12.22 -11.77
C GLN A 1127 -24.04 -11.97 -12.61
N ALA A 1128 -23.84 -11.62 -13.88
CA ALA A 1128 -24.94 -11.46 -14.81
C ALA A 1128 -24.60 -12.00 -16.20
N GLY A 1129 -25.66 -12.39 -16.91
CA GLY A 1129 -25.59 -12.97 -18.25
C GLY A 1129 -25.97 -11.99 -19.36
N GLY A 1130 -25.34 -12.11 -20.52
CA GLY A 1130 -25.66 -11.31 -21.71
C GLY A 1130 -24.87 -10.01 -21.86
N PHE A 1131 -25.14 -9.25 -22.94
CA PHE A 1131 -24.36 -8.04 -23.31
C PHE A 1131 -24.82 -6.77 -22.57
N ALA A 1132 -26.06 -6.75 -22.11
CA ALA A 1132 -26.62 -5.68 -21.31
C ALA A 1132 -27.35 -6.32 -20.12
N PRO A 1133 -26.61 -6.91 -19.18
CA PRO A 1133 -27.23 -7.40 -17.96
C PRO A 1133 -27.89 -6.23 -17.21
N GLY A 1134 -28.96 -6.52 -16.47
CA GLY A 1134 -29.52 -5.55 -15.52
C GLY A 1134 -28.47 -5.08 -14.50
N THR A 1135 -28.76 -3.99 -13.81
CA THR A 1135 -27.90 -3.44 -12.76
C THR A 1135 -27.70 -4.48 -11.65
N LEU A 1136 -26.45 -4.74 -11.27
CA LEU A 1136 -26.13 -5.52 -10.08
C LEU A 1136 -26.11 -4.59 -8.86
N HIS A 1137 -26.71 -5.04 -7.76
CA HIS A 1137 -26.89 -4.26 -6.54
C HIS A 1137 -26.12 -4.87 -5.38
N VAL A 1138 -25.41 -4.03 -4.63
CA VAL A 1138 -24.72 -4.41 -3.39
C VAL A 1138 -25.19 -3.47 -2.27
N PRO A 1139 -26.27 -3.82 -1.55
CA PRO A 1139 -26.78 -3.02 -0.46
C PRO A 1139 -25.93 -3.17 0.81
N PHE A 1140 -25.77 -2.10 1.57
CA PHE A 1140 -25.11 -2.13 2.88
C PHE A 1140 -25.57 -0.97 3.78
N HIS A 1141 -25.50 -1.17 5.10
CA HIS A 1141 -25.82 -0.13 6.07
C HIS A 1141 -24.57 0.38 6.77
N LEU A 1142 -24.51 1.69 6.96
CA LEU A 1142 -23.48 2.37 7.75
C LEU A 1142 -24.07 2.84 9.08
N PRO A 1143 -23.26 2.81 10.15
CA PRO A 1143 -23.60 3.51 11.38
C PRO A 1143 -23.87 5.00 11.09
N PRO A 1144 -24.97 5.58 11.61
CA PRO A 1144 -25.39 6.95 11.28
C PRO A 1144 -24.44 8.04 11.81
N ASP A 1145 -23.55 7.66 12.71
CA ASP A 1145 -22.54 8.52 13.30
C ASP A 1145 -21.14 8.36 12.68
N LEU A 1146 -21.03 7.60 11.58
CA LEU A 1146 -19.81 7.38 10.85
C LEU A 1146 -19.56 8.55 9.90
N TYR A 1147 -18.53 9.35 10.18
CA TYR A 1147 -18.13 10.47 9.34
C TYR A 1147 -16.67 10.33 8.90
N THR A 1148 -16.32 11.00 7.80
CA THR A 1148 -14.93 11.16 7.38
C THR A 1148 -14.64 12.64 7.10
N TRP A 1149 -13.37 13.02 7.15
CA TRP A 1149 -12.92 14.39 6.91
C TRP A 1149 -12.88 14.71 5.42
N ARG A 1150 -13.12 15.98 5.05
CA ARG A 1150 -12.97 16.46 3.66
C ARG A 1150 -11.56 16.09 3.15
N GLY A 1151 -11.51 15.43 1.99
CA GLY A 1151 -10.26 14.96 1.37
C GLY A 1151 -9.83 13.53 1.73
N LEU A 1152 -10.52 12.86 2.66
CA LEU A 1152 -10.29 11.44 3.01
C LEU A 1152 -11.50 10.58 2.62
N PRO A 1153 -11.62 10.15 1.36
CA PRO A 1153 -12.72 9.30 0.95
C PRO A 1153 -12.57 7.88 1.53
N PHE A 1154 -13.71 7.23 1.71
CA PHE A 1154 -13.75 5.79 1.85
C PHE A 1154 -13.31 5.12 0.55
N LEU A 1155 -12.72 3.94 0.64
CA LEU A 1155 -12.17 3.26 -0.53
C LEU A 1155 -12.94 1.99 -0.83
N MET A 1156 -13.16 1.75 -2.12
CA MET A 1156 -13.64 0.50 -2.67
C MET A 1156 -12.54 -0.10 -3.56
N ASP A 1157 -12.15 -1.33 -3.27
CA ASP A 1157 -11.25 -2.12 -4.12
C ASP A 1157 -12.09 -3.09 -4.94
N LEU A 1158 -12.16 -2.86 -6.24
CA LEU A 1158 -13.08 -3.51 -7.18
C LEU A 1158 -12.31 -4.41 -8.14
N TRP A 1159 -12.71 -5.68 -8.21
CA TRP A 1159 -12.14 -6.66 -9.13
C TRP A 1159 -13.20 -7.14 -10.11
N ILE A 1160 -12.94 -6.96 -11.41
CA ILE A 1160 -13.90 -7.25 -12.49
C ILE A 1160 -13.45 -8.48 -13.26
N ARG A 1161 -14.33 -9.47 -13.45
CA ARG A 1161 -14.07 -10.65 -14.26
C ARG A 1161 -14.74 -10.53 -15.62
N THR A 1162 -13.94 -10.69 -16.66
CA THR A 1162 -14.38 -10.69 -18.05
C THR A 1162 -14.36 -12.11 -18.64
N PRO A 1163 -15.18 -12.40 -19.66
CA PRO A 1163 -15.17 -13.71 -20.30
C PRO A 1163 -13.84 -14.01 -21.00
N ASP A 1164 -13.42 -15.29 -21.00
CA ASP A 1164 -12.13 -15.73 -21.57
C ASP A 1164 -12.08 -15.69 -23.12
N ASN A 1165 -13.23 -15.60 -23.80
CA ASN A 1165 -13.34 -15.65 -25.26
C ASN A 1165 -13.67 -14.27 -25.87
N PRO A 1166 -13.17 -13.93 -27.08
CA PRO A 1166 -13.30 -12.59 -27.68
C PRO A 1166 -14.69 -12.37 -28.30
N VAL A 1167 -15.74 -12.52 -27.50
CA VAL A 1167 -17.15 -12.31 -27.89
C VAL A 1167 -17.56 -10.85 -27.64
N VAL A 1168 -17.01 -10.24 -26.60
CA VAL A 1168 -17.19 -8.83 -26.22
C VAL A 1168 -15.98 -8.02 -26.70
N ASP A 1169 -16.22 -6.86 -27.31
CA ASP A 1169 -15.16 -5.88 -27.59
C ASP A 1169 -14.76 -5.23 -26.27
N ILE A 1170 -13.80 -5.88 -25.62
CA ILE A 1170 -13.26 -5.46 -24.33
C ILE A 1170 -12.69 -4.02 -24.41
N SER A 1171 -12.26 -3.57 -25.60
CA SER A 1171 -11.70 -2.23 -25.81
C SER A 1171 -12.74 -1.11 -25.81
N ALA A 1172 -13.95 -1.41 -26.27
CA ALA A 1172 -15.07 -0.49 -26.31
C ALA A 1172 -16.09 -0.69 -25.17
N SER A 1173 -15.91 -1.75 -24.36
CA SER A 1173 -16.81 -2.11 -23.25
C SER A 1173 -16.33 -1.54 -21.90
N ARG A 1174 -17.29 -1.21 -21.04
CA ARG A 1174 -17.02 -0.61 -19.72
C ARG A 1174 -18.01 -1.08 -18.65
N LEU A 1175 -17.60 -0.97 -17.40
CA LEU A 1175 -18.45 -1.09 -16.22
C LEU A 1175 -18.74 0.29 -15.67
N ASP A 1176 -20.01 0.68 -15.61
CA ASP A 1176 -20.47 1.92 -15.01
C ASP A 1176 -20.82 1.65 -13.53
N VAL A 1177 -20.23 2.41 -12.61
CA VAL A 1177 -20.45 2.27 -11.16
C VAL A 1177 -21.25 3.46 -10.65
N GLY A 1178 -22.29 3.18 -9.87
CA GLY A 1178 -23.11 4.15 -9.16
C GLY A 1178 -23.21 3.85 -7.67
N LEU A 1179 -23.61 4.85 -6.90
CA LEU A 1179 -23.91 4.75 -5.48
C LEU A 1179 -25.18 5.57 -5.20
N ASN A 1180 -26.20 4.95 -4.63
CA ASN A 1180 -27.48 5.60 -4.30
C ASN A 1180 -28.08 6.35 -5.52
N ASN A 1181 -28.18 5.66 -6.66
CA ASN A 1181 -28.62 6.20 -7.96
C ASN A 1181 -27.77 7.35 -8.53
N SER A 1182 -26.63 7.69 -7.90
CA SER A 1182 -25.69 8.68 -8.40
C SER A 1182 -24.53 8.00 -9.11
N TYR A 1183 -24.29 8.36 -10.37
CA TYR A 1183 -23.15 7.86 -11.13
C TYR A 1183 -21.82 8.30 -10.47
N LEU A 1184 -20.90 7.36 -10.28
CA LEU A 1184 -19.58 7.61 -9.75
C LEU A 1184 -18.54 7.68 -10.86
N GLN A 1185 -18.31 6.56 -11.55
CA GLN A 1185 -17.24 6.44 -12.53
C GLN A 1185 -17.44 5.20 -13.42
N SER A 1186 -16.86 5.23 -14.62
CA SER A 1186 -16.79 4.09 -15.53
C SER A 1186 -15.38 3.48 -15.59
N TYR A 1187 -15.30 2.15 -15.65
CA TYR A 1187 -14.07 1.38 -15.79
C TYR A 1187 -14.05 0.61 -17.11
N GLY A 1188 -13.00 0.81 -17.92
CA GLY A 1188 -12.80 -0.02 -19.12
C GLY A 1188 -12.49 -1.46 -18.75
N LEU A 1189 -12.96 -2.42 -19.57
CA LEU A 1189 -12.77 -3.85 -19.31
C LEU A 1189 -11.42 -4.40 -19.80
N LEU A 1190 -10.61 -3.57 -20.47
CA LEU A 1190 -9.30 -3.95 -21.02
C LEU A 1190 -8.32 -4.34 -19.90
N PRO A 1191 -7.80 -5.57 -19.90
CA PRO A 1191 -6.63 -5.89 -19.09
C PRO A 1191 -5.44 -5.04 -19.59
N ASN A 1192 -4.89 -4.23 -18.71
CA ASN A 1192 -3.82 -3.30 -19.03
C ASN A 1192 -2.51 -4.04 -19.37
N SER A 1193 -2.24 -4.30 -20.65
CA SER A 1193 -1.01 -4.90 -21.21
C SER A 1193 -0.72 -6.36 -20.80
N LEU A 1194 -0.35 -7.18 -21.81
CA LEU A 1194 0.11 -8.57 -21.65
C LEU A 1194 1.23 -8.74 -20.60
N TRP A 1195 2.05 -7.71 -20.41
CA TRP A 1195 3.16 -7.72 -19.46
C TRP A 1195 2.71 -7.56 -18.00
N ARG A 1196 1.62 -6.81 -17.75
CA ARG A 1196 1.05 -6.63 -16.42
C ARG A 1196 0.30 -7.89 -15.96
N THR A 1197 -0.40 -8.56 -16.88
CA THR A 1197 -1.11 -9.83 -16.63
C THR A 1197 -0.15 -10.94 -16.17
N TRP A 1198 1.05 -11.01 -16.75
CA TRP A 1198 2.09 -11.94 -16.29
C TRP A 1198 2.63 -11.58 -14.90
N SER A 1199 2.80 -10.29 -14.61
CA SER A 1199 3.29 -9.81 -13.30
C SER A 1199 2.26 -9.95 -12.17
N GLU A 1200 0.96 -9.82 -12.45
CA GLU A 1200 -0.12 -9.95 -11.47
C GLU A 1200 -0.37 -11.43 -11.11
N ARG A 1201 -0.18 -12.35 -12.07
CA ARG A 1201 -0.25 -13.81 -11.85
C ARG A 1201 0.82 -14.36 -10.90
N MET A 1202 1.98 -13.72 -10.79
CA MET A 1202 3.01 -14.16 -9.83
C MET A 1202 2.83 -13.59 -8.41
N VAL A 1203 1.86 -12.69 -8.20
CA VAL A 1203 1.75 -11.90 -6.95
C VAL A 1203 0.36 -12.00 -6.30
N THR A 1204 -0.71 -12.36 -7.03
CA THR A 1204 -2.09 -12.28 -6.51
C THR A 1204 -2.94 -13.52 -6.85
N GLN A 1205 -3.88 -13.87 -5.97
CA GLN A 1205 -4.86 -14.96 -6.17
C GLN A 1205 -5.93 -14.65 -7.24
N HIS A 1206 -5.99 -13.42 -7.77
CA HIS A 1206 -7.02 -12.93 -8.68
C HIS A 1206 -6.66 -13.09 -10.17
N ALA A 1207 -6.15 -14.27 -10.57
CA ALA A 1207 -5.78 -14.52 -11.96
C ALA A 1207 -6.98 -14.33 -12.91
N GLY A 1208 -6.87 -13.39 -13.85
CA GLY A 1208 -7.91 -13.11 -14.87
C GLY A 1208 -8.90 -11.99 -14.53
N ALA A 1209 -8.77 -11.34 -13.37
CA ALA A 1209 -9.59 -10.17 -13.02
C ALA A 1209 -8.84 -8.84 -13.21
N VAL A 1210 -9.57 -7.76 -13.51
CA VAL A 1210 -9.03 -6.40 -13.62
C VAL A 1210 -9.35 -5.63 -12.34
N GLY A 1211 -8.32 -5.15 -11.63
CA GLY A 1211 -8.46 -4.44 -10.36
C GLY A 1211 -8.48 -2.91 -10.49
N HIS A 1212 -9.40 -2.27 -9.77
CA HIS A 1212 -9.61 -0.81 -9.71
C HIS A 1212 -9.84 -0.34 -8.27
N VAL A 1213 -9.29 0.81 -7.89
CA VAL A 1213 -9.57 1.43 -6.58
C VAL A 1213 -10.39 2.69 -6.81
N THR A 1214 -11.55 2.76 -6.17
CA THR A 1214 -12.51 3.87 -6.29
C THR A 1214 -12.64 4.60 -4.96
N ALA A 1215 -12.66 5.92 -4.99
CA ALA A 1215 -13.03 6.73 -3.85
C ALA A 1215 -14.56 6.84 -3.77
N LEU A 1216 -15.15 6.45 -2.65
CA LEU A 1216 -16.57 6.62 -2.39
C LEU A 1216 -16.82 8.01 -1.79
N PRO A 1217 -17.70 8.82 -2.41
CA PRO A 1217 -18.06 10.13 -1.90
C PRO A 1217 -18.78 10.04 -0.56
N SER A 1218 -18.19 10.63 0.48
CA SER A 1218 -18.76 10.57 1.84
C SER A 1218 -20.12 11.26 1.98
N TRP A 1219 -20.45 12.22 1.10
CA TRP A 1219 -21.74 12.92 1.12
C TRP A 1219 -22.88 12.12 0.47
N LEU A 1220 -22.56 11.05 -0.26
CA LEU A 1220 -23.55 10.12 -0.79
C LEU A 1220 -23.80 8.96 0.17
N LEU A 1221 -22.93 8.77 1.18
CA LEU A 1221 -22.97 7.63 2.09
C LEU A 1221 -23.72 7.99 3.36
N PHE A 1222 -24.86 7.35 3.59
CA PHE A 1222 -25.68 7.60 4.76
C PHE A 1222 -26.64 6.44 5.03
N GLY A 1223 -26.78 6.00 6.29
CA GLY A 1223 -27.77 4.98 6.68
C GLY A 1223 -27.73 3.73 5.79
N GLN A 1224 -28.77 3.54 4.98
CA GLN A 1224 -28.86 2.50 3.95
C GLN A 1224 -28.27 2.99 2.62
N ASN A 1225 -27.36 2.21 2.05
CA ASN A 1225 -26.66 2.52 0.82
C ASN A 1225 -26.76 1.37 -0.18
N ASP A 1226 -26.73 1.69 -1.46
CA ASP A 1226 -26.79 0.74 -2.57
C ASP A 1226 -25.70 1.06 -3.60
N LEU A 1227 -24.74 0.15 -3.76
CA LEU A 1227 -23.75 0.20 -4.82
C LEU A 1227 -24.31 -0.50 -6.06
N GLN A 1228 -24.23 0.21 -7.19
CA GLN A 1228 -24.86 -0.19 -8.44
C GLN A 1228 -23.80 -0.40 -9.51
N PHE A 1229 -23.86 -1.54 -10.17
CA PHE A 1229 -22.88 -1.92 -11.19
C PHE A 1229 -23.60 -2.29 -12.48
N ASN A 1230 -23.34 -1.51 -13.53
CA ASN A 1230 -23.98 -1.68 -14.83
C ASN A 1230 -22.93 -1.98 -15.91
N PHE A 1231 -22.96 -3.19 -16.47
CA PHE A 1231 -22.06 -3.55 -17.55
C PHE A 1231 -22.59 -3.03 -18.89
N ASN A 1232 -21.91 -2.03 -19.44
CA ASN A 1232 -22.17 -1.52 -20.77
C ASN A 1232 -21.20 -2.19 -21.74
N THR A 1233 -21.61 -3.35 -22.26
CA THR A 1233 -20.75 -4.13 -23.17
C THR A 1233 -21.17 -4.04 -24.61
N ARG A 1234 -20.15 -4.03 -25.47
CA ARG A 1234 -20.32 -4.08 -26.91
C ARG A 1234 -19.86 -5.43 -27.42
N PRO A 1235 -20.62 -6.11 -28.28
CA PRO A 1235 -20.14 -7.31 -28.96
C PRO A 1235 -18.96 -6.93 -29.88
N VAL A 1236 -18.01 -7.85 -30.08
CA VAL A 1236 -16.96 -7.67 -31.09
C VAL A 1236 -17.62 -7.61 -32.46
N ASP A 1237 -17.43 -6.50 -33.18
CA ASP A 1237 -17.83 -6.41 -34.59
C ASP A 1237 -16.96 -7.39 -35.40
N ARG A 1238 -17.55 -8.52 -35.78
CA ARG A 1238 -16.90 -9.57 -36.57
C ARG A 1238 -17.33 -9.52 -38.04
N GLY A 1239 -17.86 -8.37 -38.48
CA GLY A 1239 -18.60 -8.26 -39.74
C GLY A 1239 -20.02 -8.78 -39.57
N ALA A 1240 -20.91 -8.26 -40.41
CA ALA A 1240 -22.31 -8.61 -40.44
C ALA A 1240 -22.45 -10.15 -40.58
N CYS A 1241 -23.10 -10.79 -39.60
CA CYS A 1241 -23.54 -12.20 -39.61
C CYS A 1241 -22.60 -13.31 -39.11
N ARG A 1242 -22.33 -13.34 -37.80
CA ARG A 1242 -22.01 -14.58 -37.07
C ARG A 1242 -22.84 -14.69 -35.80
N ARG A 1243 -23.44 -15.87 -35.55
CA ARG A 1243 -24.19 -16.15 -34.31
C ARG A 1243 -23.31 -15.93 -33.08
N THR A 1244 -23.81 -15.10 -32.17
CA THR A 1244 -23.19 -14.82 -30.88
C THR A 1244 -23.50 -15.97 -29.91
N PRO A 1245 -22.54 -16.49 -29.11
CA PRO A 1245 -22.81 -17.54 -28.15
C PRO A 1245 -23.71 -17.07 -27.00
N ASP A 1246 -24.68 -17.91 -26.62
CA ASP A 1246 -25.73 -17.59 -25.63
C ASP A 1246 -25.23 -17.56 -24.16
N ASN A 1247 -24.04 -18.11 -23.88
CA ASN A 1247 -23.48 -18.24 -22.52
C ASN A 1247 -22.39 -17.21 -22.22
N LEU A 1248 -22.74 -15.92 -22.29
CA LEU A 1248 -21.87 -14.82 -21.85
C LEU A 1248 -22.10 -14.55 -20.36
N ARG A 1249 -21.07 -14.70 -19.51
CA ARG A 1249 -21.13 -14.32 -18.09
C ARG A 1249 -20.08 -13.27 -17.76
N MET A 1250 -20.51 -12.26 -17.03
CA MET A 1250 -19.68 -11.17 -16.53
C MET A 1250 -19.98 -11.01 -15.05
N GLY A 1251 -18.99 -10.58 -14.27
CA GLY A 1251 -19.21 -10.45 -12.84
C GLY A 1251 -18.15 -9.65 -12.12
N ILE A 1252 -18.51 -9.26 -10.91
CA ILE A 1252 -17.62 -8.66 -9.95
C ILE A 1252 -17.12 -9.77 -9.04
N ASP A 1253 -15.83 -9.77 -8.74
CA ASP A 1253 -15.27 -10.76 -7.82
C ASP A 1253 -15.84 -10.53 -6.42
N SER A 1254 -16.28 -11.61 -5.76
CA SER A 1254 -16.77 -11.57 -4.38
C SER A 1254 -15.71 -11.08 -3.39
N ASP A 1255 -14.42 -11.18 -3.77
CA ASP A 1255 -13.30 -10.65 -3.00
C ASP A 1255 -13.07 -9.14 -3.16
N SER A 1256 -13.89 -8.45 -3.95
CA SER A 1256 -13.94 -6.98 -3.94
C SER A 1256 -14.30 -6.47 -2.54
N MET A 1257 -13.74 -5.34 -2.11
CA MET A 1257 -13.81 -4.87 -0.72
C MET A 1257 -14.27 -3.42 -0.57
N LEU A 1258 -15.00 -3.15 0.52
CA LEU A 1258 -15.24 -1.82 1.06
C LEU A 1258 -14.37 -1.59 2.30
N ASP A 1259 -13.70 -0.44 2.40
CA ASP A 1259 -12.86 -0.07 3.54
C ASP A 1259 -13.35 1.22 4.20
N PHE A 1260 -14.07 1.05 5.32
CA PHE A 1260 -14.63 2.14 6.13
C PHE A 1260 -13.76 2.50 7.36
N ARG A 1261 -12.58 1.90 7.54
CA ARG A 1261 -11.68 2.16 8.70
C ARG A 1261 -11.19 3.59 8.84
N ARG A 1262 -11.35 4.39 7.79
CA ARG A 1262 -11.00 5.81 7.77
C ARG A 1262 -12.08 6.68 8.42
N GLY A 1263 -13.24 6.10 8.73
CA GLY A 1263 -14.34 6.78 9.37
C GLY A 1263 -14.10 6.93 10.87
N VAL A 1264 -14.65 7.99 11.43
CA VAL A 1264 -14.63 8.29 12.86
C VAL A 1264 -16.07 8.36 13.31
N HIS A 1265 -16.38 7.66 14.41
CA HIS A 1265 -17.68 7.73 15.07
C HIS A 1265 -17.73 8.98 15.95
N PHE A 1266 -18.67 9.88 15.68
CA PHE A 1266 -18.88 11.08 16.50
C PHE A 1266 -20.12 10.88 17.37
N THR A 1267 -19.97 10.93 18.69
CA THR A 1267 -21.15 10.93 19.57
C THR A 1267 -21.79 12.32 19.62
N THR A 1268 -23.11 12.36 19.42
CA THR A 1268 -24.08 13.48 19.47
C THR A 1268 -24.33 14.30 18.18
N LEU A 1269 -25.20 13.76 17.32
CA LEU A 1269 -26.41 14.45 16.85
C LEU A 1269 -27.48 13.37 16.60
N PRO A 1270 -28.73 13.52 17.07
CA PRO A 1270 -29.80 12.63 16.67
C PRO A 1270 -30.15 12.95 15.21
N ASN A 1271 -29.70 12.12 14.29
CA ASN A 1271 -30.21 12.15 12.92
C ASN A 1271 -31.37 11.15 12.84
N LEU A 1272 -32.60 11.66 12.74
CA LEU A 1272 -33.85 10.89 12.67
C LEU A 1272 -34.26 10.56 11.22
N SER A 1273 -33.34 10.69 10.28
CA SER A 1273 -33.55 10.37 8.86
C SER A 1273 -33.78 8.88 8.62
#